data_AF-A0A3Q3NGM9-F1
#
_entry.id   AF-A0A3Q3NGM9-F1
#
_cell.length_a   1.000
_cell.length_b   1.000
_cell.length_c   1.000
_cell.angle_alpha   90.00
_cell.angle_beta   90.00
_cell.angle_gamma   90.00
#
_symmetry.space_group_name_H-M   'P 1'
#
loop_
_entity.id
_entity.type
_entity.pdbx_description
1 polymer ?
#
loop_
_entity_poly.entity_id
_entity_poly.type
_entity_poly.pdbx_seq_one_letter_code
_entity_poly.pdbx_strand_id
1 'polypeptide(L)'
;MSKIDKMSILGVRSFGIEDKDKQVISFFTPLTVLVGPNGAGKTDAHETDVRAQIRLLFTDVNGEKVTIHRSMSCTQKAKNYSFKSLEQVITRVKDGERVSLSSKCGELDREMISALGVSKPVLNHVIFCHQEESNWPLSEGKALKEKFDSIFAATKYIKALETMRQLRLTQNQTVKECQVELRYLKQNKEKAQQIRETVATKEAQLMSSKDSVQRIESQIEPLENRLMDIDTKLGKVMKLDSDIKALESRKKQMEEDNRELEETMEQVFQGSDQQLQEVYQNHQRTVKEKERRLTDCQKEMERAGRECQRLNRVKADLLVEQGRLQLEADRHTQNIRNRDAQVRSLSSFLDMEGYDRPPFAALQLENFHRFVSQRLQQEKETNSQVLADLLEKEQQKQQSIDEIRDKKTGLERTVELKRDLQGKKQQELRNIRADLQRLEGSSSRLQELENELAKAEHELQSAVQNSNVEELKVEVIELQKEKAELDRAQRRLDQEMETLNTHTTARTQMEMLKKDKTEKEEQVRKIKSRHSEDLVSLLGHFPNKRELEDWIYAKSKEISNTRDRLAKFNKDLASSEQNKSHIAAELRKKEQQLASDEERLFSVCGSQDLEQDMGKLQEDLEKISKQRAMLAGATAVYTQFISQLTEEREPCCPVCQRTFPSESDLQEVISDMQSKLRLVPDRLKNTEQDLKKKERKRDEIMALRPIRQAVVQFQEKELPELKNRLQTVNREIERLKEDVEEQETLLSTLVSEEETAKACLQDISLMDRYLMDLKEVERKIAQQAAKLQGIDLTRTIQQVSQEKQETQHKLDTTSSKMDLKRKLIQDQQDQIQLLKSAVNETRAEKLQLSSDMQRQQQLEEQCVEFTTEIQALTRDMREAKEQLTPLSAALEKLHQEKQELVERKRQRQEEGQEKVDMFSLLSLSIHFFSVLYKFSNKLQKESELRETNTQLHEAEKHKEKINKEMGNIRQDIDTQKVQERWLQDNLTLRKRVEELKELVAKHEALMKDMGNMQVLQLRQERRESERKLEDLKKNRSVALGRQKGFEEEILHYRKELREDQYAKAEERYKNKMIIMRTTELVIKDLDLYYKALDQTIMKFHSMKMDEINKIIRDLWRSTYRGQDIEYVEIRSDVDENASAGVRRRVYNYRVVMIKGDTPLDMRGRCSAGQKVLASLIIRLALAETFCLNCGILALDEPTTNLDRENIESLAHALVEIIKSRSRQRNFQLLIITHDEDFVELLGRSNYIEHFYRVRKNQDQNSEITKCSINSLSSYLH
;
A
#
# COMPACT_ATOMS: atom_id res chain seq x y z
N MET A 1 28.41 26.10 46.52
CA MET A 1 28.92 27.23 45.73
C MET A 1 30.42 27.10 45.57
N SER A 2 30.90 27.22 44.34
CA SER A 2 32.32 27.19 44.03
C SER A 2 33.04 28.44 44.55
N LYS A 3 34.32 28.31 44.89
CA LYS A 3 35.20 29.41 45.33
C LYS A 3 36.64 29.17 44.91
N ILE A 4 37.41 30.24 44.71
CA ILE A 4 38.84 30.18 44.49
C ILE A 4 39.55 30.15 45.84
N ASP A 5 40.50 29.24 46.03
CA ASP A 5 41.25 29.15 47.28
C ASP A 5 42.64 29.80 47.15
N LYS A 6 43.43 29.37 46.15
CA LYS A 6 44.80 29.85 45.95
C LYS A 6 45.17 29.87 44.48
N MET A 7 46.02 30.81 44.09
CA MET A 7 46.63 30.86 42.77
C MET A 7 48.13 31.08 42.90
N SER A 8 48.93 30.34 42.13
CA SER A 8 50.35 30.62 41.96
C SER A 8 50.65 31.04 40.52
N ILE A 9 51.46 32.08 40.35
CA ILE A 9 51.86 32.63 39.05
C ILE A 9 53.39 32.60 38.95
N LEU A 10 53.90 32.16 37.80
CA LEU A 10 55.33 32.14 37.47
C LEU A 10 55.51 32.39 35.96
N GLY A 11 56.47 33.23 35.57
CA GLY A 11 56.84 33.48 34.17
C GLY A 11 55.78 34.16 33.30
N VAL A 12 54.68 34.65 33.89
CA VAL A 12 53.57 35.34 33.18
C VAL A 12 53.73 36.83 33.36
N ARG A 13 53.57 37.63 32.30
CA ARG A 13 53.73 39.09 32.38
C ARG A 13 55.10 39.44 32.95
N SER A 14 55.18 40.29 33.98
CA SER A 14 56.46 40.61 34.63
C SER A 14 56.72 39.76 35.88
N PHE A 15 56.03 38.65 36.10
CA PHE A 15 56.41 37.70 37.14
C PHE A 15 57.63 36.90 36.64
N GLY A 16 58.69 36.83 37.45
CA GLY A 16 59.95 36.19 37.06
C GLY A 16 59.78 34.70 36.71
N ILE A 17 60.76 34.16 35.99
CA ILE A 17 60.72 32.79 35.42
C ILE A 17 61.35 31.74 36.33
N GLU A 18 62.16 32.15 37.31
CA GLU A 18 62.80 31.24 38.24
C GLU A 18 61.84 30.83 39.36
N ASP A 19 61.96 29.61 39.88
CA ASP A 19 61.10 29.13 40.97
C ASP A 19 61.10 30.04 42.21
N LYS A 20 62.20 30.79 42.44
CA LYS A 20 62.31 31.81 43.51
C LYS A 20 61.36 32.99 43.31
N ASP A 21 60.99 33.29 42.06
CA ASP A 21 60.12 34.41 41.67
C ASP A 21 58.64 34.05 41.72
N LYS A 22 58.31 32.78 42.00
CA LYS A 22 56.94 32.27 42.08
C LYS A 22 56.13 33.03 43.13
N GLN A 23 55.08 33.72 42.68
CA GLN A 23 54.17 34.46 43.56
C GLN A 23 52.91 33.64 43.85
N VAL A 24 52.38 33.73 45.08
CA VAL A 24 51.18 33.01 45.50
C VAL A 24 50.18 33.96 46.14
N ILE A 25 48.93 33.93 45.65
CA ILE A 25 47.79 34.66 46.19
C ILE A 25 46.86 33.66 46.86
N SER A 26 46.43 33.95 48.09
CA SER A 26 45.34 33.24 48.76
C SER A 26 44.10 34.11 48.73
N PHE A 27 42.98 33.60 48.25
CA PHE A 27 41.76 34.39 48.12
C PHE A 27 40.92 34.27 49.39
N PHE A 28 40.52 35.41 49.93
CA PHE A 28 39.74 35.52 51.14
C PHE A 28 38.24 35.62 50.83
N THR A 29 37.42 35.18 51.78
CA THR A 29 35.96 35.33 51.79
C THR A 29 35.59 36.27 52.94
N PRO A 30 34.77 37.31 52.72
CA PRO A 30 34.01 37.60 51.50
C PRO A 30 34.74 38.46 50.46
N LEU A 31 35.89 39.07 50.77
CA LEU A 31 36.54 40.07 49.91
C LEU A 31 38.07 39.87 49.85
N THR A 32 38.63 39.94 48.64
CA THR A 32 40.07 40.04 48.38
C THR A 32 40.34 41.31 47.58
N VAL A 33 41.24 42.17 48.07
CA VAL A 33 41.64 43.41 47.39
C VAL A 33 43.08 43.29 46.90
N LEU A 34 43.31 43.57 45.62
CA LEU A 34 44.62 43.64 44.96
C LEU A 34 44.88 45.11 44.59
N VAL A 35 45.94 45.70 45.17
CA VAL A 35 46.32 47.09 44.97
C VAL A 35 47.63 47.18 44.22
N GLY A 36 47.69 47.93 43.12
CA GLY A 36 48.94 48.14 42.39
C GLY A 36 48.79 49.11 41.22
N PRO A 37 49.89 49.72 40.74
CA PRO A 37 49.83 50.69 39.66
C PRO A 37 49.36 50.08 38.34
N ASN A 38 48.53 50.84 37.61
CA ASN A 38 48.07 50.49 36.27
C ASN A 38 49.26 50.25 35.33
N GLY A 39 49.29 49.08 34.68
CA GLY A 39 50.33 48.76 33.69
C GLY A 39 51.61 48.14 34.21
N ALA A 40 51.65 47.57 35.43
CA ALA A 40 52.78 46.78 35.95
C ALA A 40 53.14 45.50 35.15
N GLY A 41 52.65 45.34 33.91
CA GLY A 41 52.66 44.12 33.10
C GLY A 41 53.08 44.27 31.64
N LYS A 42 53.96 45.22 31.28
CA LYS A 42 54.74 45.06 30.05
C LYS A 42 55.88 44.07 30.33
N THR A 43 55.92 42.97 29.58
CA THR A 43 57.01 41.99 29.63
C THR A 43 58.06 42.41 28.62
N ASP A 44 59.12 43.07 29.05
CA ASP A 44 60.36 43.09 28.26
C ASP A 44 61.18 41.88 28.69
N ALA A 45 60.85 40.71 28.11
CA ALA A 45 61.69 39.53 28.26
C ALA A 45 62.90 39.70 27.33
N HIS A 46 64.11 39.70 27.90
CA HIS A 46 65.37 39.68 27.16
C HIS A 46 65.76 38.26 26.70
N GLU A 47 64.85 37.28 26.82
CA GLU A 47 65.09 35.86 26.54
C GLU A 47 64.30 35.34 25.33
N THR A 48 64.92 34.45 24.56
CA THR A 48 64.36 33.90 23.31
C THR A 48 63.27 32.85 23.52
N ASP A 49 63.20 32.17 24.68
CA ASP A 49 62.14 31.21 25.03
C ASP A 49 61.78 31.33 26.52
N VAL A 50 60.58 31.82 26.81
CA VAL A 50 60.06 32.01 28.18
C VAL A 50 59.02 30.92 28.47
N ARG A 51 59.21 30.18 29.57
CA ARG A 51 58.20 29.24 30.09
C ARG A 51 57.47 29.85 31.28
N ALA A 52 56.17 29.63 31.33
CA ALA A 52 55.30 30.19 32.35
C ALA A 52 54.33 29.14 32.87
N GLN A 53 53.95 29.29 34.14
CA GLN A 53 53.04 28.38 34.81
C GLN A 53 52.03 29.14 35.66
N ILE A 54 50.76 28.77 35.54
CA ILE A 54 49.68 29.18 36.44
C ILE A 54 49.13 27.92 37.09
N ARG A 55 49.02 27.93 38.42
CA ARG A 55 48.31 26.89 39.17
C ARG A 55 47.16 27.51 39.94
N LEU A 56 45.97 26.95 39.81
CA LEU A 56 44.75 27.39 40.47
C LEU A 56 44.22 26.25 41.33
N LEU A 57 44.05 26.51 42.63
CA LEU A 57 43.31 25.66 43.55
C LEU A 57 41.96 26.32 43.82
N PHE A 58 40.89 25.58 43.58
CA PHE A 58 39.53 26.04 43.83
C PHE A 58 38.68 24.90 44.37
N THR A 59 37.55 25.27 44.96
CA THR A 59 36.51 24.35 45.41
C THR A 59 35.39 24.38 44.36
N ASP A 60 34.99 23.22 43.86
CA ASP A 60 33.95 23.10 42.83
C ASP A 60 32.52 23.28 43.40
N VAL A 61 31.50 23.15 42.55
CA VAL A 61 30.09 23.23 42.95
C VAL A 61 29.68 22.18 44.00
N ASN A 62 30.33 21.01 44.01
CA ASN A 62 30.05 19.90 44.91
C ASN A 62 30.81 20.01 46.25
N GLY A 63 31.75 20.96 46.36
CA GLY A 63 32.56 21.17 47.55
C GLY A 63 33.92 20.47 47.52
N GLU A 64 34.30 19.85 46.40
CA GLU A 64 35.56 19.12 46.25
C GLU A 64 36.70 20.05 45.84
N LYS A 65 37.92 19.74 46.30
CA LYS A 65 39.13 20.50 45.92
C LYS A 65 39.63 20.06 44.55
N VAL A 66 39.77 21.03 43.65
CA VAL A 66 40.28 20.86 42.29
C VAL A 66 41.52 21.73 42.11
N THR A 67 42.62 21.11 41.69
CA THR A 67 43.85 21.83 41.32
C THR A 67 44.03 21.76 39.81
N ILE A 68 44.23 22.91 39.17
CA ILE A 68 44.51 23.01 37.73
C ILE A 68 45.87 23.63 37.52
N HIS A 69 46.67 22.99 36.68
CA HIS A 69 47.98 23.46 36.26
C HIS A 69 47.94 23.77 34.76
N ARG A 70 48.20 25.03 34.40
CA ARG A 70 48.41 25.46 33.00
C ARG A 70 49.86 25.86 32.82
N SER A 71 50.55 25.15 31.95
CA SER A 71 51.89 25.50 31.50
C SER A 71 51.81 26.11 30.10
N MET A 72 52.62 27.13 29.84
CA MET A 72 52.68 27.81 28.54
C MET A 72 54.12 28.22 28.24
N SER A 73 54.44 28.42 26.97
CA SER A 73 55.73 28.97 26.54
C SER A 73 55.53 30.04 25.49
N CYS A 74 56.42 31.02 25.47
CA CYS A 74 56.47 32.07 24.46
C CYS A 74 57.88 32.15 23.92
N THR A 75 58.03 31.88 22.62
CA THR A 75 59.33 31.92 21.94
C THR A 75 59.37 33.15 21.03
N GLN A 76 60.39 33.99 21.16
CA GLN A 76 60.58 35.16 20.30
C GLN A 76 61.32 34.76 19.02
N LYS A 77 60.72 35.04 17.86
CA LYS A 77 61.35 34.85 16.53
C LYS A 77 61.46 36.20 15.83
N ALA A 78 62.67 36.74 15.76
CA ALA A 78 62.93 38.09 15.22
C ALA A 78 62.03 39.17 15.86
N LYS A 79 61.06 39.73 15.11
CA LYS A 79 60.07 40.74 15.57
C LYS A 79 58.71 40.18 16.03
N ASN A 80 58.46 38.87 15.87
CA ASN A 80 57.17 38.25 16.20
C ASN A 80 57.30 37.27 17.38
N TYR A 81 56.33 37.31 18.31
CA TYR A 81 56.23 36.39 19.43
C TYR A 81 55.35 35.18 19.06
N SER A 82 55.80 33.97 19.37
CA SER A 82 55.05 32.73 19.19
C SER A 82 54.65 32.14 20.54
N PHE A 83 53.38 32.27 20.90
CA PHE A 83 52.80 31.71 22.13
C PHE A 83 52.31 30.27 21.90
N LYS A 84 52.64 29.37 22.82
CA LYS A 84 52.18 27.97 22.84
C LYS A 84 51.67 27.60 24.23
N SER A 85 50.48 27.01 24.29
CA SER A 85 50.02 26.31 25.50
C SER A 85 50.65 24.92 25.54
N LEU A 86 51.26 24.56 26.67
CA LEU A 86 51.86 23.25 26.93
C LEU A 86 50.84 22.34 27.62
N GLU A 87 51.28 21.17 28.09
CA GLU A 87 50.44 20.20 28.78
C GLU A 87 49.73 20.80 30.01
N GLN A 88 48.44 20.50 30.13
CA GLN A 88 47.58 21.00 31.19
C GLN A 88 47.08 19.83 32.03
N VAL A 89 47.13 19.98 33.35
CA VAL A 89 46.81 18.91 34.29
C VAL A 89 45.68 19.37 35.21
N ILE A 90 44.66 18.54 35.36
CA ILE A 90 43.63 18.68 36.38
C ILE A 90 43.81 17.59 37.43
N THR A 91 43.79 17.96 38.70
CA THR A 91 43.91 17.04 39.84
C THR A 91 42.70 17.17 40.73
N ARG A 92 42.06 16.04 41.05
CA ARG A 92 40.92 15.93 41.96
C ARG A 92 41.24 15.02 43.13
N VAL A 93 40.57 15.22 44.25
CA VAL A 93 40.61 14.30 45.39
C VAL A 93 39.32 13.48 45.39
N LYS A 94 39.40 12.19 45.04
CA LYS A 94 38.28 11.25 45.09
C LYS A 94 38.58 10.17 46.13
N ASP A 95 37.68 9.94 47.07
CA ASP A 95 37.81 8.92 48.13
C ASP A 95 39.13 9.01 48.94
N GLY A 96 39.70 10.21 49.07
CA GLY A 96 40.97 10.45 49.75
C GLY A 96 42.22 10.29 48.88
N GLU A 97 42.10 9.80 47.64
CA GLU A 97 43.20 9.66 46.69
C GLU A 97 43.25 10.80 45.67
N ARG A 98 44.47 11.23 45.30
CA ARG A 98 44.69 12.26 44.28
C ARG A 98 44.70 11.65 42.90
N VAL A 99 43.69 11.95 42.09
CA VAL A 99 43.60 11.52 40.69
C VAL A 99 44.00 12.70 39.80
N SER A 100 45.11 12.57 39.08
CA SER A 100 45.58 13.55 38.09
C SER A 100 45.29 13.08 36.67
N LEU A 101 44.67 13.94 35.87
CA LEU A 101 44.37 13.69 34.46
C LEU A 101 45.06 14.77 33.62
N SER A 102 45.84 14.34 32.62
CA SER A 102 46.32 15.23 31.55
C SER A 102 45.17 15.42 30.55
N SER A 103 44.89 16.66 30.16
CA SER A 103 43.77 16.97 29.26
C SER A 103 44.16 18.03 28.23
N LYS A 104 43.52 17.98 27.06
CA LYS A 104 43.71 19.02 26.04
C LYS A 104 43.06 20.33 26.52
N CYS A 105 43.58 21.48 26.06
CA CYS A 105 43.12 22.81 26.48
C CYS A 105 41.59 22.99 26.41
N GLY A 106 40.96 22.51 25.33
CA GLY A 106 39.51 22.62 25.13
C GLY A 106 38.66 21.74 26.04
N GLU A 107 39.21 20.62 26.52
CA GLU A 107 38.56 19.74 27.50
C GLU A 107 38.64 20.36 28.90
N LEU A 108 39.81 20.93 29.26
CA LEU A 108 40.00 21.62 30.54
C LEU A 108 39.12 22.87 30.67
N ASP A 109 38.93 23.64 29.59
CA ASP A 109 37.99 24.76 29.58
C ASP A 109 36.54 24.32 29.85
N ARG A 110 36.10 23.20 29.27
CA ARG A 110 34.76 22.63 29.51
C ARG A 110 34.63 22.15 30.95
N GLU A 111 35.66 21.48 31.46
CA GLU A 111 35.69 20.98 32.82
C GLU A 111 35.65 22.12 33.84
N MET A 112 36.31 23.25 33.54
CA MET A 112 36.27 24.46 34.37
C MET A 112 34.89 25.09 34.47
N ILE A 113 34.21 25.24 33.33
CA ILE A 113 32.83 25.77 33.26
C ILE A 113 31.88 24.87 34.07
N SER A 114 32.05 23.56 33.97
CA SER A 114 31.26 22.57 34.73
C SER A 114 31.55 22.64 36.23
N ALA A 115 32.82 22.64 36.63
CA ALA A 115 33.24 22.64 38.03
C ALA A 115 32.90 23.96 38.76
N LEU A 116 32.88 25.09 38.06
CA LEU A 116 32.45 26.38 38.60
C LEU A 116 30.92 26.58 38.51
N GLY A 117 30.19 25.76 37.75
CA GLY A 117 28.73 25.84 37.64
C GLY A 117 28.20 27.10 36.95
N VAL A 118 28.97 27.69 36.03
CA VAL A 118 28.60 28.90 35.27
C VAL A 118 28.92 28.73 33.80
N SER A 119 28.19 29.41 32.92
CA SER A 119 28.44 29.35 31.47
C SER A 119 29.70 30.14 31.08
N LYS A 120 30.34 29.78 29.95
CA LYS A 120 31.51 30.52 29.41
C LYS A 120 31.22 32.01 29.23
N PRO A 121 30.07 32.43 28.65
CA PRO A 121 29.76 33.85 28.49
C PRO A 121 29.59 34.58 29.82
N VAL A 122 29.01 33.93 30.84
CA VAL A 122 28.90 34.50 32.20
C VAL A 122 30.28 34.69 32.82
N LEU A 123 31.17 33.70 32.69
CA LEU A 123 32.53 33.78 33.20
C LEU A 123 33.33 34.94 32.57
N ASN A 124 33.18 35.14 31.25
CA ASN A 124 33.94 36.15 30.51
C ASN A 124 33.34 37.57 30.56
N HIS A 125 32.01 37.71 30.48
CA HIS A 125 31.36 39.02 30.34
C HIS A 125 30.76 39.56 31.64
N VAL A 126 30.59 38.70 32.66
CA VAL A 126 29.98 39.08 33.94
C VAL A 126 31.00 38.98 35.08
N ILE A 127 31.64 37.82 35.26
CA ILE A 127 32.53 37.54 36.40
C ILE A 127 33.90 38.20 36.24
N PHE A 128 34.70 37.81 35.23
CA PHE A 128 36.08 38.29 35.00
C PHE A 128 36.17 39.28 33.84
N CYS A 129 35.14 40.10 33.65
CA CYS A 129 35.08 41.05 32.54
C CYS A 129 36.23 42.06 32.64
N HIS A 130 36.99 42.18 31.55
CA HIS A 130 38.16 43.06 31.43
C HIS A 130 37.77 44.54 31.51
N GLN A 131 38.65 45.39 32.06
CA GLN A 131 38.41 46.84 32.22
C GLN A 131 37.91 47.52 30.93
N GLU A 132 38.58 47.27 29.79
CA GLU A 132 38.21 47.85 28.48
C GLU A 132 36.82 47.41 27.97
N GLU A 133 36.35 46.23 28.38
CA GLU A 133 35.06 45.68 27.96
C GLU A 133 33.94 45.92 28.99
N SER A 134 34.26 46.52 30.15
CA SER A 134 33.33 46.68 31.27
C SER A 134 32.03 47.40 30.92
N ASN A 135 32.07 48.32 29.95
CA ASN A 135 30.93 49.12 29.49
C ASN A 135 30.07 48.44 28.39
N TRP A 136 30.28 47.14 28.14
CA TRP A 136 29.53 46.41 27.11
C TRP A 136 28.00 46.45 27.25
N PRO A 137 27.37 46.59 28.45
CA PRO A 137 25.91 46.71 28.54
C PRO A 137 25.34 47.93 27.79
N LEU A 138 26.17 48.92 27.48
CA LEU A 138 25.81 50.13 26.73
C LEU A 138 26.35 50.12 25.29
N SER A 139 26.82 48.96 24.81
CA SER A 139 27.32 48.77 23.45
C SER A 139 26.21 48.83 22.38
N GLU A 140 26.59 48.78 21.10
CA GLU A 140 25.61 48.86 20.01
C GLU A 140 24.66 47.66 19.97
N GLY A 141 23.44 47.86 19.49
CA GLY A 141 22.36 46.87 19.59
C GLY A 141 22.72 45.46 19.11
N LYS A 142 23.54 45.31 18.06
CA LYS A 142 24.00 44.00 17.58
C LYS A 142 24.97 43.33 18.56
N ALA A 143 26.00 44.04 19.02
CA ALA A 143 27.00 43.51 19.95
C ALA A 143 26.38 43.22 21.32
N LEU A 144 25.48 44.10 21.78
CA LEU A 144 24.72 43.93 23.02
C LEU A 144 23.84 42.68 22.97
N LYS A 145 23.12 42.49 21.86
CA LYS A 145 22.29 41.32 21.61
C LYS A 145 23.08 40.02 21.62
N GLU A 146 24.23 39.98 20.93
CA GLU A 146 25.07 38.77 20.90
C GLU A 146 25.55 38.39 22.31
N LYS A 147 25.93 39.38 23.14
CA LYS A 147 26.33 39.15 24.53
C LYS A 147 25.15 38.65 25.38
N PHE A 148 23.98 39.28 25.33
CA PHE A 148 22.79 38.79 26.06
C PHE A 148 22.36 37.39 25.60
N ASP A 149 22.15 37.15 24.30
CA ASP A 149 21.75 35.85 23.76
C ASP A 149 22.71 34.73 24.18
N SER A 150 24.01 35.04 24.30
CA SER A 150 25.03 34.11 24.79
C SER A 150 24.93 33.85 26.31
N ILE A 151 24.65 34.88 27.12
CA ILE A 151 24.49 34.79 28.58
C ILE A 151 23.24 33.97 28.94
N PHE A 152 22.11 34.22 28.27
CA PHE A 152 20.88 33.45 28.45
C PHE A 152 21.01 31.98 28.00
N ALA A 153 22.12 31.60 27.36
CA ALA A 153 22.37 30.27 26.79
C ALA A 153 21.28 29.79 25.80
N ALA A 154 20.45 30.71 25.30
CA ALA A 154 19.36 30.42 24.37
C ALA A 154 19.87 30.01 22.98
N THR A 155 21.13 30.32 22.66
CA THR A 155 21.77 30.00 21.36
C THR A 155 21.68 28.52 20.97
N LYS A 156 21.74 27.58 21.93
CA LYS A 156 21.57 26.14 21.65
C LYS A 156 20.15 25.81 21.22
N TYR A 157 19.15 26.30 21.95
CA TYR A 157 17.74 26.07 21.67
C TYR A 157 17.29 26.79 20.39
N ILE A 158 17.84 27.97 20.12
CA ILE A 158 17.64 28.71 18.86
C ILE A 158 18.18 27.92 17.67
N LYS A 159 19.37 27.28 17.79
CA LYS A 159 19.90 26.39 16.75
C LYS A 159 19.00 25.17 16.54
N ALA A 160 18.44 24.61 17.61
CA ALA A 160 17.48 23.51 17.54
C ALA A 160 16.19 23.92 16.79
N LEU A 161 15.65 25.11 17.06
CA LEU A 161 14.52 25.67 16.31
C LEU A 161 14.83 25.83 14.81
N GLU A 162 16.03 26.30 14.45
CA GLU A 162 16.43 26.43 13.04
C GLU A 162 16.56 25.07 12.35
N THR A 163 17.10 24.06 13.03
CA THR A 163 17.19 22.69 12.48
C THR A 163 15.81 22.08 12.31
N MET A 164 14.90 22.22 13.28
CA MET A 164 13.50 21.78 13.14
C MET A 164 12.80 22.46 11.96
N ARG A 165 13.03 23.77 11.76
CA ARG A 165 12.49 24.52 10.62
C ARG A 165 13.02 24.01 9.28
N GLN A 166 14.32 23.79 9.16
CA GLN A 166 14.94 23.24 7.95
C GLN A 166 14.39 21.84 7.63
N LEU A 167 14.34 20.95 8.63
CA LEU A 167 13.75 19.62 8.49
C LEU A 167 12.29 19.70 8.01
N ARG A 168 11.48 20.59 8.60
CA ARG A 168 10.08 20.81 8.19
C ARG A 168 9.97 21.23 6.71
N LEU A 169 10.87 22.09 6.22
CA LEU A 169 10.90 22.52 4.82
C LEU A 169 11.27 21.37 3.89
N THR A 170 12.31 20.61 4.22
CA THR A 170 12.74 19.43 3.46
C THR A 170 11.63 18.38 3.39
N GLN A 171 11.00 18.05 4.52
CA GLN A 171 9.90 17.08 4.55
C GLN A 171 8.67 17.56 3.75
N ASN A 172 8.37 18.87 3.77
CA ASN A 172 7.30 19.44 2.93
C ASN A 172 7.59 19.27 1.43
N GLN A 173 8.86 19.42 1.02
CA GLN A 173 9.28 19.17 -0.36
C GLN A 173 9.06 17.69 -0.73
N THR A 174 9.47 16.77 0.16
CA THR A 174 9.24 15.33 -0.01
C THR A 174 7.76 14.97 -0.13
N VAL A 175 6.88 15.60 0.64
CA VAL A 175 5.42 15.41 0.51
C VAL A 175 4.94 15.82 -0.88
N LYS A 176 5.39 16.96 -1.42
CA LYS A 176 5.02 17.40 -2.77
C LYS A 176 5.49 16.42 -3.85
N GLU A 177 6.72 15.91 -3.74
CA GLU A 177 7.26 14.89 -4.64
C GLU A 177 6.44 13.60 -4.57
N CYS A 178 6.12 13.14 -3.36
CA CYS A 178 5.27 11.97 -3.15
C CYS A 178 3.87 12.16 -3.73
N GLN A 179 3.28 13.37 -3.64
CA GLN A 179 1.97 13.67 -4.22
C GLN A 179 1.97 13.56 -5.74
N VAL A 180 3.04 14.01 -6.42
CA VAL A 180 3.16 13.89 -7.88
C VAL A 180 3.27 12.42 -8.27
N GLU A 181 4.15 11.66 -7.60
CA GLU A 181 4.34 10.23 -7.87
C GLU A 181 3.08 9.40 -7.58
N LEU A 182 2.34 9.75 -6.52
CA LEU A 182 1.07 9.10 -6.18
C LEU A 182 0.00 9.28 -7.25
N ARG A 183 -0.01 10.39 -8.01
CA ARG A 183 -0.95 10.55 -9.13
C ARG A 183 -0.68 9.52 -10.22
N TYR A 184 0.60 9.32 -10.57
CA TYR A 184 1.01 8.33 -11.56
C TYR A 184 0.75 6.90 -11.08
N LEU A 185 1.13 6.57 -9.84
CA LEU A 185 0.88 5.26 -9.25
C LEU A 185 -0.61 4.95 -9.11
N LYS A 186 -1.44 5.98 -8.87
CA LYS A 186 -2.90 5.83 -8.83
C LYS A 186 -3.46 5.44 -10.20
N GLN A 187 -3.02 6.10 -11.28
CA GLN A 187 -3.42 5.75 -12.64
C GLN A 187 -3.01 4.30 -12.99
N ASN A 188 -1.79 3.90 -12.63
CA ASN A 188 -1.34 2.52 -12.83
C ASN A 188 -2.16 1.52 -12.03
N LYS A 189 -2.56 1.85 -10.78
CA LYS A 189 -3.44 1.01 -9.96
C LYS A 189 -4.81 0.85 -10.62
N GLU A 190 -5.44 1.96 -11.04
CA GLU A 190 -6.76 1.96 -11.67
C GLU A 190 -6.74 1.17 -12.97
N LYS A 191 -5.71 1.36 -13.81
CA LYS A 191 -5.55 0.58 -15.05
C LYS A 191 -5.30 -0.90 -14.77
N ALA A 192 -4.45 -1.25 -13.81
CA ALA A 192 -4.25 -2.64 -13.40
C ALA A 192 -5.56 -3.29 -12.92
N GLN A 193 -6.40 -2.54 -12.19
CA GLN A 193 -7.71 -3.01 -11.75
C GLN A 193 -8.66 -3.24 -12.93
N GLN A 194 -8.74 -2.31 -13.89
CA GLN A 194 -9.54 -2.47 -15.11
C GLN A 194 -9.12 -3.71 -15.92
N ILE A 195 -7.82 -3.97 -16.03
CA ILE A 195 -7.32 -5.16 -16.73
C ILE A 195 -7.70 -6.43 -15.96
N ARG A 196 -7.63 -6.45 -14.62
CA ARG A 196 -8.09 -7.60 -13.80
C ARG A 196 -9.58 -7.87 -13.98
N GLU A 197 -10.42 -6.83 -13.98
CA GLU A 197 -11.86 -6.94 -14.20
C GLU A 197 -12.17 -7.46 -15.62
N THR A 198 -11.41 -7.00 -16.62
CA THR A 198 -11.51 -7.49 -17.99
C THR A 198 -11.15 -8.98 -18.07
N VAL A 199 -10.06 -9.41 -17.43
CA VAL A 199 -9.67 -10.82 -17.35
C VAL A 199 -10.76 -11.65 -16.69
N ALA A 200 -11.31 -11.22 -15.56
CA ALA A 200 -12.39 -11.94 -14.88
C ALA A 200 -13.64 -12.07 -15.76
N THR A 201 -14.00 -11.00 -16.49
CA THR A 201 -15.13 -11.01 -17.44
C THR A 201 -14.89 -12.00 -18.59
N LYS A 202 -13.69 -12.01 -19.17
CA LYS A 202 -13.32 -12.92 -20.25
C LYS A 202 -13.24 -14.38 -19.77
N GLU A 203 -12.76 -14.62 -18.55
CA GLU A 203 -12.77 -15.95 -17.91
C GLU A 203 -14.20 -16.47 -17.70
N ALA A 204 -15.13 -15.61 -17.28
CA ALA A 204 -16.54 -15.96 -17.17
C ALA A 204 -17.17 -16.28 -18.54
N GLN A 205 -16.85 -15.50 -19.58
CA GLN A 205 -17.28 -15.77 -20.95
C GLN A 205 -16.70 -17.09 -21.50
N LEU A 206 -15.44 -17.39 -21.20
CA LEU A 206 -14.79 -18.65 -21.55
C LEU A 206 -15.47 -19.84 -20.85
N MET A 207 -15.76 -19.73 -19.56
CA MET A 207 -16.51 -20.73 -18.79
C MET A 207 -17.89 -21.00 -19.41
N SER A 208 -18.66 -19.95 -19.70
CA SER A 208 -19.98 -20.09 -20.35
C SER A 208 -19.88 -20.74 -21.73
N SER A 209 -18.84 -20.41 -22.51
CA SER A 209 -18.59 -21.06 -23.80
C SER A 209 -18.17 -22.53 -23.65
N LYS A 210 -17.41 -22.89 -22.59
CA LYS A 210 -17.08 -24.28 -22.23
C LYS A 210 -18.31 -25.08 -21.87
N ASP A 211 -19.18 -24.54 -21.04
CA ASP A 211 -20.47 -25.17 -20.69
C ASP A 211 -21.36 -25.36 -21.93
N SER A 212 -21.39 -24.37 -22.84
CA SER A 212 -22.15 -24.46 -24.09
C SER A 212 -21.64 -25.58 -25.00
N VAL A 213 -20.31 -25.70 -25.16
CA VAL A 213 -19.71 -26.81 -25.91
C VAL A 213 -20.05 -28.15 -25.27
N GLN A 214 -19.94 -28.26 -23.95
CA GLN A 214 -20.24 -29.51 -23.25
C GLN A 214 -21.71 -29.92 -23.39
N ARG A 215 -22.65 -28.95 -23.34
CA ARG A 215 -24.07 -29.18 -23.64
C ARG A 215 -24.29 -29.64 -25.08
N ILE A 216 -23.65 -29.00 -26.06
CA ILE A 216 -23.76 -29.39 -27.48
C ILE A 216 -23.19 -30.80 -27.69
N GLU A 217 -22.04 -31.12 -27.09
CA GLU A 217 -21.44 -32.46 -27.16
C GLU A 217 -22.34 -33.55 -26.56
N SER A 218 -23.01 -33.26 -25.44
CA SER A 218 -23.99 -34.19 -24.84
C SER A 218 -25.23 -34.47 -25.71
N GLN A 219 -25.53 -33.58 -26.68
CA GLN A 219 -26.63 -33.76 -27.64
C GLN A 219 -26.18 -34.48 -28.92
N ILE A 220 -24.89 -34.41 -29.26
CA ILE A 220 -24.30 -35.05 -30.43
C ILE A 220 -24.28 -36.59 -30.27
N GLU A 221 -23.79 -37.09 -29.13
CA GLU A 221 -23.66 -38.52 -28.87
C GLU A 221 -24.96 -39.33 -29.04
N PRO A 222 -26.12 -38.94 -28.48
CA PRO A 222 -27.37 -39.68 -28.70
C PRO A 222 -27.86 -39.61 -30.16
N LEU A 223 -27.58 -38.53 -30.90
CA LEU A 223 -27.93 -38.42 -32.32
C LEU A 223 -27.03 -39.31 -33.19
N GLU A 224 -25.73 -39.40 -32.88
CA GLU A 224 -24.80 -40.31 -33.56
C GLU A 224 -25.18 -41.77 -33.29
N ASN A 225 -25.51 -42.12 -32.05
CA ASN A 225 -26.01 -43.46 -31.70
C ASN A 225 -27.35 -43.78 -32.40
N ARG A 226 -28.26 -42.80 -32.52
CA ARG A 226 -29.53 -42.98 -33.23
C ARG A 226 -29.33 -43.12 -34.74
N LEU A 227 -28.41 -42.36 -35.34
CA LEU A 227 -28.03 -42.52 -36.75
C LEU A 227 -27.41 -43.88 -37.01
N MET A 228 -26.52 -44.35 -36.13
CA MET A 228 -25.94 -45.69 -36.21
C MET A 228 -27.03 -46.78 -36.14
N ASP A 229 -28.01 -46.65 -35.23
CA ASP A 229 -29.17 -47.57 -35.15
C ASP A 229 -30.02 -47.54 -36.42
N ILE A 230 -30.30 -46.35 -36.98
CA ILE A 230 -31.05 -46.20 -38.24
C ILE A 230 -30.27 -46.80 -39.42
N ASP A 231 -28.96 -46.55 -39.54
CA ASP A 231 -28.11 -47.12 -40.59
C ASP A 231 -28.01 -48.65 -40.45
N THR A 232 -28.00 -49.17 -39.22
CA THR A 232 -28.04 -50.62 -38.96
C THR A 232 -29.37 -51.21 -39.42
N LYS A 233 -30.50 -50.52 -39.19
CA LYS A 233 -31.84 -50.92 -39.65
C LYS A 233 -31.96 -50.83 -41.17
N LEU A 234 -31.47 -49.76 -41.81
CA LEU A 234 -31.44 -49.63 -43.27
C LEU A 234 -30.51 -50.65 -43.92
N GLY A 235 -29.39 -50.97 -43.29
CA GLY A 235 -28.49 -52.06 -43.72
C GLY A 235 -29.16 -53.43 -43.64
N LYS A 236 -30.00 -53.69 -42.62
CA LYS A 236 -30.85 -54.89 -42.56
C LYS A 236 -31.89 -54.90 -43.69
N VAL A 237 -32.50 -53.76 -44.03
CA VAL A 237 -33.41 -53.65 -45.18
C VAL A 237 -32.70 -53.95 -46.50
N MET A 238 -31.47 -53.46 -46.70
CA MET A 238 -30.69 -53.77 -47.91
C MET A 238 -30.31 -55.26 -47.99
N LYS A 239 -30.01 -55.90 -46.86
CA LYS A 239 -29.82 -57.36 -46.80
C LYS A 239 -31.10 -58.12 -47.15
N LEU A 240 -32.23 -57.73 -46.58
CA LEU A 240 -33.53 -58.32 -46.89
C LEU A 240 -33.90 -58.17 -48.38
N ASP A 241 -33.64 -57.02 -49.00
CA ASP A 241 -33.84 -56.80 -50.45
C ASP A 241 -32.94 -57.71 -51.31
N SER A 242 -31.67 -57.87 -50.89
CA SER A 242 -30.73 -58.79 -51.53
C SER A 242 -31.16 -60.26 -51.38
N ASP A 243 -31.66 -60.64 -50.20
CA ASP A 243 -32.12 -61.99 -49.90
C ASP A 243 -33.40 -62.32 -50.67
N ILE A 244 -34.32 -61.36 -50.84
CA ILE A 244 -35.52 -61.48 -51.68
C ILE A 244 -35.13 -61.77 -53.14
N LYS A 245 -34.20 -60.99 -53.71
CA LYS A 245 -33.68 -61.21 -55.09
C LYS A 245 -33.02 -62.58 -55.25
N ALA A 246 -32.27 -63.03 -54.24
CA ALA A 246 -31.64 -64.36 -54.26
C ALA A 246 -32.68 -65.50 -54.21
N LEU A 247 -33.74 -65.35 -53.40
CA LEU A 247 -34.85 -66.31 -53.33
C LEU A 247 -35.65 -66.37 -54.64
N GLU A 248 -35.81 -65.25 -55.34
CA GLU A 248 -36.49 -65.18 -56.63
C GLU A 248 -35.73 -65.94 -57.74
N SER A 249 -34.39 -65.86 -57.74
CA SER A 249 -33.53 -66.66 -58.61
C SER A 249 -33.63 -68.16 -58.30
N ARG A 250 -33.64 -68.52 -57.00
CA ARG A 250 -33.73 -69.91 -56.53
C ARG A 250 -35.08 -70.55 -56.85
N LYS A 251 -36.16 -69.78 -56.86
CA LYS A 251 -37.49 -70.23 -57.30
C LYS A 251 -37.48 -70.73 -58.75
N LYS A 252 -36.84 -69.98 -59.66
CA LYS A 252 -36.72 -70.37 -61.08
C LYS A 252 -35.96 -71.69 -61.27
N GLN A 253 -34.89 -71.89 -60.51
CA GLN A 253 -34.10 -73.12 -60.57
C GLN A 253 -34.89 -74.36 -60.11
N MET A 254 -35.66 -74.25 -59.01
CA MET A 254 -36.48 -75.36 -58.52
C MET A 254 -37.66 -75.73 -59.44
N GLU A 255 -38.16 -74.79 -60.24
CA GLU A 255 -39.19 -75.06 -61.27
C GLU A 255 -38.66 -75.89 -62.46
N GLU A 256 -37.34 -75.91 -62.66
CA GLU A 256 -36.66 -76.79 -63.62
C GLU A 256 -36.35 -78.16 -63.00
N ASP A 257 -35.80 -78.20 -61.79
CA ASP A 257 -35.44 -79.45 -61.08
C ASP A 257 -36.65 -80.35 -60.77
N ASN A 258 -37.83 -79.77 -60.47
CA ASN A 258 -39.04 -80.55 -60.21
C ASN A 258 -39.57 -81.26 -61.47
N ARG A 259 -39.23 -80.74 -62.65
CA ARG A 259 -39.61 -81.34 -63.93
C ARG A 259 -38.81 -82.62 -64.21
N GLU A 260 -37.55 -82.68 -63.76
CA GLU A 260 -36.69 -83.86 -63.90
C GLU A 260 -37.06 -84.99 -62.91
N LEU A 261 -37.65 -84.67 -61.75
CA LEU A 261 -38.03 -85.65 -60.73
C LEU A 261 -39.36 -86.37 -60.98
N GLU A 262 -40.25 -85.80 -61.80
CA GLU A 262 -41.43 -86.52 -62.29
C GLU A 262 -41.06 -87.67 -63.23
N GLU A 263 -39.89 -87.63 -63.87
CA GLU A 263 -39.46 -88.62 -64.87
C GLU A 263 -38.84 -89.89 -64.26
N THR A 264 -38.56 -89.94 -62.94
CA THR A 264 -37.74 -91.00 -62.30
C THR A 264 -38.43 -91.86 -61.23
N MET A 265 -39.74 -91.73 -60.99
CA MET A 265 -40.44 -92.54 -59.98
C MET A 265 -41.20 -93.75 -60.59
N GLU A 266 -40.77 -94.96 -60.22
CA GLU A 266 -41.28 -96.22 -60.82
C GLU A 266 -42.48 -96.87 -60.10
N GLN A 267 -42.86 -96.48 -58.86
CA GLN A 267 -44.14 -96.89 -58.25
C GLN A 267 -44.74 -95.84 -57.29
N VAL A 268 -45.96 -95.38 -57.60
CA VAL A 268 -46.77 -94.38 -56.87
C VAL A 268 -47.88 -95.11 -56.09
N PHE A 269 -48.22 -94.65 -54.88
CA PHE A 269 -49.35 -95.18 -54.11
C PHE A 269 -50.66 -95.08 -54.92
N GLN A 270 -51.33 -96.21 -55.18
CA GLN A 270 -52.45 -96.29 -56.14
C GLN A 270 -53.86 -96.20 -55.52
N GLY A 271 -53.98 -95.84 -54.24
CA GLY A 271 -55.27 -95.50 -53.62
C GLY A 271 -55.69 -94.05 -53.88
N SER A 272 -56.96 -93.72 -53.67
CA SER A 272 -57.45 -92.33 -53.81
C SER A 272 -56.90 -91.41 -52.71
N ASP A 273 -56.86 -90.10 -52.97
CA ASP A 273 -56.47 -89.08 -51.98
C ASP A 273 -57.21 -89.27 -50.65
N GLN A 274 -58.49 -89.66 -50.66
CA GLN A 274 -59.25 -89.91 -49.44
C GLN A 274 -58.80 -91.15 -48.65
N GLN A 275 -58.26 -92.19 -49.28
CA GLN A 275 -57.76 -93.39 -48.58
C GLN A 275 -56.34 -93.21 -48.03
N LEU A 276 -55.47 -92.50 -48.75
CA LEU A 276 -54.15 -92.10 -48.24
C LEU A 276 -54.31 -91.07 -47.09
N GLN A 277 -55.34 -90.23 -47.19
CA GLN A 277 -55.65 -89.18 -46.22
C GLN A 277 -56.50 -89.68 -45.05
N GLU A 278 -57.26 -90.77 -45.14
CA GLU A 278 -57.90 -91.43 -43.98
C GLU A 278 -56.88 -92.10 -43.06
N VAL A 279 -55.87 -92.76 -43.63
CA VAL A 279 -54.76 -93.36 -42.86
C VAL A 279 -53.89 -92.27 -42.21
N TYR A 280 -53.69 -91.13 -42.90
CA TYR A 280 -53.04 -89.94 -42.32
C TYR A 280 -53.94 -89.19 -41.31
N GLN A 281 -55.26 -89.09 -41.53
CA GLN A 281 -56.21 -88.37 -40.68
C GLN A 281 -56.53 -89.09 -39.37
N ASN A 282 -56.60 -90.43 -39.37
CA ASN A 282 -56.73 -91.20 -38.14
C ASN A 282 -55.47 -91.08 -37.26
N HIS A 283 -54.29 -90.94 -37.87
CA HIS A 283 -53.06 -90.61 -37.15
C HIS A 283 -53.07 -89.15 -36.63
N GLN A 284 -53.54 -88.19 -37.46
CA GLN A 284 -53.67 -86.77 -37.08
C GLN A 284 -54.70 -86.49 -35.97
N ARG A 285 -55.81 -87.24 -35.87
CA ARG A 285 -56.80 -87.05 -34.79
C ARG A 285 -56.21 -87.36 -33.42
N THR A 286 -55.41 -88.42 -33.34
CA THR A 286 -54.75 -88.86 -32.11
C THR A 286 -53.70 -87.83 -31.64
N VAL A 287 -53.01 -87.16 -32.58
CA VAL A 287 -52.08 -86.06 -32.29
C VAL A 287 -52.84 -84.78 -31.86
N LYS A 288 -53.93 -84.41 -32.55
CA LYS A 288 -54.73 -83.19 -32.24
C LYS A 288 -55.42 -83.22 -30.88
N GLU A 289 -55.84 -84.39 -30.40
CA GLU A 289 -56.44 -84.53 -29.06
C GLU A 289 -55.40 -84.30 -27.93
N LYS A 290 -54.16 -84.74 -28.14
CA LYS A 290 -53.05 -84.46 -27.22
C LYS A 290 -52.59 -82.99 -27.27
N GLU A 291 -52.65 -82.33 -28.43
CA GLU A 291 -52.36 -80.89 -28.58
C GLU A 291 -53.40 -79.98 -27.92
N ARG A 292 -54.70 -80.33 -27.96
CA ARG A 292 -55.75 -79.59 -27.23
C ARG A 292 -55.54 -79.63 -25.71
N ARG A 293 -55.22 -80.80 -25.15
CA ARG A 293 -54.89 -80.93 -23.72
C ARG A 293 -53.65 -80.12 -23.31
N LEU A 294 -52.65 -80.00 -24.19
CA LEU A 294 -51.47 -79.15 -23.94
C LEU A 294 -51.85 -77.65 -23.84
N THR A 295 -52.83 -77.21 -24.63
CA THR A 295 -53.24 -75.80 -24.71
C THR A 295 -54.05 -75.36 -23.48
N ASP A 296 -54.88 -76.25 -22.92
CA ASP A 296 -55.65 -75.97 -21.71
C ASP A 296 -54.75 -75.89 -20.45
N CYS A 297 -53.76 -76.79 -20.33
CA CYS A 297 -52.73 -76.69 -19.27
C CYS A 297 -51.92 -75.38 -19.35
N GLN A 298 -51.73 -74.84 -20.55
CA GLN A 298 -51.02 -73.57 -20.77
C GLN A 298 -51.77 -72.35 -20.22
N LYS A 299 -53.10 -72.32 -20.35
CA LYS A 299 -53.94 -71.22 -19.81
C LYS A 299 -54.03 -71.26 -18.29
N GLU A 300 -54.06 -72.44 -17.68
CA GLU A 300 -54.03 -72.60 -16.23
C GLU A 300 -52.67 -72.15 -15.63
N MET A 301 -51.56 -72.44 -16.32
CA MET A 301 -50.23 -72.01 -15.90
C MET A 301 -50.08 -70.47 -15.87
N GLU A 302 -50.69 -69.76 -16.82
CA GLU A 302 -50.69 -68.28 -16.81
C GLU A 302 -51.50 -67.69 -15.64
N ARG A 303 -52.63 -68.30 -15.26
CA ARG A 303 -53.43 -67.83 -14.11
C ARG A 303 -52.68 -68.02 -12.80
N ALA A 304 -52.09 -69.20 -12.58
CA ALA A 304 -51.25 -69.48 -11.41
C ALA A 304 -50.04 -68.53 -11.33
N GLY A 305 -49.45 -68.17 -12.48
CA GLY A 305 -48.33 -67.23 -12.54
C GLY A 305 -48.67 -65.80 -12.10
N ARG A 306 -49.88 -65.30 -12.39
CA ARG A 306 -50.32 -63.95 -11.97
C ARG A 306 -50.55 -63.87 -10.46
N GLU A 307 -51.07 -64.93 -9.84
CA GLU A 307 -51.31 -64.97 -8.40
C GLU A 307 -50.01 -65.01 -7.59
N CYS A 308 -48.99 -65.75 -8.04
CA CYS A 308 -47.64 -65.71 -7.45
C CYS A 308 -47.02 -64.29 -7.49
N GLN A 309 -47.25 -63.52 -8.55
CA GLN A 309 -46.73 -62.15 -8.64
C GLN A 309 -47.42 -61.19 -7.67
N ARG A 310 -48.73 -61.34 -7.45
CA ARG A 310 -49.49 -60.54 -6.48
C ARG A 310 -49.00 -60.78 -5.05
N LEU A 311 -48.85 -62.05 -4.65
CA LEU A 311 -48.39 -62.44 -3.30
C LEU A 311 -46.93 -62.04 -3.03
N ASN A 312 -46.05 -62.05 -4.04
CA ASN A 312 -44.67 -61.59 -3.90
C ASN A 312 -44.54 -60.08 -3.61
N ARG A 313 -45.45 -59.25 -4.12
CA ARG A 313 -45.46 -57.80 -3.82
C ARG A 313 -45.82 -57.54 -2.36
N VAL A 314 -46.85 -58.21 -1.85
CA VAL A 314 -47.29 -58.07 -0.45
C VAL A 314 -46.19 -58.53 0.54
N LYS A 315 -45.46 -59.59 0.20
CA LYS A 315 -44.29 -60.06 0.98
C LYS A 315 -43.16 -59.02 1.05
N ALA A 316 -42.88 -58.31 -0.04
CA ALA A 316 -41.81 -57.32 -0.09
C ALA A 316 -42.08 -56.14 0.85
N ASP A 317 -43.33 -55.64 0.88
CA ASP A 317 -43.72 -54.50 1.72
C ASP A 317 -43.62 -54.81 3.22
N LEU A 318 -44.02 -56.02 3.64
CA LEU A 318 -43.94 -56.44 5.04
C LEU A 318 -42.49 -56.66 5.52
N LEU A 319 -41.55 -57.02 4.64
CA LEU A 319 -40.12 -57.19 4.97
C LEU A 319 -39.40 -55.85 5.23
N VAL A 320 -39.78 -54.79 4.50
CA VAL A 320 -39.19 -53.45 4.68
C VAL A 320 -39.49 -52.88 6.06
N GLU A 321 -40.75 -53.01 6.51
CA GLU A 321 -41.17 -52.54 7.83
C GLU A 321 -40.52 -53.33 8.99
N GLN A 322 -40.35 -54.65 8.85
CA GLN A 322 -39.62 -55.46 9.83
C GLN A 322 -38.15 -55.02 9.95
N GLY A 323 -37.49 -54.76 8.81
CA GLY A 323 -36.10 -54.31 8.77
C GLY A 323 -35.89 -52.96 9.47
N ARG A 324 -36.82 -52.01 9.28
CA ARG A 324 -36.74 -50.68 9.90
C ARG A 324 -36.81 -50.74 11.42
N LEU A 325 -37.77 -51.49 11.96
CA LEU A 325 -37.99 -51.59 13.41
C LEU A 325 -36.87 -52.35 14.14
N GLN A 326 -36.23 -53.33 13.48
CA GLN A 326 -35.07 -54.05 14.01
C GLN A 326 -33.84 -53.15 14.11
N LEU A 327 -33.60 -52.33 13.08
CA LEU A 327 -32.41 -51.48 12.99
C LEU A 327 -32.40 -50.36 14.04
N GLU A 328 -33.57 -49.83 14.38
CA GLU A 328 -33.73 -48.81 15.43
C GLU A 328 -33.47 -49.37 16.84
N ALA A 329 -33.93 -50.60 17.11
CA ALA A 329 -33.73 -51.27 18.41
C ALA A 329 -32.27 -51.67 18.65
N ASP A 330 -31.59 -52.19 17.62
CA ASP A 330 -30.18 -52.56 17.69
C ASP A 330 -29.29 -51.31 17.85
N ARG A 331 -29.64 -50.20 17.18
CA ARG A 331 -28.93 -48.92 17.31
C ARG A 331 -28.99 -48.35 18.73
N HIS A 332 -30.13 -48.43 19.40
CA HIS A 332 -30.28 -47.94 20.77
C HIS A 332 -29.44 -48.76 21.77
N THR A 333 -29.44 -50.09 21.64
CA THR A 333 -28.66 -50.98 22.52
C THR A 333 -27.16 -50.76 22.35
N GLN A 334 -26.71 -50.50 21.12
CA GLN A 334 -25.31 -50.17 20.84
C GLN A 334 -24.91 -48.82 21.45
N ASN A 335 -25.80 -47.82 21.41
CA ASN A 335 -25.54 -46.49 21.95
C ASN A 335 -25.30 -46.50 23.48
N ILE A 336 -26.08 -47.26 24.24
CA ILE A 336 -25.88 -47.39 25.71
C ILE A 336 -24.53 -48.06 26.01
N ARG A 337 -24.17 -49.12 25.29
CA ARG A 337 -22.87 -49.79 25.45
C ARG A 337 -21.70 -48.87 25.13
N ASN A 338 -21.80 -48.06 24.07
CA ASN A 338 -20.76 -47.12 23.68
C ASN A 338 -20.57 -46.02 24.73
N ARG A 339 -21.67 -45.45 25.27
CA ARG A 339 -21.61 -44.43 26.33
C ARG A 339 -20.90 -44.96 27.57
N ASP A 340 -21.29 -46.14 28.03
CA ASP A 340 -20.75 -46.72 29.27
C ASP A 340 -19.30 -47.21 29.10
N ALA A 341 -18.89 -47.63 27.89
CA ALA A 341 -17.49 -47.90 27.59
C ALA A 341 -16.62 -46.62 27.61
N GLN A 342 -17.13 -45.51 27.05
CA GLN A 342 -16.43 -44.23 27.00
C GLN A 342 -16.23 -43.59 28.38
N VAL A 343 -17.24 -43.64 29.23
CA VAL A 343 -17.14 -43.11 30.62
C VAL A 343 -16.09 -43.89 31.41
N ARG A 344 -16.04 -45.22 31.25
CA ARG A 344 -15.05 -46.08 31.92
C ARG A 344 -13.62 -45.78 31.45
N SER A 345 -13.37 -45.71 30.14
CA SER A 345 -12.02 -45.42 29.62
C SER A 345 -11.51 -44.06 30.06
N LEU A 346 -12.39 -43.05 30.10
CA LEU A 346 -11.98 -41.70 30.43
C LEU A 346 -11.83 -41.48 31.95
N SER A 347 -12.61 -42.18 32.77
CA SER A 347 -12.38 -42.23 34.21
C SER A 347 -11.01 -42.80 34.58
N SER A 348 -10.53 -43.80 33.82
CA SER A 348 -9.18 -44.35 33.97
C SER A 348 -8.08 -43.41 33.49
N PHE A 349 -8.34 -42.54 32.50
CA PHE A 349 -7.35 -41.54 32.05
C PHE A 349 -7.25 -40.34 33.00
N LEU A 350 -8.32 -40.04 33.73
CA LEU A 350 -8.41 -38.93 34.69
C LEU A 350 -8.18 -39.37 36.14
N ASP A 351 -7.79 -40.62 36.37
CA ASP A 351 -7.62 -41.23 37.70
C ASP A 351 -8.82 -41.01 38.65
N MET A 352 -10.04 -41.16 38.10
CA MET A 352 -11.29 -40.98 38.85
C MET A 352 -11.82 -42.32 39.38
N GLU A 353 -11.85 -42.47 40.70
CA GLU A 353 -12.40 -43.67 41.36
C GLU A 353 -13.94 -43.72 41.29
N GLY A 354 -14.51 -44.93 41.13
CA GLY A 354 -15.96 -45.18 41.23
C GLY A 354 -16.71 -45.37 39.90
N TYR A 355 -16.02 -45.39 38.76
CA TYR A 355 -16.60 -45.54 37.42
C TYR A 355 -16.19 -46.86 36.72
N ASP A 356 -15.81 -47.88 37.50
CA ASP A 356 -15.29 -49.13 36.97
C ASP A 356 -16.34 -50.18 36.59
N ARG A 357 -17.64 -49.97 36.84
CA ARG A 357 -18.67 -51.00 36.58
C ARG A 357 -19.91 -50.41 35.89
N PRO A 358 -20.10 -50.64 34.58
CA PRO A 358 -21.34 -50.27 33.90
C PRO A 358 -22.49 -51.27 34.17
N PRO A 359 -23.77 -50.88 34.03
CA PRO A 359 -24.24 -49.58 33.54
C PRO A 359 -24.26 -48.49 34.62
N PHE A 360 -23.93 -47.25 34.24
CA PHE A 360 -23.88 -46.12 35.18
C PHE A 360 -25.26 -45.50 35.40
N ALA A 361 -25.55 -45.16 36.66
CA ALA A 361 -26.76 -44.42 37.01
C ALA A 361 -26.68 -42.96 36.52
N ALA A 362 -27.83 -42.33 36.26
CA ALA A 362 -27.91 -40.96 35.74
C ALA A 362 -27.13 -39.95 36.61
N LEU A 363 -27.18 -40.10 37.94
CA LEU A 363 -26.46 -39.23 38.88
C LEU A 363 -24.93 -39.39 38.82
N GLN A 364 -24.44 -40.60 38.50
CA GLN A 364 -23.00 -40.84 38.32
C GLN A 364 -22.52 -40.14 37.04
N LEU A 365 -23.30 -40.20 35.96
CA LEU A 365 -22.98 -39.56 34.68
C LEU A 365 -22.96 -38.03 34.78
N GLU A 366 -23.85 -37.43 35.58
CA GLU A 366 -23.91 -35.98 35.79
C GLU A 366 -22.71 -35.44 36.57
N ASN A 367 -22.28 -36.16 37.62
CA ASN A 367 -21.07 -35.81 38.38
C ASN A 367 -19.80 -35.93 37.54
N PHE A 368 -19.70 -36.99 36.73
CA PHE A 368 -18.60 -37.17 35.78
C PHE A 368 -18.51 -36.03 34.78
N HIS A 369 -19.65 -35.62 34.20
CA HIS A 369 -19.73 -34.51 33.25
C HIS A 369 -19.23 -33.19 33.83
N ARG A 370 -19.59 -32.88 35.09
CA ARG A 370 -19.14 -31.66 35.78
C ARG A 370 -17.62 -31.61 35.95
N PHE A 371 -16.99 -32.72 36.34
CA PHE A 371 -15.53 -32.79 36.55
C PHE A 371 -14.76 -32.65 35.23
N VAL A 372 -15.20 -33.34 34.17
CA VAL A 372 -14.62 -33.23 32.82
C VAL A 372 -14.72 -31.78 32.30
N SER A 373 -15.85 -31.11 32.54
CA SER A 373 -16.05 -29.71 32.13
C SER A 373 -15.07 -28.74 32.81
N GLN A 374 -14.76 -28.95 34.09
CA GLN A 374 -13.80 -28.11 34.83
C GLN A 374 -12.37 -28.32 34.35
N ARG A 375 -11.97 -29.57 34.08
CA ARG A 375 -10.63 -29.89 33.55
C ARG A 375 -10.42 -29.35 32.14
N LEU A 376 -11.45 -29.39 31.30
CA LEU A 376 -11.45 -28.79 29.96
C LEU A 376 -11.16 -27.28 30.01
N GLN A 377 -11.71 -26.56 30.98
CA GLN A 377 -11.49 -25.12 31.13
C GLN A 377 -10.03 -24.80 31.49
N GLN A 378 -9.42 -25.59 32.38
CA GLN A 378 -8.03 -25.42 32.79
C GLN A 378 -7.04 -25.65 31.64
N GLU A 379 -7.25 -26.68 30.82
CA GLU A 379 -6.39 -26.97 29.64
C GLU A 379 -6.52 -25.90 28.55
N LYS A 380 -7.68 -25.25 28.41
CA LYS A 380 -7.85 -24.10 27.50
C LYS A 380 -7.03 -22.89 27.93
N GLU A 381 -6.95 -22.62 29.23
CA GLU A 381 -6.20 -21.48 29.78
C GLU A 381 -4.69 -21.67 29.64
N THR A 382 -4.18 -22.88 29.94
CA THR A 382 -2.75 -23.21 29.79
C THR A 382 -2.29 -23.17 28.33
N ASN A 383 -3.08 -23.72 27.40
CA ASN A 383 -2.77 -23.66 25.97
C ASN A 383 -2.71 -22.20 25.47
N SER A 384 -3.64 -21.36 25.94
CA SER A 384 -3.69 -19.94 25.57
C SER A 384 -2.44 -19.17 26.02
N GLN A 385 -1.93 -19.44 27.23
CA GLN A 385 -0.72 -18.80 27.76
C GLN A 385 0.56 -19.20 27.00
N VAL A 386 0.72 -20.50 26.69
CA VAL A 386 1.90 -21.00 25.94
C VAL A 386 1.93 -20.45 24.52
N LEU A 387 0.78 -20.33 23.86
CA LEU A 387 0.69 -19.76 22.52
C LEU A 387 1.06 -18.26 22.49
N ALA A 388 0.73 -17.51 23.53
CA ALA A 388 1.07 -16.08 23.63
C ALA A 388 2.59 -15.86 23.72
N ASP A 389 3.31 -16.60 24.55
CA ASP A 389 4.79 -16.50 24.70
C ASP A 389 5.52 -16.88 23.40
N LEU A 390 5.06 -17.94 22.70
CA LEU A 390 5.64 -18.32 21.42
C LEU A 390 5.37 -17.31 20.30
N LEU A 391 4.23 -16.62 20.35
CA LEU A 391 3.88 -15.56 19.40
C LEU A 391 4.75 -14.31 19.59
N GLU A 392 5.05 -13.95 20.84
CA GLU A 392 5.98 -12.84 21.13
C GLU A 392 7.39 -13.12 20.62
N LYS A 393 7.91 -14.33 20.84
CA LYS A 393 9.23 -14.75 20.33
C LYS A 393 9.29 -14.81 18.81
N GLU A 394 8.21 -15.24 18.15
CA GLU A 394 8.08 -15.20 16.69
C GLU A 394 8.14 -13.76 16.15
N GLN A 395 7.47 -12.82 16.82
CA GLN A 395 7.46 -11.41 16.44
C GLN A 395 8.83 -10.75 16.59
N GLN A 396 9.58 -11.06 17.65
CA GLN A 396 10.96 -10.57 17.83
C GLN A 396 11.89 -11.06 16.71
N LYS A 397 11.80 -12.35 16.32
CA LYS A 397 12.58 -12.89 15.19
C LYS A 397 12.18 -12.26 13.86
N GLN A 398 10.89 -11.95 13.67
CA GLN A 398 10.41 -11.25 12.47
C GLN A 398 11.00 -9.84 12.36
N GLN A 399 11.09 -9.08 13.45
CA GLN A 399 11.71 -7.76 13.46
C GLN A 399 13.19 -7.82 13.05
N SER A 400 13.96 -8.78 13.56
CA SER A 400 15.37 -8.97 13.16
C SER A 400 15.53 -9.35 11.69
N ILE A 401 14.60 -10.13 11.13
CA ILE A 401 14.58 -10.46 9.69
C ILE A 401 14.35 -9.20 8.86
N ASP A 402 13.41 -8.35 9.25
CA ASP A 402 13.07 -7.14 8.51
C ASP A 402 14.23 -6.12 8.52
N GLU A 403 14.95 -5.96 9.63
CA GLU A 403 16.14 -5.10 9.70
C GLU A 403 17.28 -5.55 8.76
N ILE A 404 17.55 -6.85 8.69
CA ILE A 404 18.60 -7.38 7.78
C ILE A 404 18.13 -7.33 6.32
N ARG A 405 16.84 -7.58 6.07
CA ARG A 405 16.22 -7.47 4.75
C ARG A 405 16.28 -6.05 4.20
N ASP A 406 16.04 -5.02 5.02
CA ASP A 406 16.14 -3.63 4.61
C ASP A 406 17.57 -3.24 4.20
N LYS A 407 18.57 -3.70 4.95
CA LYS A 407 19.99 -3.49 4.60
C LYS A 407 20.37 -4.21 3.29
N LYS A 408 19.92 -5.46 3.11
CA LYS A 408 20.15 -6.24 1.89
C LYS A 408 19.50 -5.58 0.66
N THR A 409 18.23 -5.21 0.76
CA THR A 409 17.49 -4.60 -0.35
C THR A 409 18.03 -3.21 -0.73
N GLY A 410 18.53 -2.43 0.24
CA GLY A 410 19.23 -1.17 -0.02
C GLY A 410 20.48 -1.34 -0.88
N LEU A 411 21.30 -2.35 -0.57
CA LEU A 411 22.50 -2.68 -1.34
C LEU A 411 22.15 -3.28 -2.72
N GLU A 412 21.13 -4.14 -2.81
CA GLU A 412 20.65 -4.70 -4.09
C GLU A 412 20.18 -3.61 -5.06
N ARG A 413 19.41 -2.63 -4.58
CA ARG A 413 18.99 -1.47 -5.40
C ARG A 413 20.17 -0.65 -5.88
N THR A 414 21.21 -0.51 -5.05
CA THR A 414 22.42 0.23 -5.42
C THR A 414 23.17 -0.50 -6.54
N VAL A 415 23.25 -1.83 -6.48
CA VAL A 415 23.86 -2.66 -7.53
C VAL A 415 23.05 -2.61 -8.83
N GLU A 416 21.71 -2.63 -8.74
CA GLU A 416 20.81 -2.56 -9.89
C GLU A 416 20.91 -1.21 -10.61
N LEU A 417 20.85 -0.09 -9.89
CA LEU A 417 21.01 1.26 -10.46
C LEU A 417 22.36 1.43 -11.17
N LYS A 418 23.45 0.95 -10.57
CA LYS A 418 24.79 0.99 -11.19
C LYS A 418 24.90 0.07 -12.41
N ARG A 419 24.21 -1.08 -12.42
CA ARG A 419 24.14 -2.00 -13.57
C ARG A 419 23.41 -1.37 -14.75
N ASP A 420 22.29 -0.69 -14.51
CA ASP A 420 21.52 -0.06 -15.57
C ASP A 420 22.29 1.10 -16.21
N LEU A 421 22.98 1.90 -15.40
CA LEU A 421 23.89 2.94 -15.87
C LEU A 421 25.03 2.35 -16.72
N GLN A 422 25.64 1.25 -16.25
CA GLN A 422 26.68 0.54 -17.00
C GLN A 422 26.13 0.02 -18.35
N GLY A 423 24.92 -0.54 -18.38
CA GLY A 423 24.28 -1.06 -19.59
C GLY A 423 24.02 0.03 -20.63
N LYS A 424 23.53 1.20 -20.20
CA LYS A 424 23.32 2.36 -21.09
C LYS A 424 24.64 2.82 -21.72
N LYS A 425 25.68 3.00 -20.90
CA LYS A 425 27.01 3.42 -21.36
C LYS A 425 27.67 2.37 -22.28
N GLN A 426 27.46 1.08 -22.02
CA GLN A 426 27.92 0.01 -22.90
C GLN A 426 27.20 0.02 -24.25
N GLN A 427 25.90 0.31 -24.29
CA GLN A 427 25.16 0.41 -25.54
C GLN A 427 25.60 1.62 -26.36
N GLU A 428 25.78 2.77 -25.72
CA GLU A 428 26.32 3.99 -26.37
C GLU A 428 27.72 3.74 -26.94
N LEU A 429 28.61 3.10 -26.16
CA LEU A 429 29.94 2.71 -26.62
C LEU A 429 29.90 1.74 -27.82
N ARG A 430 28.95 0.79 -27.85
CA ARG A 430 28.77 -0.12 -28.99
C ARG A 430 28.31 0.61 -30.24
N ASN A 431 27.39 1.56 -30.11
CA ASN A 431 26.89 2.34 -31.23
C ASN A 431 28.03 3.19 -31.83
N ILE A 432 28.79 3.88 -30.98
CA ILE A 432 29.94 4.70 -31.43
C ILE A 432 31.03 3.83 -32.07
N ARG A 433 31.33 2.65 -31.50
CA ARG A 433 32.29 1.71 -32.11
C ARG A 433 31.80 1.16 -33.45
N ALA A 434 30.51 0.91 -33.60
CA ALA A 434 29.93 0.48 -34.88
C ALA A 434 30.02 1.60 -35.93
N ASP A 435 29.81 2.85 -35.53
CA ASP A 435 29.97 4.01 -36.40
C ASP A 435 31.44 4.24 -36.79
N LEU A 436 32.40 4.02 -35.87
CA LEU A 436 33.83 4.06 -36.18
C LEU A 436 34.27 2.94 -37.13
N GLN A 437 33.81 1.71 -36.93
CA GLN A 437 34.12 0.59 -37.84
C GLN A 437 33.57 0.79 -39.25
N ARG A 438 32.47 1.53 -39.41
CA ARG A 438 31.96 1.90 -40.73
C ARG A 438 32.82 2.94 -41.46
N LEU A 439 33.64 3.69 -40.71
CA LEU A 439 34.49 4.75 -41.22
C LEU A 439 35.94 4.28 -41.47
N GLU A 440 36.34 3.12 -40.92
CA GLU A 440 37.63 2.48 -41.17
C GLU A 440 37.78 2.04 -42.64
N GLY A 441 38.81 2.54 -43.33
CA GLY A 441 39.12 2.20 -44.73
C GLY A 441 38.89 3.33 -45.75
N SER A 442 38.25 4.42 -45.34
CA SER A 442 37.94 5.57 -46.20
C SER A 442 39.18 6.31 -46.74
N SER A 443 40.34 6.17 -46.09
CA SER A 443 41.58 6.85 -46.48
C SER A 443 42.26 6.25 -47.72
N SER A 444 42.18 4.93 -47.94
CA SER A 444 42.81 4.28 -49.12
C SER A 444 41.97 4.46 -50.38
N ARG A 445 40.63 4.42 -50.24
CA ARG A 445 39.69 4.63 -51.36
C ARG A 445 39.75 6.05 -51.94
N LEU A 446 40.04 7.06 -51.11
CA LEU A 446 40.21 8.45 -51.55
C LEU A 446 41.36 8.62 -52.54
N GLN A 447 42.48 7.93 -52.33
CA GLN A 447 43.66 7.96 -53.20
C GLN A 447 43.41 7.21 -54.53
N GLU A 448 42.64 6.11 -54.49
CA GLU A 448 42.25 5.34 -55.67
C GLU A 448 41.28 6.12 -56.56
N LEU A 449 40.27 6.75 -55.96
CA LEU A 449 39.27 7.57 -56.66
C LEU A 449 39.90 8.77 -57.39
N GLU A 450 41.00 9.33 -56.88
CA GLU A 450 41.77 10.38 -57.58
C GLU A 450 42.40 9.89 -58.89
N ASN A 451 42.93 8.66 -58.89
CA ASN A 451 43.55 8.07 -60.07
C ASN A 451 42.52 7.57 -61.08
N GLU A 452 41.38 7.06 -60.61
CA GLU A 452 40.24 6.62 -61.44
C GLU A 452 39.62 7.80 -62.20
N LEU A 453 39.44 8.94 -61.52
CA LEU A 453 38.87 10.15 -62.13
C LEU A 453 39.74 10.68 -63.29
N ALA A 454 41.06 10.71 -63.11
CA ALA A 454 41.98 11.21 -64.13
C ALA A 454 42.00 10.34 -65.40
N LYS A 455 41.81 9.02 -65.27
CA LYS A 455 41.71 8.10 -66.42
C LYS A 455 40.39 8.26 -67.18
N ALA A 456 39.28 8.32 -66.45
CA ALA A 456 37.95 8.43 -67.05
C ALA A 456 37.76 9.74 -67.85
N GLU A 457 38.35 10.85 -67.40
CA GLU A 457 38.32 12.13 -68.12
C GLU A 457 39.06 12.08 -69.47
N HIS A 458 40.16 11.31 -69.55
CA HIS A 458 40.95 11.18 -70.77
C HIS A 458 40.26 10.31 -71.85
N GLU A 459 39.65 9.20 -71.43
CA GLU A 459 38.93 8.28 -72.33
C GLU A 459 37.70 8.92 -72.97
N LEU A 460 36.96 9.73 -72.19
CA LEU A 460 35.82 10.49 -72.69
C LEU A 460 36.21 11.45 -73.82
N GLN A 461 37.36 12.11 -73.70
CA GLN A 461 37.81 13.11 -74.68
C GLN A 461 38.18 12.47 -76.03
N SER A 462 38.74 11.26 -76.01
CA SER A 462 39.09 10.50 -77.21
C SER A 462 37.84 9.97 -77.95
N ALA A 463 36.82 9.49 -77.22
CA ALA A 463 35.59 8.94 -77.81
C ALA A 463 34.76 10.00 -78.56
N VAL A 464 34.78 11.25 -78.10
CA VAL A 464 34.02 12.36 -78.72
C VAL A 464 34.60 12.80 -80.07
N GLN A 465 35.92 12.71 -80.28
CA GLN A 465 36.57 13.18 -81.52
C GLN A 465 36.42 12.23 -82.72
N ASN A 466 36.04 10.96 -82.50
CA ASN A 466 36.06 9.90 -83.52
C ASN A 466 34.67 9.43 -84.03
N SER A 467 33.57 10.13 -83.73
CA SER A 467 32.20 9.64 -84.06
C SER A 467 31.64 10.16 -85.40
N ASN A 468 31.02 9.29 -86.21
CA ASN A 468 30.38 9.61 -87.51
C ASN A 468 28.82 9.64 -87.42
N VAL A 469 28.29 10.05 -86.27
CA VAL A 469 26.87 9.93 -85.90
C VAL A 469 25.91 10.68 -86.84
N GLU A 470 26.31 11.81 -87.43
CA GLU A 470 25.36 12.64 -88.20
C GLU A 470 25.10 12.17 -89.64
N GLU A 471 26.04 11.48 -90.29
CA GLU A 471 25.79 10.87 -91.60
C GLU A 471 24.82 9.68 -91.50
N LEU A 472 24.95 8.86 -90.45
CA LEU A 472 24.09 7.72 -90.21
C LEU A 472 22.63 8.11 -89.89
N LYS A 473 22.40 9.28 -89.28
CA LYS A 473 21.03 9.78 -89.00
C LYS A 473 20.26 10.12 -90.27
N VAL A 474 20.92 10.61 -91.32
CA VAL A 474 20.26 10.98 -92.58
C VAL A 474 19.73 9.73 -93.31
N GLU A 475 20.53 8.66 -93.37
CA GLU A 475 20.11 7.39 -93.99
C GLU A 475 18.93 6.71 -93.26
N VAL A 476 18.89 6.80 -91.92
CA VAL A 476 17.78 6.27 -91.11
C VAL A 476 16.48 7.00 -91.42
N ILE A 477 16.50 8.31 -91.68
CA ILE A 477 15.30 9.10 -91.97
C ILE A 477 14.63 8.67 -93.28
N GLU A 478 15.40 8.28 -94.30
CA GLU A 478 14.84 7.80 -95.58
C GLU A 478 14.17 6.42 -95.44
N LEU A 479 14.86 5.45 -94.82
CA LEU A 479 14.30 4.11 -94.55
C LEU A 479 13.04 4.18 -93.66
N GLN A 480 12.96 5.19 -92.80
CA GLN A 480 11.84 5.41 -91.90
C GLN A 480 10.59 5.97 -92.60
N LYS A 481 10.75 6.71 -93.71
CA LYS A 481 9.61 7.11 -94.56
C LYS A 481 9.02 5.91 -95.29
N GLU A 482 9.86 5.04 -95.86
CA GLU A 482 9.43 3.84 -96.58
C GLU A 482 8.74 2.82 -95.64
N LYS A 483 9.31 2.59 -94.45
CA LYS A 483 8.66 1.77 -93.41
C LYS A 483 7.29 2.31 -93.00
N ALA A 484 7.16 3.64 -92.84
CA ALA A 484 5.91 4.27 -92.41
C ALA A 484 4.75 4.09 -93.42
N GLU A 485 5.04 3.98 -94.72
CA GLU A 485 4.02 3.72 -95.73
C GLU A 485 3.53 2.26 -95.73
N LEU A 486 4.46 1.30 -95.57
CA LEU A 486 4.12 -0.12 -95.43
C LEU A 486 3.39 -0.41 -94.11
N ASP A 487 3.81 0.22 -92.99
CA ASP A 487 3.14 0.14 -91.68
C ASP A 487 1.69 0.64 -91.75
N ARG A 488 1.42 1.69 -92.52
CA ARG A 488 0.06 2.22 -92.72
C ARG A 488 -0.83 1.30 -93.54
N ALA A 489 -0.26 0.44 -94.41
CA ALA A 489 -1.02 -0.56 -95.14
C ALA A 489 -1.29 -1.80 -94.27
N GLN A 490 -0.29 -2.28 -93.54
CA GLN A 490 -0.38 -3.39 -92.58
C GLN A 490 -1.44 -3.13 -91.51
N ARG A 491 -1.40 -1.95 -90.88
CA ARG A 491 -2.32 -1.57 -89.80
C ARG A 491 -3.77 -1.44 -90.24
N ARG A 492 -4.02 -1.11 -91.52
CA ARG A 492 -5.38 -1.05 -92.06
C ARG A 492 -6.00 -2.45 -92.17
N LEU A 493 -5.24 -3.43 -92.64
CA LEU A 493 -5.67 -4.84 -92.71
C LEU A 493 -5.75 -5.51 -91.34
N ASP A 494 -4.86 -5.15 -90.40
CA ASP A 494 -4.92 -5.60 -89.00
C ASP A 494 -6.15 -5.08 -88.27
N GLN A 495 -6.48 -3.80 -88.43
CA GLN A 495 -7.69 -3.21 -87.84
C GLN A 495 -8.97 -3.87 -88.35
N GLU A 496 -9.02 -4.27 -89.62
CA GLU A 496 -10.18 -4.96 -90.21
C GLU A 496 -10.33 -6.41 -89.68
N MET A 497 -9.23 -7.11 -89.38
CA MET A 497 -9.26 -8.48 -88.85
C MET A 497 -9.46 -8.56 -87.33
N GLU A 498 -8.92 -7.58 -86.61
CA GLU A 498 -9.02 -7.48 -85.15
C GLU A 498 -10.42 -7.01 -84.72
N THR A 499 -11.07 -6.13 -85.48
CA THR A 499 -12.47 -5.73 -85.24
C THR A 499 -13.43 -6.93 -85.36
N LEU A 500 -13.32 -7.76 -86.40
CA LEU A 500 -14.17 -8.94 -86.60
C LEU A 500 -14.05 -10.00 -85.47
N ASN A 501 -12.85 -10.21 -84.92
CA ASN A 501 -12.62 -11.17 -83.82
C ASN A 501 -12.92 -10.60 -82.43
N THR A 502 -12.71 -9.31 -82.19
CA THR A 502 -12.95 -8.69 -80.86
C THR A 502 -14.44 -8.54 -80.53
N HIS A 503 -15.29 -8.40 -81.54
CA HIS A 503 -16.75 -8.27 -81.33
C HIS A 503 -17.41 -9.55 -80.78
N THR A 504 -16.94 -10.74 -81.17
CA THR A 504 -17.53 -12.01 -80.73
C THR A 504 -17.20 -12.31 -79.27
N THR A 505 -15.97 -12.03 -78.83
CA THR A 505 -15.49 -12.25 -77.46
C THR A 505 -15.98 -11.19 -76.48
N ALA A 506 -16.14 -9.94 -76.92
CA ALA A 506 -16.68 -8.86 -76.10
C ALA A 506 -18.16 -9.08 -75.73
N ARG A 507 -18.95 -9.73 -76.60
CA ARG A 507 -20.39 -9.97 -76.38
C ARG A 507 -20.67 -10.97 -75.26
N THR A 508 -19.93 -12.08 -75.20
CA THR A 508 -20.05 -13.11 -74.16
C THR A 508 -19.56 -12.63 -72.79
N GLN A 509 -18.48 -11.85 -72.74
CA GLN A 509 -17.99 -11.27 -71.49
C GLN A 509 -18.96 -10.21 -70.92
N MET A 510 -19.69 -9.48 -71.78
CA MET A 510 -20.64 -8.46 -71.35
C MET A 510 -21.89 -9.06 -70.69
N GLU A 511 -22.38 -10.22 -71.13
CA GLU A 511 -23.55 -10.88 -70.52
C GLU A 511 -23.26 -11.41 -69.11
N MET A 512 -22.08 -11.99 -68.88
CA MET A 512 -21.67 -12.48 -67.56
C MET A 512 -21.55 -11.35 -66.53
N LEU A 513 -20.93 -10.22 -66.91
CA LEU A 513 -20.77 -9.06 -66.01
C LEU A 513 -22.10 -8.39 -65.67
N LYS A 514 -23.07 -8.38 -66.59
CA LYS A 514 -24.42 -7.85 -66.33
C LYS A 514 -25.18 -8.67 -65.29
N LYS A 515 -25.00 -10.00 -65.27
CA LYS A 515 -25.62 -10.87 -64.26
C LYS A 515 -25.04 -10.64 -62.86
N ASP A 516 -23.72 -10.56 -62.74
CA ASP A 516 -23.03 -10.29 -61.48
C ASP A 516 -23.42 -8.93 -60.88
N LYS A 517 -23.58 -7.89 -61.72
CA LYS A 517 -24.12 -6.59 -61.31
C LYS A 517 -25.49 -6.71 -60.63
N THR A 518 -26.43 -7.44 -61.25
CA THR A 518 -27.80 -7.57 -60.70
C THR A 518 -27.84 -8.30 -59.35
N GLU A 519 -26.99 -9.31 -59.16
CA GLU A 519 -26.93 -10.05 -57.89
C GLU A 519 -26.40 -9.18 -56.75
N LYS A 520 -25.38 -8.34 -57.02
CA LYS A 520 -24.78 -7.43 -56.03
C LYS A 520 -25.70 -6.25 -55.68
N GLU A 521 -26.45 -5.70 -56.66
CA GLU A 521 -27.45 -4.65 -56.42
C GLU A 521 -28.57 -5.12 -55.47
N GLU A 522 -28.99 -6.38 -55.59
CA GLU A 522 -30.04 -6.96 -54.74
C GLU A 522 -29.56 -7.14 -53.29
N GLN A 523 -28.29 -7.49 -53.06
CA GLN A 523 -27.74 -7.59 -51.70
C GLN A 523 -27.65 -6.24 -50.99
N VAL A 524 -27.27 -5.17 -51.72
CA VAL A 524 -27.27 -3.80 -51.19
C VAL A 524 -28.70 -3.36 -50.81
N ARG A 525 -29.69 -3.69 -51.64
CA ARG A 525 -31.10 -3.35 -51.38
C ARG A 525 -31.63 -4.01 -50.11
N LYS A 526 -31.32 -5.29 -49.88
CA LYS A 526 -31.70 -6.03 -48.66
C LYS A 526 -31.12 -5.41 -47.40
N ILE A 527 -29.84 -5.05 -47.41
CA ILE A 527 -29.18 -4.42 -46.26
C ILE A 527 -29.81 -3.05 -45.95
N LYS A 528 -30.09 -2.23 -46.97
CA LYS A 528 -30.78 -0.94 -46.78
C LYS A 528 -32.17 -1.10 -46.19
N SER A 529 -32.96 -2.07 -46.67
CA SER A 529 -34.31 -2.31 -46.12
C SER A 529 -34.31 -2.79 -44.68
N ARG A 530 -33.27 -3.52 -44.26
CA ARG A 530 -33.18 -4.13 -42.92
C ARG A 530 -32.92 -3.11 -41.80
N HIS A 531 -32.07 -2.12 -42.07
CA HIS A 531 -31.59 -1.17 -41.04
C HIS A 531 -32.07 0.27 -41.27
N SER A 532 -32.98 0.47 -42.23
CA SER A 532 -33.52 1.78 -42.60
C SER A 532 -34.14 2.52 -41.41
N GLU A 533 -35.04 1.86 -40.67
CA GLU A 533 -35.76 2.50 -39.57
C GLU A 533 -34.82 2.85 -38.41
N ASP A 534 -33.96 1.92 -38.00
CA ASP A 534 -33.02 2.10 -36.89
C ASP A 534 -32.03 3.25 -37.16
N LEU A 535 -31.38 3.25 -38.33
CA LEU A 535 -30.33 4.24 -38.64
C LEU A 535 -30.89 5.63 -38.97
N VAL A 536 -32.07 5.70 -39.61
CA VAL A 536 -32.73 6.98 -39.89
C VAL A 536 -33.28 7.58 -38.59
N SER A 537 -33.75 6.75 -37.64
CA SER A 537 -34.15 7.23 -36.31
C SER A 537 -32.95 7.81 -35.52
N LEU A 538 -31.76 7.23 -35.66
CA LEU A 538 -30.56 7.63 -34.91
C LEU A 538 -29.82 8.84 -35.55
N LEU A 539 -29.65 8.85 -36.88
CA LEU A 539 -28.84 9.86 -37.61
C LEU A 539 -29.67 10.79 -38.52
N GLY A 540 -30.98 10.59 -38.64
CA GLY A 540 -31.87 11.36 -39.52
C GLY A 540 -31.75 11.04 -41.01
N HIS A 541 -30.78 10.22 -41.41
CA HIS A 541 -30.54 9.74 -42.77
C HIS A 541 -29.80 8.39 -42.72
N PHE A 542 -29.69 7.69 -43.86
CA PHE A 542 -28.94 6.44 -43.93
C PHE A 542 -27.44 6.76 -44.11
N PRO A 543 -26.57 6.53 -43.12
CA PRO A 543 -25.17 6.95 -43.16
C PRO A 543 -24.30 6.02 -44.01
N ASN A 544 -23.18 6.54 -44.50
CA ASN A 544 -22.10 5.69 -45.01
C ASN A 544 -21.25 5.11 -43.86
N LYS A 545 -20.34 4.18 -44.17
CA LYS A 545 -19.53 3.48 -43.16
C LYS A 545 -18.78 4.44 -42.23
N ARG A 546 -18.15 5.50 -42.78
CA ARG A 546 -17.39 6.47 -42.00
C ARG A 546 -18.28 7.32 -41.11
N GLU A 547 -19.41 7.79 -41.64
CA GLU A 547 -20.39 8.58 -40.88
C GLU A 547 -20.95 7.80 -39.67
N LEU A 548 -21.21 6.50 -39.84
CA LEU A 548 -21.64 5.65 -38.73
C LEU A 548 -20.50 5.40 -37.72
N GLU A 549 -19.28 5.14 -38.18
CA GLU A 549 -18.10 4.96 -37.30
C GLU A 549 -17.80 6.22 -36.49
N ASP A 550 -17.86 7.40 -37.12
CA ASP A 550 -17.64 8.70 -36.47
C ASP A 550 -18.75 9.03 -35.46
N TRP A 551 -20.01 8.71 -35.79
CA TRP A 551 -21.14 8.89 -34.87
C TRP A 551 -21.04 7.94 -33.66
N ILE A 552 -20.71 6.66 -33.88
CA ILE A 552 -20.47 5.70 -32.80
C ILE A 552 -19.34 6.19 -31.92
N TYR A 553 -18.23 6.68 -32.51
CA TYR A 553 -17.11 7.23 -31.74
C TYR A 553 -17.50 8.46 -30.91
N ALA A 554 -18.29 9.39 -31.49
CA ALA A 554 -18.80 10.55 -30.78
C ALA A 554 -19.69 10.14 -29.60
N LYS A 555 -20.59 9.18 -29.80
CA LYS A 555 -21.45 8.62 -28.74
C LYS A 555 -20.67 7.84 -27.69
N SER A 556 -19.66 7.03 -28.07
CA SER A 556 -18.74 6.39 -27.12
C SER A 556 -18.06 7.42 -26.21
N LYS A 557 -17.67 8.57 -26.77
CA LYS A 557 -17.06 9.67 -26.02
C LYS A 557 -18.05 10.36 -25.08
N GLU A 558 -19.29 10.58 -25.51
CA GLU A 558 -20.37 11.09 -24.64
C GLU A 558 -20.69 10.13 -23.49
N ILE A 559 -20.75 8.82 -23.77
CA ILE A 559 -20.91 7.76 -22.77
C ILE A 559 -19.75 7.79 -21.76
N SER A 560 -18.51 7.92 -22.23
CA SER A 560 -17.33 8.04 -21.36
C SER A 560 -17.43 9.27 -20.46
N ASN A 561 -17.76 10.44 -21.02
CA ASN A 561 -17.90 11.67 -20.24
C ASN A 561 -19.02 11.58 -19.20
N THR A 562 -20.13 10.92 -19.54
CA THR A 562 -21.27 10.71 -18.63
C THR A 562 -20.89 9.74 -17.51
N ARG A 563 -20.14 8.66 -17.81
CA ARG A 563 -19.56 7.77 -16.80
C ARG A 563 -18.60 8.49 -15.85
N ASP A 564 -17.76 9.38 -16.36
CA ASP A 564 -16.84 10.17 -15.53
C ASP A 564 -17.58 11.12 -14.58
N ARG A 565 -18.66 11.76 -15.05
CA ARG A 565 -19.52 12.60 -14.21
C ARG A 565 -20.24 11.79 -13.14
N LEU A 566 -20.79 10.65 -13.50
CA LEU A 566 -21.46 9.72 -12.59
C LEU A 566 -20.49 9.18 -11.53
N ALA A 567 -19.27 8.82 -11.92
CA ALA A 567 -18.21 8.41 -10.98
C ALA A 567 -17.83 9.54 -10.00
N LYS A 568 -17.82 10.79 -10.47
CA LYS A 568 -17.59 11.96 -9.62
C LYS A 568 -18.74 12.15 -8.62
N PHE A 569 -20.00 12.16 -9.07
CA PHE A 569 -21.15 12.31 -8.17
C PHE A 569 -21.24 11.17 -7.15
N ASN A 570 -21.00 9.92 -7.56
CA ASN A 570 -20.94 8.78 -6.63
C ASN A 570 -19.85 8.91 -5.57
N LYS A 571 -18.67 9.46 -5.93
CA LYS A 571 -17.60 9.72 -4.98
C LYS A 571 -17.96 10.83 -4.01
N ASP A 572 -18.56 11.92 -4.50
CA ASP A 572 -18.98 13.05 -3.67
C ASP A 572 -20.12 12.64 -2.72
N LEU A 573 -21.03 11.77 -3.18
CA LEU A 573 -22.09 11.15 -2.38
C LEU A 573 -21.51 10.28 -1.26
N ALA A 574 -20.59 9.36 -1.58
CA ALA A 574 -19.94 8.50 -0.58
C ALA A 574 -19.17 9.32 0.48
N SER A 575 -18.49 10.39 0.07
CA SER A 575 -17.82 11.32 0.99
C SER A 575 -18.81 12.03 1.91
N SER A 576 -19.95 12.48 1.37
CA SER A 576 -21.00 13.15 2.15
C SER A 576 -21.70 12.20 3.12
N GLU A 577 -21.95 10.94 2.72
CA GLU A 577 -22.48 9.88 3.59
C GLU A 577 -21.51 9.53 4.73
N GLN A 578 -20.20 9.49 4.46
CA GLN A 578 -19.19 9.31 5.50
C GLN A 578 -19.17 10.49 6.47
N ASN A 579 -19.25 11.73 5.97
CA ASN A 579 -19.34 12.93 6.80
C ASN A 579 -20.59 12.92 7.70
N LYS A 580 -21.73 12.50 7.16
CA LYS A 580 -22.97 12.30 7.93
C LYS A 580 -22.76 11.30 9.07
N SER A 581 -22.12 10.16 8.79
CA SER A 581 -21.83 9.14 9.81
C SER A 581 -20.94 9.69 10.93
N HIS A 582 -19.88 10.43 10.59
CA HIS A 582 -18.99 11.05 11.57
C HIS A 582 -19.73 12.08 12.44
N ILE A 583 -20.48 13.00 11.83
CA ILE A 583 -21.24 14.03 12.56
C ILE A 583 -22.32 13.38 13.45
N ALA A 584 -22.99 12.34 12.97
CA ALA A 584 -23.99 11.61 13.75
C ALA A 584 -23.37 10.86 14.94
N ALA A 585 -22.18 10.27 14.78
CA ALA A 585 -21.46 9.61 15.88
C ALA A 585 -20.98 10.64 16.94
N GLU A 586 -20.48 11.78 16.50
CA GLU A 586 -20.07 12.88 17.37
C GLU A 586 -21.25 13.46 18.14
N LEU A 587 -22.39 13.67 17.47
CA LEU A 587 -23.63 14.11 18.09
C LEU A 587 -24.09 13.12 19.18
N ARG A 588 -24.14 11.81 18.88
CA ARG A 588 -24.51 10.77 19.85
C ARG A 588 -23.58 10.74 21.06
N LYS A 589 -22.27 10.87 20.84
CA LYS A 589 -21.28 10.90 21.92
C LYS A 589 -21.49 12.09 22.85
N LYS A 590 -21.76 13.27 22.27
CA LYS A 590 -22.03 14.50 23.02
C LYS A 590 -23.38 14.45 23.75
N GLU A 591 -24.40 13.86 23.14
CA GLU A 591 -25.70 13.61 23.80
C GLU A 591 -25.57 12.64 24.99
N GLN A 592 -24.78 11.56 24.85
CA GLN A 592 -24.48 10.64 25.96
C GLN A 592 -23.67 11.31 27.08
N GLN A 593 -22.70 12.15 26.71
CA GLN A 593 -21.90 12.87 27.69
C GLN A 593 -22.74 13.91 28.44
N LEU A 594 -23.60 14.64 27.73
CA LEU A 594 -24.57 15.55 28.33
C LEU A 594 -25.48 14.81 29.33
N ALA A 595 -26.05 13.66 28.93
CA ALA A 595 -26.91 12.87 29.82
C ALA A 595 -26.16 12.40 31.08
N SER A 596 -24.91 11.96 30.95
CA SER A 596 -24.07 11.55 32.09
C SER A 596 -23.70 12.72 33.02
N ASP A 597 -23.39 13.88 32.44
CA ASP A 597 -23.06 15.08 33.20
C ASP A 597 -24.30 15.67 33.89
N GLU A 598 -25.47 15.61 33.27
CA GLU A 598 -26.77 15.95 33.86
C GLU A 598 -27.14 15.00 35.02
N GLU A 599 -26.94 13.69 34.86
CA GLU A 599 -27.17 12.71 35.92
C GLU A 599 -26.25 12.94 37.13
N ARG A 600 -24.97 13.27 36.89
CA ARG A 600 -24.03 13.65 37.96
C ARG A 600 -24.44 14.91 38.69
N LEU A 601 -24.85 15.96 37.95
CA LEU A 601 -25.36 17.19 38.56
C LEU A 601 -26.61 16.94 39.41
N PHE A 602 -27.54 16.13 38.89
CA PHE A 602 -28.76 15.75 39.59
C PHE A 602 -28.48 14.95 40.86
N SER A 603 -27.51 14.02 40.83
CA SER A 603 -27.18 13.16 41.98
C SER A 603 -26.67 13.92 43.21
N VAL A 604 -26.05 15.10 43.03
CA VAL A 604 -25.45 15.89 44.13
C VAL A 604 -26.32 17.09 44.53
N CYS A 605 -26.94 17.77 43.56
CA CYS A 605 -27.71 19.00 43.80
C CYS A 605 -29.24 18.81 43.76
N GLY A 606 -29.72 17.62 43.36
CA GLY A 606 -31.14 17.39 43.11
C GLY A 606 -31.68 18.32 42.01
N SER A 607 -32.90 18.82 42.19
CA SER A 607 -33.58 19.75 41.26
C SER A 607 -33.37 21.24 41.60
N GLN A 608 -32.37 21.60 42.41
CA GLN A 608 -32.14 22.99 42.88
C GLN A 608 -30.92 23.64 42.19
N ASP A 609 -30.89 24.98 42.16
CA ASP A 609 -29.82 25.76 41.51
C ASP A 609 -28.51 25.68 42.31
N LEU A 610 -27.43 25.27 41.63
CA LEU A 610 -26.10 25.04 42.18
C LEU A 610 -25.50 26.32 42.81
N GLU A 611 -25.77 27.51 42.27
CA GLU A 611 -25.29 28.77 42.86
C GLU A 611 -26.06 29.12 44.14
N GLN A 612 -27.35 28.79 44.19
CA GLN A 612 -28.19 29.04 45.37
C GLN A 612 -27.81 28.13 46.55
N ASP A 613 -27.52 26.85 46.27
CA ASP A 613 -27.06 25.91 47.30
C ASP A 613 -25.64 26.23 47.79
N MET A 614 -24.77 26.71 46.90
CA MET A 614 -23.44 27.22 47.30
C MET A 614 -23.53 28.44 48.21
N GLY A 615 -24.43 29.38 47.92
CA GLY A 615 -24.65 30.56 48.75
C GLY A 615 -25.11 30.18 50.17
N LYS A 616 -26.12 29.30 50.28
CA LYS A 616 -26.59 28.80 51.59
C LYS A 616 -25.47 28.07 52.36
N LEU A 617 -24.67 27.26 51.67
CA LEU A 617 -23.59 26.51 52.30
C LEU A 617 -22.44 27.41 52.78
N GLN A 618 -22.13 28.49 52.07
CA GLN A 618 -21.16 29.51 52.51
C GLN A 618 -21.65 30.25 53.76
N GLU A 619 -22.92 30.66 53.81
CA GLU A 619 -23.51 31.29 55.00
C GLU A 619 -23.46 30.36 56.22
N ASP A 620 -23.79 29.08 56.03
CA ASP A 620 -23.72 28.06 57.08
C ASP A 620 -22.27 27.86 57.59
N LEU A 621 -21.31 27.77 56.68
CA LEU A 621 -19.89 27.65 57.03
C LEU A 621 -19.38 28.86 57.81
N GLU A 622 -19.80 30.07 57.42
CA GLU A 622 -19.44 31.29 58.13
C GLU A 622 -20.04 31.32 59.54
N LYS A 623 -21.31 30.90 59.70
CA LYS A 623 -21.97 30.78 61.01
C LYS A 623 -21.26 29.77 61.92
N ILE A 624 -20.96 28.57 61.42
CA ILE A 624 -20.28 27.51 62.20
C ILE A 624 -18.83 27.90 62.54
N SER A 625 -18.12 28.54 61.60
CA SER A 625 -16.76 29.05 61.83
C SER A 625 -16.72 30.11 62.94
N LYS A 626 -17.66 31.07 62.91
CA LYS A 626 -17.82 32.09 63.97
C LYS A 626 -18.12 31.45 65.32
N GLN A 627 -19.01 30.45 65.37
CA GLN A 627 -19.32 29.71 66.60
C GLN A 627 -18.09 28.97 67.16
N ARG A 628 -17.30 28.30 66.32
CA ARG A 628 -16.04 27.65 66.73
C ARG A 628 -15.05 28.66 67.30
N ALA A 629 -14.85 29.80 66.63
CA ALA A 629 -13.94 30.85 67.07
C ALA A 629 -14.35 31.42 68.44
N MET A 630 -15.66 31.62 68.65
CA MET A 630 -16.20 32.07 69.92
C MET A 630 -15.96 31.06 71.05
N LEU A 631 -16.17 29.76 70.80
CA LEU A 631 -15.94 28.69 71.78
C LEU A 631 -14.43 28.53 72.11
N ALA A 632 -13.56 28.62 71.11
CA ALA A 632 -12.10 28.59 71.30
C ALA A 632 -11.60 29.81 72.09
N GLY A 633 -12.08 31.01 71.76
CA GLY A 633 -11.77 32.24 72.47
C GLY A 633 -12.23 32.22 73.93
N ALA A 634 -13.46 31.74 74.18
CA ALA A 634 -13.98 31.57 75.55
C ALA A 634 -13.11 30.59 76.35
N THR A 635 -12.67 29.49 75.74
CA THR A 635 -11.78 28.51 76.41
C THR A 635 -10.48 29.16 76.86
N ALA A 636 -9.83 29.93 75.99
CA ALA A 636 -8.57 30.61 76.30
C ALA A 636 -8.72 31.64 77.43
N VAL A 637 -9.77 32.48 77.37
CA VAL A 637 -10.02 33.53 78.36
C VAL A 637 -10.34 32.94 79.74
N TYR A 638 -11.25 31.98 79.83
CA TYR A 638 -11.58 31.37 81.13
C TYR A 638 -10.41 30.60 81.72
N THR A 639 -9.60 29.92 80.90
CA THR A 639 -8.40 29.22 81.38
C THR A 639 -7.38 30.20 81.96
N GLN A 640 -7.17 31.35 81.30
CA GLN A 640 -6.27 32.40 81.77
C GLN A 640 -6.77 33.09 83.05
N PHE A 641 -8.09 33.31 83.17
CA PHE A 641 -8.68 33.85 84.39
C PHE A 641 -8.54 32.89 85.56
N ILE A 642 -8.73 31.58 85.32
CA ILE A 642 -8.51 30.56 86.35
C ILE A 642 -7.02 30.54 86.77
N SER A 643 -6.06 30.58 85.84
CA SER A 643 -4.63 30.59 86.22
C SER A 643 -4.27 31.82 87.06
N GLN A 644 -4.72 33.01 86.69
CA GLN A 644 -4.50 34.24 87.46
C GLN A 644 -5.09 34.16 88.88
N LEU A 645 -6.29 33.60 89.00
CA LEU A 645 -6.96 33.41 90.30
C LEU A 645 -6.33 32.33 91.18
N THR A 646 -5.51 31.43 90.61
CA THR A 646 -4.91 30.29 91.34
C THR A 646 -3.43 30.50 91.68
N GLU A 647 -2.70 31.30 90.89
CA GLU A 647 -1.24 31.46 91.00
C GLU A 647 -0.81 32.73 91.76
N GLU A 648 -1.67 33.75 91.86
CA GLU A 648 -1.34 35.02 92.52
C GLU A 648 -1.52 34.95 94.05
N ARG A 649 -0.57 35.57 94.79
CA ARG A 649 -0.57 35.59 96.27
C ARG A 649 -1.71 36.40 96.88
N GLU A 650 -2.24 37.37 96.14
CA GLU A 650 -3.46 38.13 96.47
C GLU A 650 -4.44 38.02 95.30
N PRO A 651 -5.27 36.96 95.25
CA PRO A 651 -6.17 36.76 94.13
C PRO A 651 -7.22 37.87 94.09
N CYS A 652 -7.30 38.55 92.96
CA CYS A 652 -8.29 39.58 92.67
C CYS A 652 -9.04 39.26 91.38
N CYS A 653 -10.23 39.82 91.18
CA CYS A 653 -11.01 39.55 89.98
C CYS A 653 -10.25 39.99 88.72
N PRO A 654 -10.01 39.11 87.72
CA PRO A 654 -9.24 39.45 86.51
C PRO A 654 -9.83 40.56 85.64
N VAL A 655 -11.12 40.89 85.86
CA VAL A 655 -11.85 41.89 85.07
C VAL A 655 -11.93 43.24 85.79
N CYS A 656 -12.21 43.24 87.10
CA CYS A 656 -12.43 44.48 87.87
C CYS A 656 -11.43 44.72 89.00
N GLN A 657 -10.45 43.84 89.19
CA GLN A 657 -9.33 43.91 90.13
C GLN A 657 -9.72 44.04 91.61
N ARG A 658 -10.98 43.75 91.97
CA ARG A 658 -11.43 43.70 93.37
C ARG A 658 -10.92 42.43 94.04
N THR A 659 -10.40 42.55 95.25
CA THR A 659 -9.99 41.42 96.09
C THR A 659 -11.21 40.66 96.62
N PHE A 660 -11.07 39.34 96.78
CA PHE A 660 -12.16 38.51 97.30
C PHE A 660 -12.26 38.65 98.83
N PRO A 661 -13.48 38.80 99.40
CA PRO A 661 -13.66 38.99 100.84
C PRO A 661 -13.27 37.75 101.67
N SER A 662 -13.41 36.56 101.10
CA SER A 662 -13.05 35.29 101.71
C SER A 662 -12.50 34.28 100.70
N GLU A 663 -11.73 33.31 101.17
CA GLU A 663 -11.21 32.20 100.35
C GLU A 663 -12.34 31.28 99.82
N SER A 664 -13.47 31.22 100.52
CA SER A 664 -14.68 30.51 100.07
C SER A 664 -15.26 31.16 98.80
N ASP A 665 -15.34 32.48 98.76
CA ASP A 665 -15.89 33.22 97.61
C ASP A 665 -15.00 33.05 96.36
N LEU A 666 -13.68 32.99 96.56
CA LEU A 666 -12.71 32.72 95.50
C LEU A 666 -12.91 31.31 94.92
N GLN A 667 -13.04 30.30 95.77
CA GLN A 667 -13.26 28.92 95.33
C GLN A 667 -14.60 28.73 94.62
N GLU A 668 -15.65 29.43 95.04
CA GLU A 668 -16.95 29.39 94.39
C GLU A 668 -16.89 29.98 92.96
N VAL A 669 -16.15 31.09 92.77
CA VAL A 669 -15.94 31.70 91.45
C VAL A 669 -15.07 30.81 90.55
N ILE A 670 -14.01 30.20 91.08
CA ILE A 670 -13.17 29.25 90.33
C ILE A 670 -14.02 28.03 89.93
N SER A 671 -14.84 27.49 90.83
CA SER A 671 -15.74 26.37 90.55
C SER A 671 -16.78 26.71 89.48
N ASP A 672 -17.40 27.90 89.55
CA ASP A 672 -18.33 28.37 88.52
C ASP A 672 -17.65 28.51 87.14
N MET A 673 -16.45 29.10 87.08
CA MET A 673 -15.67 29.20 85.84
C MET A 673 -15.24 27.82 85.28
N GLN A 674 -14.82 26.90 86.14
CA GLN A 674 -14.49 25.52 85.77
C GLN A 674 -15.73 24.76 85.28
N SER A 675 -16.89 24.96 85.90
CA SER A 675 -18.17 24.36 85.48
C SER A 675 -18.59 24.84 84.08
N LYS A 676 -18.36 26.13 83.78
CA LYS A 676 -18.60 26.73 82.46
C LYS A 676 -17.65 26.22 81.39
N LEU A 677 -16.41 25.86 81.74
CA LEU A 677 -15.44 25.22 80.83
C LEU A 677 -15.73 23.74 80.55
N ARG A 678 -16.40 23.02 81.45
CA ARG A 678 -16.58 21.55 81.36
C ARG A 678 -17.25 21.08 80.07
N LEU A 679 -18.22 21.84 79.54
CA LEU A 679 -19.00 21.48 78.35
C LEU A 679 -18.45 22.07 77.04
N VAL A 680 -17.43 22.94 77.11
CA VAL A 680 -16.90 23.64 75.94
C VAL A 680 -16.10 22.70 75.02
N PRO A 681 -15.22 21.80 75.51
CA PRO A 681 -14.46 20.88 74.65
C PRO A 681 -15.34 19.98 73.78
N ASP A 682 -16.41 19.42 74.32
CA ASP A 682 -17.33 18.55 73.58
C ASP A 682 -18.10 19.34 72.51
N ARG A 683 -18.56 20.55 72.84
CA ARG A 683 -19.20 21.44 71.85
C ARG A 683 -18.24 21.86 70.75
N LEU A 684 -16.99 22.17 71.09
CA LEU A 684 -15.93 22.55 70.15
C LEU A 684 -15.64 21.39 69.18
N LYS A 685 -15.51 20.17 69.72
CA LYS A 685 -15.33 18.94 68.93
C LYS A 685 -16.50 18.67 67.98
N ASN A 686 -17.74 18.85 68.44
CA ASN A 686 -18.93 18.69 67.59
C ASN A 686 -18.99 19.76 66.48
N THR A 687 -18.75 21.04 66.82
CA THR A 687 -18.69 22.11 65.80
C THR A 687 -17.55 21.92 64.80
N GLU A 688 -16.40 21.36 65.21
CA GLU A 688 -15.30 21.03 64.29
C GLU A 688 -15.64 19.85 63.37
N GLN A 689 -16.38 18.85 63.86
CA GLN A 689 -16.87 17.76 63.01
C GLN A 689 -17.91 18.25 62.00
N ASP A 690 -18.83 19.11 62.41
CA ASP A 690 -19.84 19.67 61.51
C ASP A 690 -19.23 20.64 60.49
N LEU A 691 -18.24 21.43 60.89
CA LEU A 691 -17.46 22.27 59.98
C LEU A 691 -16.78 21.39 58.91
N LYS A 692 -16.08 20.32 59.31
CA LYS A 692 -15.44 19.38 58.37
C LYS A 692 -16.44 18.71 57.42
N LYS A 693 -17.64 18.35 57.90
CA LYS A 693 -18.69 17.78 57.04
C LYS A 693 -19.19 18.79 56.01
N LYS A 694 -19.44 20.03 56.40
CA LYS A 694 -19.92 21.09 55.52
C LYS A 694 -18.83 21.56 54.53
N GLU A 695 -17.56 21.58 54.94
CA GLU A 695 -16.42 21.86 54.07
C GLU A 695 -16.27 20.80 52.98
N ARG A 696 -16.39 19.52 53.32
CA ARG A 696 -16.39 18.43 52.33
C ARG A 696 -17.51 18.59 51.31
N LYS A 697 -18.72 18.90 51.76
CA LYS A 697 -19.86 19.14 50.86
C LYS A 697 -19.64 20.35 49.94
N ARG A 698 -18.95 21.40 50.42
CA ARG A 698 -18.58 22.57 49.59
C ARG A 698 -17.59 22.17 48.51
N ASP A 699 -16.59 21.36 48.87
CA ASP A 699 -15.57 20.92 47.93
C ASP A 699 -16.18 20.00 46.85
N GLU A 700 -17.15 19.15 47.22
CA GLU A 700 -17.95 18.34 46.28
C GLU A 700 -18.75 19.20 45.30
N ILE A 701 -19.45 20.25 45.77
CA ILE A 701 -20.23 21.13 44.88
C ILE A 701 -19.31 22.02 44.02
N MET A 702 -18.17 22.49 44.54
CA MET A 702 -17.18 23.24 43.75
C MET A 702 -16.61 22.40 42.60
N ALA A 703 -16.40 21.09 42.81
CA ALA A 703 -15.94 20.18 41.76
C ALA A 703 -16.94 20.02 40.60
N LEU A 704 -18.22 20.35 40.81
CA LEU A 704 -19.28 20.28 39.79
C LEU A 704 -19.45 21.56 38.96
N ARG A 705 -18.85 22.68 39.36
CA ARG A 705 -18.95 23.96 38.63
C ARG A 705 -18.44 23.87 37.18
N PRO A 706 -17.31 23.21 36.88
CA PRO A 706 -16.85 23.01 35.51
C PRO A 706 -17.79 22.12 34.69
N ILE A 707 -18.42 21.13 35.33
CA ILE A 707 -19.38 20.22 34.70
C ILE A 707 -20.65 20.99 34.30
N ARG A 708 -21.17 21.85 35.17
CA ARG A 708 -22.32 22.71 34.85
C ARG A 708 -22.05 23.65 33.67
N GLN A 709 -20.84 24.22 33.59
CA GLN A 709 -20.44 25.06 32.46
C GLN A 709 -20.36 24.26 31.15
N ALA A 710 -19.82 23.03 31.20
CA ALA A 710 -19.79 22.12 30.05
C ALA A 710 -21.20 21.73 29.57
N VAL A 711 -22.13 21.46 30.48
CA VAL A 711 -23.53 21.17 30.17
C VAL A 711 -24.21 22.32 29.43
N VAL A 712 -24.06 23.56 29.91
CA VAL A 712 -24.58 24.77 29.22
C VAL A 712 -23.97 24.90 27.83
N GLN A 713 -22.65 24.72 27.71
CA GLN A 713 -21.95 24.81 26.44
C GLN A 713 -22.43 23.74 25.44
N PHE A 714 -22.70 22.51 25.90
CA PHE A 714 -23.25 21.45 25.06
C PHE A 714 -24.69 21.75 24.61
N GLN A 715 -25.55 22.22 25.51
CA GLN A 715 -26.96 22.50 25.22
C GLN A 715 -27.16 23.72 24.31
N GLU A 716 -26.47 24.83 24.60
CA GLU A 716 -26.73 26.12 23.93
C GLU A 716 -25.93 26.31 22.65
N LYS A 717 -24.81 25.58 22.48
CA LYS A 717 -23.89 25.82 21.35
C LYS A 717 -23.53 24.56 20.57
N GLU A 718 -22.87 23.59 21.19
CA GLU A 718 -22.24 22.48 20.43
C GLU A 718 -23.28 21.53 19.79
N LEU A 719 -24.34 21.15 20.51
CA LEU A 719 -25.38 20.25 19.96
C LEU A 719 -26.22 20.92 18.86
N PRO A 720 -26.71 22.18 19.01
CA PRO A 720 -27.40 22.89 17.93
C PRO A 720 -26.53 23.06 16.67
N GLU A 721 -25.25 23.41 16.81
CA GLU A 721 -24.32 23.53 15.69
C GLU A 721 -24.13 22.20 14.94
N LEU A 722 -23.96 21.09 15.67
CA LEU A 722 -23.85 19.75 15.09
C LEU A 722 -25.15 19.31 14.38
N LYS A 723 -26.32 19.60 14.97
CA LYS A 723 -27.63 19.30 14.35
C LYS A 723 -27.84 20.08 13.05
N ASN A 724 -27.48 21.36 13.02
CA ASN A 724 -27.55 22.18 11.81
C ASN A 724 -26.60 21.67 10.72
N ARG A 725 -25.36 21.31 11.09
CA ARG A 725 -24.41 20.71 10.14
C ARG A 725 -24.91 19.39 9.57
N LEU A 726 -25.53 18.54 10.40
CA LEU A 726 -26.12 17.28 9.95
C LEU A 726 -27.26 17.50 8.95
N GLN A 727 -28.11 18.51 9.18
CA GLN A 727 -29.17 18.88 8.24
C GLN A 727 -28.61 19.35 6.89
N THR A 728 -27.56 20.18 6.88
CA THR A 728 -26.92 20.64 5.64
C THR A 728 -26.36 19.47 4.84
N VAL A 729 -25.64 18.55 5.48
CA VAL A 729 -25.08 17.37 4.82
C VAL A 729 -26.17 16.44 4.30
N ASN A 730 -27.30 16.29 5.01
CA ASN A 730 -28.43 15.50 4.52
C ASN A 730 -29.04 16.07 3.23
N ARG A 731 -29.19 17.40 3.12
CA ARG A 731 -29.69 18.05 1.89
C ARG A 731 -28.73 17.87 0.72
N GLU A 732 -27.42 17.93 0.98
CA GLU A 732 -26.40 17.70 -0.03
C GLU A 732 -26.42 16.24 -0.54
N ILE A 733 -26.63 15.27 0.35
CA ILE A 733 -26.81 13.86 0.00
C ILE A 733 -28.04 13.66 -0.88
N GLU A 734 -29.19 14.26 -0.54
CA GLU A 734 -30.41 14.14 -1.35
C GLU A 734 -30.21 14.69 -2.76
N ARG A 735 -29.63 15.89 -2.88
CA ARG A 735 -29.29 16.48 -4.18
C ARG A 735 -28.34 15.60 -5.00
N LEU A 736 -27.29 15.06 -4.37
CA LEU A 736 -26.33 14.19 -5.05
C LEU A 736 -26.96 12.87 -5.51
N LYS A 737 -27.99 12.36 -4.81
CA LYS A 737 -28.75 11.18 -5.27
C LYS A 737 -29.57 11.49 -6.51
N GLU A 738 -30.25 12.64 -6.54
CA GLU A 738 -30.98 13.10 -7.73
C GLU A 738 -30.03 13.26 -8.94
N ASP A 739 -28.87 13.89 -8.74
CA ASP A 739 -27.86 14.06 -9.79
C ASP A 739 -27.32 12.69 -10.30
N VAL A 740 -27.19 11.68 -9.43
CA VAL A 740 -26.78 10.32 -9.82
C VAL A 740 -27.87 9.63 -10.65
N GLU A 741 -29.12 9.67 -10.22
CA GLU A 741 -30.25 9.08 -10.98
C GLU A 741 -30.40 9.72 -12.37
N GLU A 742 -30.23 11.04 -12.47
CA GLU A 742 -30.28 11.75 -13.75
C GLU A 742 -29.14 11.30 -14.69
N GLN A 743 -27.91 11.16 -14.19
CA GLN A 743 -26.79 10.69 -15.03
C GLN A 743 -26.90 9.19 -15.37
N GLU A 744 -27.47 8.36 -14.50
CA GLU A 744 -27.71 6.93 -14.77
C GLU A 744 -28.74 6.72 -15.90
N THR A 745 -29.84 7.47 -15.86
CA THR A 745 -30.87 7.43 -16.90
C THR A 745 -30.36 7.93 -18.26
N LEU A 746 -29.56 9.01 -18.27
CA LEU A 746 -28.90 9.50 -19.47
C LEU A 746 -27.91 8.47 -20.04
N LEU A 747 -27.10 7.86 -19.17
CA LEU A 747 -26.13 6.82 -19.58
C LEU A 747 -26.84 5.61 -20.20
N SER A 748 -27.94 5.15 -19.61
CA SER A 748 -28.73 4.03 -20.15
C SER A 748 -29.25 4.33 -21.55
N THR A 749 -29.75 5.55 -21.77
CA THR A 749 -30.25 5.99 -23.09
C THR A 749 -29.13 6.00 -24.12
N LEU A 750 -27.99 6.63 -23.80
CA LEU A 750 -26.84 6.72 -24.71
C LEU A 750 -26.24 5.36 -25.05
N VAL A 751 -26.15 4.44 -24.08
CA VAL A 751 -25.65 3.07 -24.32
C VAL A 751 -26.58 2.29 -25.26
N SER A 752 -27.89 2.40 -25.09
CA SER A 752 -28.86 1.77 -26.00
C SER A 752 -28.74 2.32 -27.43
N GLU A 753 -28.57 3.63 -27.60
CA GLU A 753 -28.34 4.28 -28.89
C GLU A 753 -27.02 3.83 -29.56
N GLU A 754 -25.95 3.62 -28.78
CA GLU A 754 -24.67 3.14 -29.29
C GLU A 754 -24.72 1.64 -29.68
N GLU A 755 -25.40 0.81 -28.88
CA GLU A 755 -25.53 -0.63 -29.14
C GLU A 755 -26.33 -0.91 -30.43
N THR A 756 -27.42 -0.19 -30.65
CA THR A 756 -28.23 -0.27 -31.88
C THR A 756 -27.41 0.14 -33.11
N ALA A 757 -26.63 1.22 -33.03
CA ALA A 757 -25.72 1.63 -34.10
C ALA A 757 -24.60 0.60 -34.37
N LYS A 758 -24.00 0.03 -33.33
CA LYS A 758 -22.96 -1.03 -33.44
C LYS A 758 -23.49 -2.30 -34.09
N ALA A 759 -24.73 -2.69 -33.79
CA ALA A 759 -25.37 -3.86 -34.41
C ALA A 759 -25.52 -3.71 -35.93
N CYS A 760 -25.69 -2.48 -36.42
CA CYS A 760 -25.82 -2.16 -37.85
C CYS A 760 -24.48 -2.08 -38.59
N LEU A 761 -23.35 -1.85 -37.89
CA LEU A 761 -22.04 -1.58 -38.48
C LEU A 761 -21.52 -2.71 -39.36
N GLN A 762 -21.75 -3.97 -38.96
CA GLN A 762 -21.28 -5.14 -39.71
C GLN A 762 -21.97 -5.24 -41.08
N ASP A 763 -23.29 -5.03 -41.12
CA ASP A 763 -24.06 -5.08 -42.35
C ASP A 763 -23.74 -3.87 -43.26
N ILE A 764 -23.50 -2.67 -42.69
CA ILE A 764 -23.05 -1.50 -43.47
C ILE A 764 -21.64 -1.71 -44.05
N SER A 765 -20.73 -2.34 -43.31
CA SER A 765 -19.39 -2.65 -43.81
C SER A 765 -19.43 -3.63 -44.99
N LEU A 766 -20.36 -4.59 -44.96
CA LEU A 766 -20.61 -5.52 -46.04
C LEU A 766 -21.24 -4.82 -47.25
N MET A 767 -22.17 -3.88 -47.02
CA MET A 767 -22.77 -3.06 -48.07
C MET A 767 -21.72 -2.18 -48.77
N ASP A 768 -20.81 -1.55 -48.04
CA ASP A 768 -19.75 -0.70 -48.62
C ASP A 768 -18.82 -1.52 -49.55
N ARG A 769 -18.54 -2.77 -49.16
CA ARG A 769 -17.82 -3.72 -50.02
C ARG A 769 -18.60 -4.07 -51.30
N TYR A 770 -19.91 -4.33 -51.20
CA TYR A 770 -20.74 -4.57 -52.39
C TYR A 770 -20.85 -3.33 -53.29
N LEU A 771 -20.85 -2.12 -52.74
CA LEU A 771 -20.83 -0.87 -53.52
C LEU A 771 -19.50 -0.66 -54.25
N MET A 772 -18.36 -1.06 -53.64
CA MET A 772 -17.06 -1.06 -54.31
C MET A 772 -17.00 -2.10 -55.44
N ASP A 773 -17.45 -3.33 -55.18
CA ASP A 773 -17.55 -4.39 -56.18
C ASP A 773 -18.42 -3.94 -57.38
N LEU A 774 -19.57 -3.29 -57.11
CA LEU A 774 -20.47 -2.77 -58.14
C LEU A 774 -19.79 -1.74 -59.04
N LYS A 775 -19.05 -0.78 -58.47
CA LYS A 775 -18.28 0.20 -59.26
C LYS A 775 -17.25 -0.48 -60.15
N GLU A 776 -16.60 -1.54 -59.68
CA GLU A 776 -15.63 -2.28 -60.48
C GLU A 776 -16.29 -3.05 -61.63
N VAL A 777 -17.43 -3.71 -61.38
CA VAL A 777 -18.22 -4.41 -62.39
C VAL A 777 -18.79 -3.44 -63.42
N GLU A 778 -19.32 -2.29 -63.01
CA GLU A 778 -19.81 -1.23 -63.90
C GLU A 778 -18.71 -0.67 -64.80
N ARG A 779 -17.51 -0.44 -64.25
CA ARG A 779 -16.35 -0.01 -65.04
C ARG A 779 -15.98 -1.06 -66.10
N LYS A 780 -16.01 -2.34 -65.75
CA LYS A 780 -15.74 -3.46 -66.68
C LYS A 780 -16.82 -3.57 -67.77
N ILE A 781 -18.09 -3.33 -67.45
CA ILE A 781 -19.20 -3.30 -68.43
C ILE A 781 -19.03 -2.12 -69.40
N ALA A 782 -18.74 -0.92 -68.91
CA ALA A 782 -18.53 0.26 -69.75
C ALA A 782 -17.36 0.07 -70.73
N GLN A 783 -16.27 -0.58 -70.28
CA GLN A 783 -15.11 -0.93 -71.12
C GLN A 783 -15.43 -1.93 -72.24
N GLN A 784 -16.38 -2.85 -72.04
CA GLN A 784 -16.78 -3.80 -73.07
C GLN A 784 -17.86 -3.23 -74.01
N ALA A 785 -18.75 -2.38 -73.50
CA ALA A 785 -19.78 -1.71 -74.31
C ALA A 785 -19.19 -0.74 -75.34
N ALA A 786 -18.12 -0.03 -75.00
CA ALA A 786 -17.41 0.86 -75.92
C ALA A 786 -16.74 0.12 -77.11
N LYS A 787 -16.51 -1.20 -77.00
CA LYS A 787 -15.92 -2.04 -78.06
C LYS A 787 -16.93 -2.58 -79.07
N LEU A 788 -18.23 -2.32 -78.91
CA LEU A 788 -19.31 -2.94 -79.70
C LEU A 788 -20.05 -1.97 -80.65
N GLN A 789 -19.55 -0.74 -80.86
CA GLN A 789 -20.32 0.30 -81.58
C GLN A 789 -19.78 0.58 -83.00
N GLY A 790 -20.63 0.29 -84.00
CA GLY A 790 -20.51 0.65 -85.42
C GLY A 790 -19.75 -0.35 -86.27
N ILE A 791 -20.43 -1.12 -87.16
CA ILE A 791 -19.87 -1.73 -88.39
C ILE A 791 -20.98 -2.32 -89.30
N ASP A 792 -20.67 -2.28 -90.60
CA ASP A 792 -21.40 -2.77 -91.79
C ASP A 792 -20.94 -4.20 -92.20
N LEU A 793 -21.84 -5.03 -92.75
CA LEU A 793 -21.81 -6.51 -92.64
C LEU A 793 -21.43 -7.30 -93.93
N THR A 794 -20.44 -6.86 -94.73
CA THR A 794 -20.26 -7.42 -96.10
C THR A 794 -18.92 -8.09 -96.47
N ARG A 795 -17.94 -8.31 -95.56
CA ARG A 795 -16.65 -9.00 -95.90
C ARG A 795 -16.29 -10.18 -94.97
N THR A 796 -15.63 -11.21 -95.52
CA THR A 796 -15.29 -12.48 -94.83
C THR A 796 -13.82 -12.60 -94.40
N ILE A 797 -13.59 -13.17 -93.21
CA ILE A 797 -12.28 -13.32 -92.50
C ILE A 797 -11.17 -13.94 -93.36
N GLN A 798 -11.48 -14.84 -94.30
CA GLN A 798 -10.48 -15.49 -95.15
C GLN A 798 -9.83 -14.57 -96.18
N GLN A 799 -10.51 -13.52 -96.66
CA GLN A 799 -9.95 -12.61 -97.68
C GLN A 799 -8.93 -11.63 -97.08
N VAL A 800 -9.18 -11.13 -95.87
CA VAL A 800 -8.29 -10.15 -95.19
C VAL A 800 -6.99 -10.79 -94.70
N SER A 801 -7.00 -12.09 -94.37
CA SER A 801 -5.82 -12.82 -93.89
C SER A 801 -4.73 -13.01 -94.94
N GLN A 802 -5.09 -13.05 -96.23
CA GLN A 802 -4.15 -13.35 -97.32
C GLN A 802 -3.38 -12.08 -97.74
N GLU A 803 -4.05 -10.93 -97.83
CA GLU A 803 -3.44 -9.62 -98.13
C GLU A 803 -2.47 -9.15 -97.03
N LYS A 804 -2.72 -9.54 -95.77
CA LYS A 804 -1.86 -9.21 -94.62
C LYS A 804 -0.48 -9.91 -94.68
N GLN A 805 -0.41 -11.15 -95.17
CA GLN A 805 0.86 -11.89 -95.22
C GLN A 805 1.84 -11.31 -96.24
N GLU A 806 1.35 -10.83 -97.38
CA GLU A 806 2.19 -10.24 -98.43
C GLU A 806 2.76 -8.86 -98.04
N THR A 807 1.99 -8.07 -97.29
CA THR A 807 2.44 -6.76 -96.79
C THR A 807 3.46 -6.90 -95.64
N GLN A 808 3.33 -7.94 -94.79
CA GLN A 808 4.22 -8.17 -93.64
C GLN A 808 5.66 -8.43 -94.10
N HIS A 809 5.84 -9.27 -95.12
CA HIS A 809 7.15 -9.68 -95.60
C HIS A 809 7.98 -8.50 -96.16
N LYS A 810 7.31 -7.49 -96.74
CA LYS A 810 7.97 -6.27 -97.23
C LYS A 810 8.40 -5.36 -96.08
N LEU A 811 7.60 -5.30 -95.01
CA LEU A 811 7.86 -4.46 -93.83
C LEU A 811 9.04 -4.97 -92.99
N ASP A 812 9.17 -6.29 -92.85
CA ASP A 812 10.26 -6.92 -92.08
C ASP A 812 11.63 -6.69 -92.73
N THR A 813 11.67 -6.64 -94.06
CA THR A 813 12.90 -6.40 -94.84
C THR A 813 13.41 -4.96 -94.67
N THR A 814 12.51 -3.98 -94.66
CA THR A 814 12.85 -2.56 -94.51
C THR A 814 13.17 -2.20 -93.05
N SER A 815 12.49 -2.81 -92.07
CA SER A 815 12.81 -2.62 -90.64
C SER A 815 14.21 -3.11 -90.30
N SER A 816 14.60 -4.29 -90.80
CA SER A 816 15.91 -4.89 -90.49
C SER A 816 17.09 -4.01 -90.93
N LYS A 817 16.97 -3.29 -92.04
CA LYS A 817 18.00 -2.34 -92.51
C LYS A 817 18.08 -1.06 -91.65
N MET A 818 16.94 -0.55 -91.22
CA MET A 818 16.86 0.64 -90.36
C MET A 818 17.39 0.36 -88.95
N ASP A 819 17.05 -0.80 -88.40
CA ASP A 819 17.45 -1.19 -87.04
C ASP A 819 18.97 -1.39 -86.92
N LEU A 820 19.62 -1.90 -87.97
CA LEU A 820 21.09 -2.03 -88.04
C LEU A 820 21.80 -0.67 -87.95
N LYS A 821 21.29 0.34 -88.67
CA LYS A 821 21.88 1.68 -88.73
C LYS A 821 21.61 2.50 -87.45
N ARG A 822 20.42 2.36 -86.85
CA ARG A 822 20.10 2.97 -85.55
C ARG A 822 20.93 2.39 -84.41
N LYS A 823 21.18 1.08 -84.43
CA LYS A 823 22.03 0.42 -83.44
C LYS A 823 23.45 0.99 -83.46
N LEU A 824 24.01 1.24 -84.64
CA LEU A 824 25.34 1.85 -84.79
C LEU A 824 25.44 3.28 -84.22
N ILE A 825 24.37 4.09 -84.35
CA ILE A 825 24.27 5.45 -83.79
C ILE A 825 24.14 5.39 -82.26
N GLN A 826 23.24 4.53 -81.78
CA GLN A 826 22.97 4.34 -80.37
C GLN A 826 24.22 3.84 -79.63
N ASP A 827 24.94 2.85 -80.18
CA ASP A 827 26.16 2.31 -79.60
C ASP A 827 27.24 3.39 -79.45
N GLN A 828 27.38 4.30 -80.43
CA GLN A 828 28.35 5.42 -80.36
C GLN A 828 27.94 6.53 -79.38
N GLN A 829 26.64 6.81 -79.24
CA GLN A 829 26.14 7.82 -78.30
C GLN A 829 26.13 7.33 -76.85
N ASP A 830 25.75 6.07 -76.63
CA ASP A 830 25.75 5.44 -75.31
C ASP A 830 27.16 5.32 -74.74
N GLN A 831 28.16 5.02 -75.59
CA GLN A 831 29.55 4.95 -75.17
C GLN A 831 30.08 6.32 -74.67
N ILE A 832 29.68 7.43 -75.30
CA ILE A 832 30.05 8.78 -74.85
C ILE A 832 29.30 9.17 -73.56
N GLN A 833 28.03 8.77 -73.43
CA GLN A 833 27.22 9.11 -72.27
C GLN A 833 27.62 8.31 -71.02
N LEU A 834 27.97 7.03 -71.17
CA LEU A 834 28.54 6.18 -70.11
C LEU A 834 29.84 6.75 -69.55
N LEU A 835 30.73 7.23 -70.43
CA LEU A 835 31.98 7.85 -70.00
C LEU A 835 31.77 9.19 -69.26
N LYS A 836 30.72 9.96 -69.61
CA LYS A 836 30.33 11.18 -68.88
C LYS A 836 29.74 10.91 -67.50
N SER A 837 28.89 9.89 -67.36
CA SER A 837 28.32 9.53 -66.06
C SER A 837 29.40 9.00 -65.11
N ALA A 838 30.33 8.19 -65.61
CA ALA A 838 31.43 7.64 -64.82
C ALA A 838 32.32 8.74 -64.21
N VAL A 839 32.63 9.81 -64.96
CA VAL A 839 33.41 10.96 -64.43
C VAL A 839 32.67 11.69 -63.32
N ASN A 840 31.36 11.92 -63.48
CA ASN A 840 30.57 12.66 -62.50
C ASN A 840 30.32 11.86 -61.21
N GLU A 841 30.07 10.55 -61.32
CA GLU A 841 29.88 9.65 -60.17
C GLU A 841 31.15 9.56 -59.32
N THR A 842 32.30 9.34 -59.96
CA THR A 842 33.60 9.25 -59.26
C THR A 842 33.95 10.56 -58.52
N ARG A 843 33.55 11.71 -59.06
CA ARG A 843 33.77 13.03 -58.45
C ARG A 843 32.88 13.30 -57.24
N ALA A 844 31.64 12.81 -57.25
CA ALA A 844 30.70 12.94 -56.14
C ALA A 844 31.12 12.07 -54.94
N GLU A 845 31.55 10.82 -55.18
CA GLU A 845 32.01 9.91 -54.13
C GLU A 845 33.23 10.46 -53.38
N LYS A 846 34.17 11.11 -54.08
CA LYS A 846 35.35 11.74 -53.48
C LYS A 846 35.00 12.83 -52.45
N LEU A 847 34.02 13.68 -52.76
CA LEU A 847 33.61 14.78 -51.88
C LEU A 847 32.93 14.29 -50.59
N GLN A 848 32.17 13.20 -50.68
CA GLN A 848 31.46 12.62 -49.56
C GLN A 848 32.42 11.96 -48.54
N LEU A 849 33.37 11.15 -49.03
CA LEU A 849 34.38 10.49 -48.19
C LEU A 849 35.28 11.46 -47.40
N SER A 850 35.50 12.67 -47.91
CA SER A 850 36.30 13.70 -47.21
C SER A 850 35.58 14.27 -45.97
N SER A 851 34.26 14.41 -46.02
CA SER A 851 33.46 14.90 -44.88
C SER A 851 33.39 13.87 -43.75
N ASP A 852 33.38 12.59 -44.09
CA ASP A 852 33.25 11.48 -43.14
C ASP A 852 34.52 11.30 -42.27
N MET A 853 35.69 11.69 -42.76
CA MET A 853 36.97 11.67 -42.02
C MET A 853 37.02 12.62 -40.81
N GLN A 854 36.40 13.80 -40.89
CA GLN A 854 36.37 14.74 -39.74
C GLN A 854 35.47 14.23 -38.60
N ARG A 855 34.43 13.46 -38.92
CA ARG A 855 33.49 12.88 -37.95
C ARG A 855 34.11 11.74 -37.15
N GLN A 856 35.10 11.05 -37.71
CA GLN A 856 35.78 9.93 -37.05
C GLN A 856 36.52 10.35 -35.77
N GLN A 857 37.28 11.46 -35.81
CA GLN A 857 38.08 11.91 -34.66
C GLN A 857 37.23 12.22 -33.41
N GLN A 858 36.05 12.84 -33.60
CA GLN A 858 35.15 13.15 -32.48
C GLN A 858 34.55 11.89 -31.83
N LEU A 859 34.30 10.85 -32.62
CA LEU A 859 33.76 9.58 -32.13
C LEU A 859 34.82 8.76 -31.36
N GLU A 860 36.10 8.89 -31.70
CA GLU A 860 37.21 8.24 -30.99
C GLU A 860 37.38 8.79 -29.56
N GLU A 861 37.27 10.11 -29.36
CA GLU A 861 37.35 10.74 -28.03
C GLU A 861 36.22 10.27 -27.10
N GLN A 862 34.99 10.20 -27.61
CA GLN A 862 33.83 9.72 -26.86
C GLN A 862 33.94 8.24 -26.47
N CYS A 863 34.61 7.42 -27.30
CA CYS A 863 34.87 6.02 -26.99
C CYS A 863 35.75 5.84 -25.74
N VAL A 864 36.76 6.70 -25.58
CA VAL A 864 37.67 6.64 -24.42
C VAL A 864 36.93 7.03 -23.15
N GLU A 865 36.16 8.11 -23.19
CA GLU A 865 35.37 8.61 -22.05
C GLU A 865 34.43 7.53 -21.50
N PHE A 866 33.54 6.97 -22.33
CA PHE A 866 32.60 5.94 -21.90
C PHE A 866 33.27 4.65 -21.41
N THR A 867 34.43 4.30 -21.96
CA THR A 867 35.19 3.12 -21.50
C THR A 867 35.67 3.30 -20.05
N THR A 868 36.12 4.50 -19.66
CA THR A 868 36.59 4.78 -18.29
C THR A 868 35.43 4.78 -17.27
N GLU A 869 34.28 5.35 -17.62
CA GLU A 869 33.09 5.36 -16.76
C GLU A 869 32.55 3.95 -16.48
N ILE A 870 32.52 3.09 -17.50
CA ILE A 870 32.11 1.68 -17.37
C ILE A 870 33.02 0.93 -16.38
N GLN A 871 34.33 1.18 -16.39
CA GLN A 871 35.27 0.54 -15.47
C GLN A 871 35.04 0.98 -14.02
N ALA A 872 34.77 2.27 -13.78
CA ALA A 872 34.46 2.79 -12.46
C ALA A 872 33.16 2.17 -11.89
N LEU A 873 32.09 2.13 -12.69
CA LEU A 873 30.81 1.50 -12.32
C LEU A 873 30.97 0.00 -12.01
N THR A 874 31.83 -0.70 -12.75
CA THR A 874 32.11 -2.13 -12.53
C THR A 874 32.75 -2.38 -11.17
N ARG A 875 33.71 -1.54 -10.76
CA ARG A 875 34.39 -1.67 -9.46
C ARG A 875 33.41 -1.48 -8.30
N ASP A 876 32.62 -0.43 -8.36
CA ASP A 876 31.64 -0.08 -7.34
C ASP A 876 30.57 -1.17 -7.15
N MET A 877 30.12 -1.80 -8.24
CA MET A 877 29.16 -2.91 -8.18
C MET A 877 29.76 -4.15 -7.52
N ARG A 878 31.06 -4.39 -7.67
CA ARG A 878 31.76 -5.51 -7.04
C ARG A 878 31.82 -5.34 -5.52
N GLU A 879 32.20 -4.17 -5.05
CA GLU A 879 32.27 -3.85 -3.61
C GLU A 879 30.89 -4.00 -2.93
N ALA A 880 29.83 -3.53 -3.58
CA ALA A 880 28.47 -3.68 -3.06
C ALA A 880 27.97 -5.14 -3.07
N LYS A 881 28.39 -5.96 -4.05
CA LYS A 881 28.07 -7.40 -4.09
C LYS A 881 28.80 -8.21 -3.01
N GLU A 882 30.03 -7.85 -2.69
CA GLU A 882 30.80 -8.50 -1.61
C GLU A 882 30.17 -8.28 -0.23
N GLN A 883 29.43 -7.19 -0.03
CA GLN A 883 28.69 -6.93 1.20
C GLN A 883 27.33 -7.66 1.27
N LEU A 884 26.78 -8.13 0.15
CA LEU A 884 25.48 -8.82 0.10
C LEU A 884 25.54 -10.27 0.60
N THR A 885 26.66 -10.96 0.39
CA THR A 885 26.84 -12.36 0.77
C THR A 885 26.76 -12.65 2.29
N PRO A 886 27.37 -11.85 3.19
CA PRO A 886 27.17 -12.06 4.64
C PRO A 886 25.75 -11.74 5.09
N LEU A 887 25.09 -10.76 4.45
CA LEU A 887 23.71 -10.39 4.77
C LEU A 887 22.71 -11.46 4.33
N SER A 888 22.92 -12.10 3.16
CA SER A 888 22.08 -13.22 2.72
C SER A 888 22.20 -14.43 3.65
N ALA A 889 23.41 -14.78 4.06
CA ALA A 889 23.64 -15.88 5.00
C ALA A 889 23.01 -15.62 6.38
N ALA A 890 23.10 -14.39 6.90
CA ALA A 890 22.46 -14.01 8.16
C ALA A 890 20.92 -14.07 8.08
N LEU A 891 20.35 -13.66 6.94
CA LEU A 891 18.91 -13.70 6.70
C LEU A 891 18.40 -15.14 6.60
N GLU A 892 19.12 -16.02 5.88
CA GLU A 892 18.79 -17.46 5.81
C GLU A 892 18.80 -18.12 7.19
N LYS A 893 19.82 -17.84 8.01
CA LYS A 893 19.88 -18.36 9.38
C LYS A 893 18.70 -17.90 10.24
N LEU A 894 18.32 -16.62 10.18
CA LEU A 894 17.14 -16.12 10.91
C LEU A 894 15.84 -16.71 10.38
N HIS A 895 15.74 -16.97 9.08
CA HIS A 895 14.59 -17.68 8.52
C HIS A 895 14.48 -19.12 9.01
N GLN A 896 15.60 -19.85 9.10
CA GLN A 896 15.63 -21.21 9.67
C GLN A 896 15.21 -21.19 11.15
N GLU A 897 15.78 -20.30 11.96
CA GLU A 897 15.42 -20.15 13.38
C GLU A 897 13.93 -19.81 13.57
N LYS A 898 13.35 -18.97 12.70
CA LYS A 898 11.92 -18.67 12.71
C LYS A 898 11.10 -19.91 12.32
N GLN A 899 11.49 -20.65 11.28
CA GLN A 899 10.78 -21.85 10.85
C GLN A 899 10.76 -22.92 11.95
N GLU A 900 11.87 -23.14 12.64
CA GLU A 900 11.91 -24.04 13.81
C GLU A 900 10.95 -23.60 14.92
N LEU A 901 10.84 -22.29 15.15
CA LEU A 901 9.95 -21.73 16.18
C LEU A 901 8.47 -21.87 15.79
N VAL A 902 8.16 -21.66 14.51
CA VAL A 902 6.81 -21.88 13.94
C VAL A 902 6.43 -23.36 14.03
N GLU A 903 7.35 -24.29 13.72
CA GLU A 903 7.09 -25.72 13.82
C GLU A 903 6.86 -26.15 15.27
N ARG A 904 7.67 -25.65 16.22
CA ARG A 904 7.44 -25.89 17.66
C ARG A 904 6.10 -25.34 18.14
N LYS A 905 5.70 -24.16 17.67
CA LYS A 905 4.39 -23.56 17.99
C LYS A 905 3.25 -24.40 17.44
N ARG A 906 3.37 -24.87 16.19
CA ARG A 906 2.39 -25.75 15.56
C ARG A 906 2.25 -27.06 16.33
N GLN A 907 3.35 -27.73 16.65
CA GLN A 907 3.34 -28.96 17.43
C GLN A 907 2.65 -28.78 18.79
N ARG A 908 2.99 -27.71 19.52
CA ARG A 908 2.36 -27.41 20.82
C ARG A 908 0.88 -27.05 20.70
N GLN A 909 0.50 -26.36 19.62
CA GLN A 909 -0.89 -26.03 19.33
C GLN A 909 -1.70 -27.28 19.01
N GLU A 910 -1.17 -28.19 18.19
CA GLU A 910 -1.79 -29.48 17.86
C GLU A 910 -1.94 -30.35 19.13
N GLU A 911 -0.88 -30.50 19.93
CA GLU A 911 -0.93 -31.22 21.22
C GLU A 911 -1.96 -30.63 22.20
N GLY A 912 -2.06 -29.30 22.26
CA GLY A 912 -3.03 -28.60 23.13
C GLY A 912 -4.46 -28.71 22.62
N GLN A 913 -4.65 -28.64 21.30
CA GLN A 913 -5.96 -28.71 20.65
C GLN A 913 -6.51 -30.14 20.69
N GLU A 914 -5.70 -31.17 20.46
CA GLU A 914 -6.10 -32.57 20.59
C GLU A 914 -6.65 -32.90 21.98
N LYS A 915 -6.00 -32.37 23.03
CA LYS A 915 -6.48 -32.52 24.42
C LYS A 915 -7.83 -31.84 24.62
N VAL A 916 -7.98 -30.59 24.14
CA VAL A 916 -9.23 -29.82 24.23
C VAL A 916 -10.37 -30.49 23.47
N ASP A 917 -10.10 -30.99 22.26
CA ASP A 917 -11.08 -31.64 21.40
C ASP A 917 -11.53 -32.97 22.01
N MET A 918 -10.60 -33.77 22.54
CA MET A 918 -10.89 -35.03 23.24
C MET A 918 -11.84 -34.82 24.44
N PHE A 919 -11.59 -33.80 25.26
CA PHE A 919 -12.46 -33.47 26.41
C PHE A 919 -13.81 -32.87 25.97
N SER A 920 -13.88 -32.16 24.85
CA SER A 920 -15.12 -31.54 24.34
C SER A 920 -16.09 -32.53 23.68
N LEU A 921 -15.59 -33.47 22.88
CA LEU A 921 -16.38 -34.52 22.22
C LEU A 921 -17.10 -35.42 23.23
N LEU A 922 -16.44 -35.72 24.36
CA LEU A 922 -17.02 -36.55 25.42
C LEU A 922 -18.06 -35.82 26.29
N SER A 923 -17.91 -34.52 26.51
CA SER A 923 -18.95 -33.72 27.18
C SER A 923 -20.25 -33.71 26.36
N LEU A 924 -20.14 -33.62 25.03
CA LEU A 924 -21.30 -33.64 24.12
C LEU A 924 -21.98 -35.01 24.04
N SER A 925 -21.21 -36.11 24.05
CA SER A 925 -21.75 -37.46 23.90
C SER A 925 -22.61 -37.90 25.10
N ILE A 926 -22.24 -37.52 26.32
CA ILE A 926 -22.98 -37.85 27.55
C ILE A 926 -24.36 -37.18 27.57
N HIS A 927 -24.50 -35.99 26.98
CA HIS A 927 -25.75 -35.23 26.95
C HIS A 927 -26.80 -35.82 25.99
N PHE A 928 -26.39 -36.43 24.88
CA PHE A 928 -27.30 -36.88 23.81
C PHE A 928 -28.02 -38.21 24.12
N PHE A 929 -27.48 -39.05 25.01
CA PHE A 929 -27.96 -40.43 25.21
C PHE A 929 -28.99 -40.62 26.35
N SER A 930 -29.59 -39.56 26.87
CA SER A 930 -30.48 -39.62 28.04
C SER A 930 -31.98 -39.84 27.74
N VAL A 931 -32.42 -39.92 26.48
CA VAL A 931 -33.87 -39.84 26.15
C VAL A 931 -34.35 -40.93 25.18
N LEU A 932 -35.20 -41.84 25.70
CA LEU A 932 -36.35 -42.57 25.07
C LEU A 932 -36.42 -44.12 25.26
N TYR A 933 -37.47 -44.55 25.99
CA TYR A 933 -38.24 -45.81 25.85
C TYR A 933 -39.51 -45.49 25.00
N LYS A 934 -40.26 -46.36 24.30
CA LYS A 934 -40.70 -47.77 24.46
C LYS A 934 -41.10 -48.32 23.06
N PHE A 935 -40.92 -49.63 22.83
CA PHE A 935 -41.32 -50.35 21.61
C PHE A 935 -42.44 -51.36 21.91
N SER A 936 -43.48 -51.42 21.07
CA SER A 936 -44.56 -52.42 21.13
C SER A 936 -45.30 -52.50 19.79
N ASN A 937 -44.76 -53.23 18.80
CA ASN A 937 -45.53 -53.75 17.64
C ASN A 937 -44.81 -54.79 16.76
N LYS A 938 -43.69 -55.39 17.22
CA LYS A 938 -42.89 -56.30 16.38
C LYS A 938 -43.53 -57.69 16.16
N LEU A 939 -44.18 -58.26 17.18
CA LEU A 939 -44.70 -59.63 17.11
C LEU A 939 -45.88 -59.80 16.13
N GLN A 940 -46.68 -58.75 15.90
CA GLN A 940 -47.88 -58.84 15.06
C GLN A 940 -47.53 -58.89 13.57
N LYS A 941 -46.50 -58.15 13.14
CA LYS A 941 -46.03 -58.10 11.74
C LYS A 941 -45.25 -59.35 11.31
N GLU A 942 -44.58 -60.03 12.24
CA GLU A 942 -43.88 -61.30 11.97
C GLU A 942 -44.83 -62.48 11.69
N SER A 943 -46.04 -62.44 12.23
CA SER A 943 -47.08 -63.45 11.95
C SER A 943 -47.66 -63.30 10.54
N GLU A 944 -48.00 -62.08 10.14
CA GLU A 944 -48.55 -61.76 8.80
C GLU A 944 -47.59 -62.16 7.66
N LEU A 945 -46.28 -61.98 7.86
CA LEU A 945 -45.25 -62.33 6.87
C LEU A 945 -45.08 -63.85 6.69
N ARG A 946 -45.30 -64.66 7.75
CA ARG A 946 -45.21 -66.12 7.66
C ARG A 946 -46.39 -66.74 6.90
N GLU A 947 -47.58 -66.20 7.12
CA GLU A 947 -48.81 -66.65 6.47
C GLU A 947 -48.81 -66.32 4.97
N THR A 948 -48.33 -65.13 4.60
CA THR A 948 -48.19 -64.73 3.19
C THR A 948 -47.15 -65.55 2.44
N ASN A 949 -46.08 -65.99 3.12
CA ASN A 949 -45.05 -66.86 2.54
C ASN A 949 -45.54 -68.28 2.26
N THR A 950 -46.43 -68.81 3.10
CA THR A 950 -46.96 -70.17 2.92
C THR A 950 -47.91 -70.23 1.72
N GLN A 951 -48.79 -69.23 1.57
CA GLN A 951 -49.69 -69.11 0.42
C GLN A 951 -48.93 -68.94 -0.91
N LEU A 952 -47.82 -68.17 -0.90
CA LEU A 952 -46.98 -68.01 -2.07
C LEU A 952 -46.32 -69.34 -2.50
N HIS A 953 -45.84 -70.13 -1.54
CA HIS A 953 -45.16 -71.38 -1.82
C HIS A 953 -46.11 -72.46 -2.35
N GLU A 954 -47.36 -72.50 -1.88
CA GLU A 954 -48.39 -73.40 -2.40
C GLU A 954 -48.76 -73.07 -3.86
N ALA A 955 -48.87 -71.78 -4.18
CA ALA A 955 -49.13 -71.31 -5.55
C ALA A 955 -47.97 -71.65 -6.51
N GLU A 956 -46.72 -71.51 -6.06
CA GLU A 956 -45.53 -71.87 -6.85
C GLU A 956 -45.43 -73.38 -7.09
N LYS A 957 -45.75 -74.20 -6.08
CA LYS A 957 -45.77 -75.66 -6.20
C LYS A 957 -46.86 -76.17 -7.15
N HIS A 958 -48.01 -75.50 -7.19
CA HIS A 958 -49.08 -75.81 -8.14
C HIS A 958 -48.65 -75.50 -9.59
N LYS A 959 -47.96 -74.38 -9.80
CA LYS A 959 -47.38 -74.00 -11.10
C LYS A 959 -46.33 -75.00 -11.60
N GLU A 960 -45.46 -75.52 -10.73
CA GLU A 960 -44.47 -76.54 -11.12
C GLU A 960 -45.10 -77.89 -11.52
N LYS A 961 -46.21 -78.26 -10.88
CA LYS A 961 -46.89 -79.54 -11.15
C LYS A 961 -47.50 -79.56 -12.56
N ILE A 962 -48.16 -78.47 -12.97
CA ILE A 962 -48.72 -78.29 -14.32
C ILE A 962 -47.61 -78.31 -15.39
N ASN A 963 -46.45 -77.71 -15.08
CA ASN A 963 -45.32 -77.66 -16.00
C ASN A 963 -44.69 -79.04 -16.27
N LYS A 964 -44.66 -79.93 -15.27
CA LYS A 964 -44.20 -81.32 -15.45
C LYS A 964 -45.15 -82.18 -16.28
N GLU A 965 -46.47 -82.00 -16.13
CA GLU A 965 -47.45 -82.70 -16.97
C GLU A 965 -47.39 -82.28 -18.44
N MET A 966 -47.13 -81.00 -18.71
CA MET A 966 -46.89 -80.50 -20.08
C MET A 966 -45.65 -81.12 -20.75
N GLY A 967 -44.60 -81.42 -19.97
CA GLY A 967 -43.36 -82.04 -20.48
C GLY A 967 -43.56 -83.46 -20.99
N ASN A 968 -44.35 -84.27 -20.28
CA ASN A 968 -44.59 -85.67 -20.64
C ASN A 968 -45.47 -85.81 -21.90
N ILE A 969 -46.46 -84.92 -22.08
CA ILE A 969 -47.32 -84.90 -23.27
C ILE A 969 -46.52 -84.56 -24.54
N ARG A 970 -45.48 -83.72 -24.42
CA ARG A 970 -44.59 -83.36 -25.55
C ARG A 970 -43.71 -84.52 -26.01
N GLN A 971 -43.21 -85.33 -25.08
CA GLN A 971 -42.31 -86.46 -25.39
C GLN A 971 -43.03 -87.62 -26.10
N ASP A 972 -44.33 -87.79 -25.85
CA ASP A 972 -45.22 -88.74 -26.53
C ASP A 972 -45.56 -88.37 -27.99
N ILE A 973 -45.51 -87.08 -28.34
CA ILE A 973 -45.79 -86.58 -29.70
C ILE A 973 -44.61 -86.88 -30.64
N ASP A 974 -43.38 -86.91 -30.12
CA ASP A 974 -42.18 -87.08 -30.94
C ASP A 974 -41.89 -88.53 -31.36
N THR A 975 -42.38 -89.53 -30.63
CA THR A 975 -42.16 -90.96 -30.95
C THR A 975 -43.05 -91.51 -32.08
N GLN A 976 -44.15 -90.82 -32.44
CA GLN A 976 -45.06 -91.22 -33.53
C GLN A 976 -44.65 -90.72 -34.93
N LYS A 977 -43.53 -89.98 -35.06
CA LYS A 977 -43.09 -89.33 -36.31
C LYS A 977 -42.29 -90.23 -37.27
N VAL A 978 -41.85 -91.43 -36.85
CA VAL A 978 -40.97 -92.29 -37.68
C VAL A 978 -41.76 -93.12 -38.71
N GLN A 979 -43.02 -93.47 -38.44
CA GLN A 979 -43.94 -94.07 -39.43
C GLN A 979 -44.50 -93.05 -40.43
N GLU A 980 -44.42 -91.74 -40.12
CA GLU A 980 -44.82 -90.68 -41.04
C GLU A 980 -43.91 -90.65 -42.28
N ARG A 981 -42.62 -91.00 -42.13
CA ARG A 981 -41.56 -90.83 -43.14
C ARG A 981 -41.71 -91.69 -44.40
N TRP A 982 -42.37 -92.84 -44.34
CA TRP A 982 -42.65 -93.68 -45.51
C TRP A 982 -43.87 -93.18 -46.31
N LEU A 983 -44.93 -92.74 -45.62
CA LEU A 983 -46.02 -91.96 -46.25
C LEU A 983 -45.49 -90.62 -46.78
N GLN A 984 -44.45 -90.08 -46.13
CA GLN A 984 -43.79 -88.83 -46.44
C GLN A 984 -43.09 -88.84 -47.78
N ASP A 985 -42.54 -89.95 -48.28
CA ASP A 985 -41.84 -89.99 -49.57
C ASP A 985 -42.78 -89.98 -50.80
N ASN A 986 -44.00 -90.55 -50.68
CA ASN A 986 -45.08 -90.28 -51.66
C ASN A 986 -45.67 -88.88 -51.48
N LEU A 987 -45.65 -88.36 -50.25
CA LEU A 987 -45.89 -86.95 -49.96
C LEU A 987 -44.73 -86.07 -50.42
N THR A 988 -43.50 -86.55 -50.67
CA THR A 988 -42.31 -85.71 -50.96
C THR A 988 -42.37 -85.16 -52.38
N LEU A 989 -42.92 -85.92 -53.33
CA LEU A 989 -43.26 -85.39 -54.66
C LEU A 989 -44.35 -84.31 -54.57
N ARG A 990 -45.35 -84.49 -53.69
CA ARG A 990 -46.33 -83.43 -53.35
C ARG A 990 -45.71 -82.28 -52.54
N LYS A 991 -44.72 -82.55 -51.70
CA LYS A 991 -44.00 -81.56 -50.87
C LYS A 991 -42.99 -80.78 -51.67
N ARG A 992 -42.43 -81.24 -52.78
CA ARG A 992 -41.61 -80.39 -53.66
C ARG A 992 -42.44 -79.36 -54.41
N VAL A 993 -43.71 -79.67 -54.67
CA VAL A 993 -44.72 -78.71 -55.13
C VAL A 993 -45.17 -77.78 -53.98
N GLU A 994 -45.29 -78.30 -52.76
CA GLU A 994 -45.58 -77.49 -51.55
C GLU A 994 -44.38 -76.65 -51.08
N GLU A 995 -43.13 -77.07 -51.32
CA GLU A 995 -41.89 -76.34 -51.02
C GLU A 995 -41.72 -75.16 -51.98
N LEU A 996 -42.18 -75.30 -53.23
CA LEU A 996 -42.31 -74.19 -54.16
C LEU A 996 -43.35 -73.16 -53.65
N LYS A 997 -44.44 -73.62 -53.02
CA LYS A 997 -45.39 -72.75 -52.31
C LYS A 997 -44.82 -72.16 -51.01
N GLU A 998 -44.00 -72.88 -50.25
CA GLU A 998 -43.32 -72.36 -49.06
C GLU A 998 -42.23 -71.33 -49.40
N LEU A 999 -41.55 -71.48 -50.54
CA LEU A 999 -40.60 -70.49 -51.08
C LEU A 999 -41.35 -69.21 -51.50
N VAL A 1000 -42.51 -69.35 -52.12
CA VAL A 1000 -43.42 -68.24 -52.44
C VAL A 1000 -43.99 -67.60 -51.16
N ALA A 1001 -44.35 -68.38 -50.14
CA ALA A 1001 -44.82 -67.87 -48.84
C ALA A 1001 -43.70 -67.21 -48.01
N LYS A 1002 -42.45 -67.68 -48.10
CA LYS A 1002 -41.26 -67.02 -47.49
C LYS A 1002 -40.93 -65.72 -48.22
N HIS A 1003 -41.05 -65.70 -49.55
CA HIS A 1003 -40.92 -64.48 -50.36
C HIS A 1003 -42.02 -63.46 -49.99
N GLU A 1004 -43.28 -63.90 -49.84
CA GLU A 1004 -44.39 -63.05 -49.39
C GLU A 1004 -44.24 -62.62 -47.92
N ALA A 1005 -43.72 -63.46 -47.02
CA ALA A 1005 -43.45 -63.10 -45.62
C ALA A 1005 -42.31 -62.08 -45.49
N LEU A 1006 -41.22 -62.24 -46.23
CA LEU A 1006 -40.12 -61.26 -46.28
C LEU A 1006 -40.56 -59.95 -46.94
N MET A 1007 -41.43 -60.00 -47.95
CA MET A 1007 -42.08 -58.81 -48.52
C MET A 1007 -43.01 -58.10 -47.51
N LYS A 1008 -43.70 -58.86 -46.66
CA LYS A 1008 -44.56 -58.32 -45.58
C LYS A 1008 -43.74 -57.71 -44.44
N ASP A 1009 -42.60 -58.31 -44.07
CA ASP A 1009 -41.65 -57.78 -43.09
C ASP A 1009 -40.93 -56.52 -43.62
N MET A 1010 -40.58 -56.48 -44.91
CA MET A 1010 -39.98 -55.31 -45.55
C MET A 1010 -40.99 -54.15 -45.68
N GLY A 1011 -42.28 -54.46 -45.91
CA GLY A 1011 -43.38 -53.49 -45.90
C GLY A 1011 -43.67 -52.86 -44.52
N ASN A 1012 -43.40 -53.58 -43.44
CA ASN A 1012 -43.61 -53.11 -42.06
C ASN A 1012 -42.48 -52.21 -41.52
N MET A 1013 -41.32 -52.13 -42.19
CA MET A 1013 -40.16 -51.37 -41.69
C MET A 1013 -40.17 -49.87 -42.03
N GLN A 1014 -41.26 -49.32 -42.59
CA GLN A 1014 -41.46 -47.88 -42.80
C GLN A 1014 -40.23 -47.17 -43.39
N VAL A 1015 -39.64 -47.76 -44.44
CA VAL A 1015 -38.32 -47.36 -45.01
C VAL A 1015 -38.26 -45.87 -45.39
N LEU A 1016 -39.36 -45.29 -45.86
CA LEU A 1016 -39.46 -43.86 -46.16
C LEU A 1016 -39.36 -42.99 -44.90
N GLN A 1017 -39.99 -43.40 -43.79
CA GLN A 1017 -39.92 -42.69 -42.52
C GLN A 1017 -38.53 -42.81 -41.89
N LEU A 1018 -37.90 -43.99 -41.94
CA LEU A 1018 -36.50 -44.17 -41.48
C LEU A 1018 -35.50 -43.34 -42.30
N ARG A 1019 -35.69 -43.22 -43.62
CA ARG A 1019 -34.86 -42.35 -44.47
C ARG A 1019 -35.08 -40.87 -44.19
N GLN A 1020 -36.31 -40.48 -43.84
CA GLN A 1020 -36.65 -39.12 -43.48
C GLN A 1020 -36.08 -38.76 -42.09
N GLU A 1021 -36.24 -39.65 -41.10
CA GLU A 1021 -35.61 -39.54 -39.77
C GLU A 1021 -34.08 -39.49 -39.85
N ARG A 1022 -33.46 -40.28 -40.75
CA ARG A 1022 -32.02 -40.23 -41.01
C ARG A 1022 -31.59 -38.85 -41.52
N ARG A 1023 -32.28 -38.29 -42.53
CA ARG A 1023 -31.97 -36.96 -43.07
C ARG A 1023 -32.18 -35.85 -42.03
N GLU A 1024 -33.24 -35.93 -41.23
CA GLU A 1024 -33.49 -34.95 -40.18
C GLU A 1024 -32.46 -35.03 -39.05
N SER A 1025 -32.05 -36.24 -38.67
CA SER A 1025 -31.00 -36.47 -37.66
C SER A 1025 -29.62 -36.08 -38.19
N GLU A 1026 -29.30 -36.34 -39.46
CA GLU A 1026 -28.07 -35.87 -40.13
C GLU A 1026 -28.01 -34.34 -40.17
N ARG A 1027 -29.10 -33.66 -40.55
CA ARG A 1027 -29.15 -32.18 -40.55
C ARG A 1027 -28.95 -31.59 -39.16
N LYS A 1028 -29.66 -32.12 -38.15
CA LYS A 1028 -29.49 -31.68 -36.75
C LYS A 1028 -28.07 -31.91 -36.25
N LEU A 1029 -27.46 -33.03 -36.61
CA LEU A 1029 -26.07 -33.35 -36.28
C LEU A 1029 -25.09 -32.35 -36.95
N GLU A 1030 -25.30 -32.03 -38.22
CA GLU A 1030 -24.49 -31.04 -38.96
C GLU A 1030 -24.59 -29.65 -38.34
N ASP A 1031 -25.80 -29.21 -37.99
CA ASP A 1031 -26.04 -27.93 -37.31
C ASP A 1031 -25.36 -27.88 -35.93
N LEU A 1032 -25.48 -28.95 -35.13
CA LEU A 1032 -24.80 -29.05 -33.84
C LEU A 1032 -23.28 -29.08 -33.98
N LYS A 1033 -22.73 -29.78 -34.99
CA LYS A 1033 -21.28 -29.79 -35.28
C LYS A 1033 -20.77 -28.42 -35.75
N LYS A 1034 -21.56 -27.69 -36.52
CA LYS A 1034 -21.27 -26.30 -36.92
C LYS A 1034 -21.27 -25.37 -35.72
N ASN A 1035 -22.30 -25.45 -34.86
CA ASN A 1035 -22.39 -24.65 -33.64
C ASN A 1035 -21.26 -24.96 -32.65
N ARG A 1036 -20.88 -26.22 -32.51
CA ARG A 1036 -19.71 -26.65 -31.73
C ARG A 1036 -18.42 -26.01 -32.25
N SER A 1037 -18.19 -26.02 -33.56
CA SER A 1037 -17.02 -25.39 -34.18
C SER A 1037 -16.96 -23.88 -33.95
N VAL A 1038 -18.11 -23.18 -34.04
CA VAL A 1038 -18.20 -21.74 -33.74
C VAL A 1038 -17.89 -21.46 -32.26
N ALA A 1039 -18.45 -22.26 -31.34
CA ALA A 1039 -18.21 -22.10 -29.92
C ALA A 1039 -16.74 -22.38 -29.54
N LEU A 1040 -16.12 -23.41 -30.12
CA LEU A 1040 -14.68 -23.70 -29.98
C LEU A 1040 -13.81 -22.56 -30.52
N GLY A 1041 -14.17 -21.95 -31.66
CA GLY A 1041 -13.49 -20.77 -32.19
C GLY A 1041 -13.53 -19.59 -31.21
N ARG A 1042 -14.68 -19.34 -30.56
CA ARG A 1042 -14.82 -18.32 -29.52
C ARG A 1042 -13.98 -18.62 -28.28
N GLN A 1043 -13.90 -19.90 -27.84
CA GLN A 1043 -13.05 -20.30 -26.71
C GLN A 1043 -11.59 -19.93 -26.96
N LYS A 1044 -11.04 -20.25 -28.13
CA LYS A 1044 -9.68 -19.87 -28.50
C LYS A 1044 -9.49 -18.35 -28.48
N GLY A 1045 -10.43 -17.58 -29.04
CA GLY A 1045 -10.36 -16.12 -29.00
C GLY A 1045 -10.32 -15.57 -27.57
N PHE A 1046 -11.18 -16.07 -26.67
CA PHE A 1046 -11.14 -15.67 -25.26
C PHE A 1046 -9.86 -16.11 -24.55
N GLU A 1047 -9.35 -17.31 -24.82
CA GLU A 1047 -8.09 -17.81 -24.24
C GLU A 1047 -6.89 -16.95 -24.67
N GLU A 1048 -6.82 -16.52 -25.94
CA GLU A 1048 -5.79 -15.61 -26.46
C GLU A 1048 -5.89 -14.21 -25.83
N GLU A 1049 -7.09 -13.65 -25.70
CA GLU A 1049 -7.33 -12.37 -25.03
C GLU A 1049 -6.95 -12.42 -23.54
N ILE A 1050 -7.35 -13.48 -22.82
CA ILE A 1050 -6.97 -13.68 -21.41
C ILE A 1050 -5.45 -13.77 -21.29
N LEU A 1051 -4.77 -14.48 -22.19
CA LEU A 1051 -3.31 -14.59 -22.19
C LEU A 1051 -2.65 -13.22 -22.40
N HIS A 1052 -3.18 -12.42 -23.32
CA HIS A 1052 -2.72 -11.06 -23.61
C HIS A 1052 -2.84 -10.16 -22.38
N TYR A 1053 -4.02 -10.07 -21.78
CA TYR A 1053 -4.25 -9.23 -20.58
C TYR A 1053 -3.48 -9.73 -19.35
N ARG A 1054 -3.31 -11.04 -19.18
CA ARG A 1054 -2.43 -11.59 -18.12
C ARG A 1054 -0.95 -11.28 -18.37
N LYS A 1055 -0.53 -11.10 -19.62
CA LYS A 1055 0.83 -10.64 -19.94
C LYS A 1055 0.99 -9.15 -19.63
N GLU A 1056 0.00 -8.33 -19.99
CA GLU A 1056 -0.03 -6.90 -19.63
C GLU A 1056 0.00 -6.72 -18.10
N LEU A 1057 -0.80 -7.48 -17.34
CA LEU A 1057 -0.76 -7.47 -15.86
C LEU A 1057 0.58 -7.86 -15.24
N ARG A 1058 1.42 -8.59 -15.97
CA ARG A 1058 2.77 -8.99 -15.53
C ARG A 1058 3.84 -7.94 -15.81
N GLU A 1059 3.51 -6.87 -16.55
CA GLU A 1059 4.42 -5.74 -16.70
C GLU A 1059 4.69 -5.08 -15.34
N ASP A 1060 5.93 -4.63 -15.13
CA ASP A 1060 6.39 -4.14 -13.82
C ASP A 1060 5.54 -2.96 -13.29
N GLN A 1061 5.01 -2.14 -14.20
CA GLN A 1061 4.15 -1.01 -13.87
C GLN A 1061 2.78 -1.40 -13.29
N TYR A 1062 2.26 -2.59 -13.61
CA TYR A 1062 0.93 -3.07 -13.17
C TYR A 1062 1.01 -4.18 -12.12
N ALA A 1063 2.03 -5.06 -12.19
CA ALA A 1063 2.16 -6.23 -11.32
C ALA A 1063 2.12 -5.88 -9.83
N LYS A 1064 2.75 -4.76 -9.45
CA LYS A 1064 2.79 -4.27 -8.05
C LYS A 1064 2.16 -2.87 -7.90
N ALA A 1065 1.31 -2.45 -8.83
CA ALA A 1065 0.77 -1.08 -8.82
C ALA A 1065 0.06 -0.71 -7.51
N GLU A 1066 -0.74 -1.64 -6.98
CA GLU A 1066 -1.49 -1.45 -5.74
C GLU A 1066 -0.60 -1.37 -4.50
N GLU A 1067 0.42 -2.22 -4.41
CA GLU A 1067 1.41 -2.22 -3.34
C GLU A 1067 2.26 -0.94 -3.38
N ARG A 1068 2.77 -0.56 -4.56
CA ARG A 1068 3.54 0.68 -4.77
C ARG A 1068 2.72 1.91 -4.40
N TYR A 1069 1.46 1.99 -4.83
CA TYR A 1069 0.54 3.07 -4.45
C TYR A 1069 0.34 3.13 -2.93
N LYS A 1070 0.03 2.00 -2.29
CA LYS A 1070 -0.19 1.93 -0.84
C LYS A 1070 1.06 2.35 -0.06
N ASN A 1071 2.22 1.82 -0.41
CA ASN A 1071 3.49 2.15 0.25
C ASN A 1071 3.83 3.63 0.11
N LYS A 1072 3.68 4.20 -1.09
CA LYS A 1072 3.93 5.63 -1.30
C LYS A 1072 2.93 6.51 -0.55
N MET A 1073 1.67 6.08 -0.45
CA MET A 1073 0.63 6.78 0.30
C MET A 1073 0.90 6.78 1.81
N ILE A 1074 1.36 5.64 2.35
CA ILE A 1074 1.80 5.54 3.74
C ILE A 1074 2.96 6.50 3.97
N ILE A 1075 4.00 6.51 3.13
CA ILE A 1075 5.15 7.42 3.27
C ILE A 1075 4.67 8.87 3.29
N MET A 1076 3.89 9.29 2.31
CA MET A 1076 3.36 10.66 2.23
C MET A 1076 2.59 11.03 3.51
N ARG A 1077 1.67 10.17 3.96
CA ARG A 1077 0.82 10.47 5.11
C ARG A 1077 1.60 10.49 6.42
N THR A 1078 2.56 9.58 6.58
CA THR A 1078 3.42 9.54 7.77
C THR A 1078 4.32 10.78 7.81
N THR A 1079 4.88 11.21 6.67
CA THR A 1079 5.65 12.45 6.58
C THR A 1079 4.81 13.70 6.88
N GLU A 1080 3.55 13.75 6.44
CA GLU A 1080 2.62 14.84 6.80
C GLU A 1080 2.38 14.92 8.32
N LEU A 1081 2.29 13.78 9.01
CA LEU A 1081 2.16 13.75 10.47
C LEU A 1081 3.44 14.23 11.15
N VAL A 1082 4.61 13.78 10.69
CA VAL A 1082 5.91 14.25 11.19
C VAL A 1082 6.05 15.77 11.05
N ILE A 1083 5.60 16.35 9.94
CA ILE A 1083 5.60 17.82 9.73
C ILE A 1083 4.76 18.53 10.80
N LYS A 1084 3.59 17.98 11.15
CA LYS A 1084 2.72 18.54 12.20
C LYS A 1084 3.36 18.44 13.57
N ASP A 1085 3.98 17.31 13.89
CA ASP A 1085 4.66 17.11 15.17
C ASP A 1085 5.87 18.07 15.29
N LEU A 1086 6.68 18.20 14.24
CA LEU A 1086 7.77 19.17 14.18
C LEU A 1086 7.27 20.61 14.39
N ASP A 1087 6.12 20.97 13.85
CA ASP A 1087 5.50 22.28 14.06
C ASP A 1087 5.04 22.49 15.50
N LEU A 1088 4.48 21.45 16.13
CA LEU A 1088 4.06 21.48 17.53
C LEU A 1088 5.28 21.65 18.46
N TYR A 1089 6.34 20.86 18.25
CA TYR A 1089 7.59 20.98 19.00
C TYR A 1089 8.25 22.34 18.80
N TYR A 1090 8.27 22.87 17.57
CA TYR A 1090 8.79 24.20 17.27
C TYR A 1090 8.04 25.27 18.08
N LYS A 1091 6.70 25.26 18.04
CA LYS A 1091 5.87 26.23 18.77
C LYS A 1091 6.04 26.14 20.28
N ALA A 1092 6.05 24.93 20.83
CA ALA A 1092 6.21 24.71 22.27
C ALA A 1092 7.59 25.16 22.76
N LEU A 1093 8.66 24.84 22.02
CA LEU A 1093 10.02 25.25 22.37
C LEU A 1093 10.19 26.77 22.24
N ASP A 1094 9.67 27.38 21.16
CA ASP A 1094 9.70 28.83 20.97
C ASP A 1094 8.98 29.56 22.12
N GLN A 1095 7.75 29.17 22.46
CA GLN A 1095 7.00 29.72 23.59
C GLN A 1095 7.72 29.58 24.93
N THR A 1096 8.38 28.44 25.15
CA THR A 1096 9.14 28.19 26.39
C THR A 1096 10.36 29.12 26.48
N ILE A 1097 11.09 29.31 25.37
CA ILE A 1097 12.20 30.27 25.30
C ILE A 1097 11.68 31.68 25.58
N MET A 1098 10.54 32.08 24.99
CA MET A 1098 9.93 33.40 25.21
C MET A 1098 9.62 33.62 26.70
N LYS A 1099 8.97 32.64 27.34
CA LYS A 1099 8.59 32.72 28.75
C LYS A 1099 9.81 32.77 29.67
N PHE A 1100 10.83 31.95 29.39
CA PHE A 1100 12.08 31.96 30.13
C PHE A 1100 12.79 33.30 30.02
N HIS A 1101 12.87 33.86 28.81
CA HIS A 1101 13.51 35.14 28.56
C HIS A 1101 12.81 36.29 29.31
N SER A 1102 11.48 36.41 29.18
CA SER A 1102 10.69 37.43 29.89
C SER A 1102 10.87 37.33 31.40
N MET A 1103 10.70 36.14 31.96
CA MET A 1103 10.80 35.90 33.41
C MET A 1103 12.18 36.28 33.96
N LYS A 1104 13.26 35.92 33.24
CA LYS A 1104 14.62 36.27 33.65
C LYS A 1104 14.91 37.76 33.49
N MET A 1105 14.34 38.41 32.49
CA MET A 1105 14.49 39.84 32.29
C MET A 1105 13.84 40.65 33.39
N ASP A 1106 12.65 40.24 33.84
CA ASP A 1106 11.95 40.87 34.96
C ASP A 1106 12.73 40.73 36.27
N GLU A 1107 13.36 39.57 36.50
CA GLU A 1107 14.24 39.30 37.64
C GLU A 1107 15.47 40.23 37.63
N ILE A 1108 16.17 40.32 36.48
CA ILE A 1108 17.34 41.19 36.30
C ILE A 1108 16.97 42.66 36.53
N ASN A 1109 15.89 43.15 35.91
CA ASN A 1109 15.46 44.54 36.03
C ASN A 1109 14.98 44.89 37.44
N LYS A 1110 14.46 43.94 38.20
CA LYS A 1110 14.16 44.15 39.61
C LYS A 1110 15.44 44.44 40.41
N ILE A 1111 16.47 43.60 40.22
CA ILE A 1111 17.76 43.76 40.91
C ILE A 1111 18.47 45.05 40.49
N ILE A 1112 18.47 45.39 39.19
CA ILE A 1112 19.08 46.65 38.70
C ILE A 1112 18.41 47.85 39.38
N ARG A 1113 17.08 47.88 39.46
CA ARG A 1113 16.33 48.96 40.09
C ARG A 1113 16.68 49.12 41.56
N ASP A 1114 16.73 48.02 42.30
CA ASP A 1114 17.05 48.02 43.72
C ASP A 1114 18.50 48.48 43.97
N LEU A 1115 19.46 47.97 43.20
CA LEU A 1115 20.87 48.35 43.31
C LEU A 1115 21.09 49.82 42.93
N TRP A 1116 20.52 50.28 41.81
CA TRP A 1116 20.68 51.67 41.36
C TRP A 1116 20.21 52.68 42.40
N ARG A 1117 19.03 52.45 43.00
CA ARG A 1117 18.46 53.32 44.05
C ARG A 1117 19.32 53.35 45.32
N SER A 1118 20.04 52.26 45.62
CA SER A 1118 20.93 52.19 46.78
C SER A 1118 22.29 52.87 46.51
N THR A 1119 22.77 52.83 45.27
CA THR A 1119 24.14 53.24 44.90
C THR A 1119 24.24 54.67 44.37
N TYR A 1120 23.27 55.12 43.57
CA TYR A 1120 23.34 56.41 42.87
C TYR A 1120 22.72 57.52 43.73
N ARG A 1121 23.51 58.57 44.01
CA ARG A 1121 23.06 59.71 44.84
C ARG A 1121 22.55 60.90 44.03
N GLY A 1122 22.66 60.86 42.70
CA GLY A 1122 22.15 61.91 41.81
C GLY A 1122 20.62 61.93 41.76
N GLN A 1123 20.03 63.13 41.70
CA GLN A 1123 18.57 63.32 41.61
C GLN A 1123 18.03 63.29 40.17
N ASP A 1124 18.91 63.11 39.18
CA ASP A 1124 18.62 63.22 37.75
C ASP A 1124 18.14 61.92 37.09
N ILE A 1125 18.36 60.75 37.72
CA ILE A 1125 17.93 59.43 37.23
C ILE A 1125 17.33 58.62 38.38
N GLU A 1126 16.06 58.25 38.28
CA GLU A 1126 15.36 57.48 39.33
C GLU A 1126 15.81 56.00 39.36
N TYR A 1127 15.85 55.38 38.18
CA TYR A 1127 16.36 54.02 38.00
C TYR A 1127 16.72 53.73 36.54
N VAL A 1128 17.45 52.63 36.37
CA VAL A 1128 17.82 52.09 35.06
C VAL A 1128 17.13 50.74 34.88
N GLU A 1129 16.70 50.44 33.64
CA GLU A 1129 16.18 49.13 33.27
C GLU A 1129 16.66 48.75 31.87
N ILE A 1130 16.69 47.46 31.59
CA ILE A 1130 16.99 46.93 30.26
C ILE A 1130 15.66 46.55 29.61
N ARG A 1131 15.37 47.11 28.43
CA ARG A 1131 14.21 46.73 27.63
C ARG A 1131 14.59 45.74 26.56
N SER A 1132 13.71 44.76 26.35
CA SER A 1132 13.78 43.80 25.26
C SER A 1132 12.55 43.96 24.37
N ASP A 1133 12.74 44.62 23.23
CA ASP A 1133 11.67 44.84 22.25
C ASP A 1133 11.62 43.64 21.28
N VAL A 1134 10.42 43.14 21.01
CA VAL A 1134 10.19 42.04 20.05
C VAL A 1134 9.73 42.66 18.74
N ASP A 1135 10.39 42.28 17.64
CA ASP A 1135 10.00 42.74 16.30
C ASP A 1135 8.67 42.07 15.87
N GLU A 1136 7.54 42.77 16.04
CA GLU A 1136 6.18 42.23 15.80
C GLU A 1136 5.90 41.89 14.34
N ASN A 1137 6.69 42.43 13.41
CA ASN A 1137 6.53 42.22 11.96
C ASN A 1137 6.94 40.82 11.46
N ALA A 1138 7.42 39.93 12.34
CA ALA A 1138 7.73 38.54 12.00
C ALA A 1138 6.54 37.62 12.30
N SER A 1139 5.72 37.36 11.28
CA SER A 1139 4.67 36.35 11.31
C SER A 1139 5.25 34.97 11.65
N ALA A 1140 4.57 34.27 12.58
CA ALA A 1140 5.02 33.06 13.29
C ALA A 1140 5.28 31.80 12.42
N GLY A 1141 5.37 31.94 11.11
CA GLY A 1141 5.63 30.84 10.17
C GLY A 1141 6.87 31.03 9.28
N VAL A 1142 7.34 32.27 9.05
CA VAL A 1142 8.25 32.57 7.93
C VAL A 1142 9.63 33.07 8.36
N ARG A 1143 9.76 33.87 9.43
CA ARG A 1143 11.06 34.39 9.90
C ARG A 1143 11.21 34.27 11.42
N ARG A 1144 12.46 34.12 11.85
CA ARG A 1144 12.88 34.13 13.26
C ARG A 1144 12.50 35.46 13.90
N ARG A 1145 11.83 35.43 15.05
CA ARG A 1145 11.62 36.61 15.90
C ARG A 1145 12.95 37.04 16.52
N VAL A 1146 13.21 38.33 16.48
CA VAL A 1146 14.48 38.93 16.89
C VAL A 1146 14.24 39.85 18.08
N TYR A 1147 14.95 39.59 19.18
CA TYR A 1147 15.01 40.52 20.31
C TYR A 1147 16.01 41.63 20.04
N ASN A 1148 15.61 42.86 20.35
CA ASN A 1148 16.48 44.01 20.41
C ASN A 1148 16.57 44.50 21.86
N TYR A 1149 17.78 44.59 22.39
CA TYR A 1149 18.04 45.03 23.76
C TYR A 1149 18.50 46.47 23.77
N ARG A 1150 18.03 47.24 24.76
CA ARG A 1150 18.51 48.60 25.04
C ARG A 1150 18.42 48.91 26.52
N VAL A 1151 19.36 49.70 27.02
CA VAL A 1151 19.36 50.16 28.42
C VAL A 1151 18.75 51.55 28.47
N VAL A 1152 17.71 51.70 29.28
CA VAL A 1152 17.00 52.97 29.42
C VAL A 1152 17.09 53.48 30.85
N MET A 1153 17.29 54.79 30.99
CA MET A 1153 17.17 55.52 32.25
C MET A 1153 15.79 56.15 32.35
N ILE A 1154 15.22 56.14 33.54
CA ILE A 1154 13.93 56.75 33.84
C ILE A 1154 14.17 58.06 34.58
N LYS A 1155 13.67 59.16 34.01
CA LYS A 1155 13.75 60.51 34.58
C LYS A 1155 12.33 61.08 34.66
N GLY A 1156 11.74 61.10 35.86
CA GLY A 1156 10.29 61.26 36.01
C GLY A 1156 9.57 60.11 35.31
N ASP A 1157 8.48 60.40 34.58
CA ASP A 1157 7.72 59.38 33.84
C ASP A 1157 8.27 59.06 32.43
N THR A 1158 9.43 59.62 32.04
CA THR A 1158 9.94 59.47 30.67
C THR A 1158 11.10 58.45 30.59
N PRO A 1159 10.96 57.37 29.79
CA PRO A 1159 12.07 56.46 29.50
C PRO A 1159 12.98 57.02 28.40
N LEU A 1160 14.27 57.12 28.68
CA LEU A 1160 15.29 57.62 27.75
C LEU A 1160 16.39 56.59 27.55
N ASP A 1161 16.83 56.37 26.32
CA ASP A 1161 18.00 55.52 26.04
C ASP A 1161 19.25 56.12 26.70
N MET A 1162 19.97 55.31 27.49
CA MET A 1162 21.21 55.76 28.12
C MET A 1162 22.34 55.91 27.11
N ARG A 1163 22.32 55.14 26.02
CA ARG A 1163 23.41 55.14 25.04
C ARG A 1163 23.56 56.52 24.41
N GLY A 1164 24.77 57.08 24.52
CA GLY A 1164 25.09 58.42 24.00
C GLY A 1164 24.49 59.58 24.79
N ARG A 1165 23.79 59.34 25.91
CA ARG A 1165 23.09 60.36 26.71
C ARG A 1165 23.45 60.39 28.19
N CYS A 1166 24.37 59.53 28.63
CA CYS A 1166 24.86 59.48 30.02
C CYS A 1166 26.34 59.92 30.11
N SER A 1167 26.73 60.41 31.29
CA SER A 1167 28.09 60.82 31.63
C SER A 1167 29.05 59.62 31.72
N ALA A 1168 30.36 59.86 31.74
CA ALA A 1168 31.35 58.80 31.88
C ALA A 1168 31.17 58.00 33.20
N GLY A 1169 30.91 58.68 34.32
CA GLY A 1169 30.66 58.02 35.60
C GLY A 1169 29.34 57.24 35.64
N GLN A 1170 28.26 57.79 35.06
CA GLN A 1170 26.97 57.09 34.95
C GLN A 1170 27.09 55.80 34.11
N LYS A 1171 27.90 55.81 33.05
CA LYS A 1171 28.17 54.61 32.22
C LYS A 1171 28.83 53.50 33.03
N VAL A 1172 29.87 53.85 33.78
CA VAL A 1172 30.64 52.89 34.60
C VAL A 1172 29.74 52.31 35.69
N LEU A 1173 29.00 53.15 36.40
CA LEU A 1173 28.08 52.73 37.47
C LEU A 1173 26.95 51.83 36.93
N ALA A 1174 26.29 52.22 35.84
CA ALA A 1174 25.21 51.43 35.23
C ALA A 1174 25.72 50.07 34.77
N SER A 1175 26.89 50.03 34.13
CA SER A 1175 27.48 48.78 33.64
C SER A 1175 27.88 47.86 34.80
N LEU A 1176 28.37 48.42 35.91
CA LEU A 1176 28.70 47.68 37.12
C LEU A 1176 27.45 47.06 37.78
N ILE A 1177 26.37 47.84 37.90
CA ILE A 1177 25.09 47.38 38.48
C ILE A 1177 24.46 46.29 37.61
N ILE A 1178 24.46 46.45 36.29
CA ILE A 1178 23.97 45.43 35.36
C ILE A 1178 24.77 44.13 35.51
N ARG A 1179 26.10 44.22 35.64
CA ARG A 1179 26.95 43.04 35.89
C ARG A 1179 26.63 42.37 37.22
N LEU A 1180 26.40 43.14 38.29
CA LEU A 1180 25.99 42.62 39.59
C LEU A 1180 24.64 41.89 39.52
N ALA A 1181 23.66 42.46 38.83
CA ALA A 1181 22.35 41.84 38.62
C ALA A 1181 22.42 40.56 37.78
N LEU A 1182 23.24 40.56 36.73
CA LEU A 1182 23.49 39.37 35.91
C LEU A 1182 24.20 38.27 36.70
N ALA A 1183 25.18 38.63 37.54
CA ALA A 1183 25.87 37.68 38.40
C ALA A 1183 24.89 37.03 39.38
N GLU A 1184 24.00 37.81 39.98
CA GLU A 1184 22.98 37.28 40.90
C GLU A 1184 22.00 36.32 40.20
N THR A 1185 21.58 36.67 38.98
CA THR A 1185 20.58 35.89 38.25
C THR A 1185 21.14 34.59 37.66
N PHE A 1186 22.40 34.61 37.19
CA PHE A 1186 23.00 33.50 36.43
C PHE A 1186 24.11 32.73 37.18
N CYS A 1187 24.62 33.23 38.30
CA CYS A 1187 25.70 32.59 39.07
C CYS A 1187 25.21 31.95 40.39
N LEU A 1188 24.04 31.30 40.40
CA LEU A 1188 23.47 30.68 41.61
C LEU A 1188 24.44 29.71 42.34
N ASN A 1189 25.31 29.02 41.60
CA ASN A 1189 26.26 28.05 42.13
C ASN A 1189 27.71 28.57 42.21
N CYS A 1190 27.97 29.82 41.80
CA CYS A 1190 29.29 30.44 41.77
C CYS A 1190 29.28 31.78 42.50
N GLY A 1191 29.88 31.84 43.68
CA GLY A 1191 29.88 33.04 44.52
C GLY A 1191 30.93 34.09 44.11
N ILE A 1192 31.58 33.95 42.96
CA ILE A 1192 32.76 34.74 42.58
C ILE A 1192 32.35 35.93 41.70
N LEU A 1193 32.86 37.13 42.03
CA LEU A 1193 32.76 38.31 41.19
C LEU A 1193 34.07 39.10 41.21
N ALA A 1194 34.57 39.52 40.04
CA ALA A 1194 35.77 40.35 39.94
C ALA A 1194 35.46 41.73 39.36
N LEU A 1195 35.90 42.77 40.07
CA LEU A 1195 35.79 44.17 39.70
C LEU A 1195 37.18 44.71 39.43
N ASP A 1196 37.46 44.96 38.15
CA ASP A 1196 38.74 45.49 37.68
C ASP A 1196 38.61 47.00 37.47
N GLU A 1197 39.30 47.76 38.30
CA GLU A 1197 39.29 49.23 38.40
C GLU A 1197 37.88 49.87 38.44
N PRO A 1198 37.08 49.57 39.47
CA PRO A 1198 35.68 50.01 39.54
C PRO A 1198 35.51 51.53 39.73
N THR A 1199 36.56 52.27 40.09
CA THR A 1199 36.54 53.72 40.32
C THR A 1199 36.88 54.54 39.07
N THR A 1200 37.13 53.89 37.92
CA THR A 1200 37.48 54.56 36.66
C THR A 1200 36.43 55.64 36.30
N ASN A 1201 36.87 56.89 36.13
CA ASN A 1201 36.02 58.04 35.76
C ASN A 1201 34.86 58.34 36.73
N LEU A 1202 34.95 57.91 38.00
CA LEU A 1202 34.02 58.31 39.06
C LEU A 1202 34.58 59.54 39.80
N ASP A 1203 33.69 60.42 40.25
CA ASP A 1203 34.02 61.49 41.20
C ASP A 1203 34.06 60.93 42.63
N ARG A 1204 34.61 61.70 43.57
CA ARG A 1204 34.80 61.28 44.95
C ARG A 1204 33.48 60.88 45.64
N GLU A 1205 32.39 61.60 45.37
CA GLU A 1205 31.06 61.30 45.94
C GLU A 1205 30.50 59.96 45.44
N ASN A 1206 30.65 59.65 44.15
CA ASN A 1206 30.25 58.36 43.59
C ASN A 1206 31.20 57.23 44.01
N ILE A 1207 32.50 57.49 44.22
CA ILE A 1207 33.45 56.51 44.78
C ILE A 1207 33.04 56.13 46.21
N GLU A 1208 32.73 57.11 47.07
CA GLU A 1208 32.24 56.87 48.44
C GLU A 1208 30.91 56.11 48.46
N SER A 1209 29.98 56.49 47.58
CA SER A 1209 28.68 55.82 47.45
C SER A 1209 28.82 54.39 46.93
N LEU A 1210 29.73 54.16 45.99
CA LEU A 1210 30.05 52.84 45.47
C LEU A 1210 30.70 51.96 46.54
N ALA A 1211 31.64 52.50 47.32
CA ALA A 1211 32.26 51.80 48.44
C ALA A 1211 31.19 51.38 49.46
N HIS A 1212 30.27 52.28 49.84
CA HIS A 1212 29.17 51.97 50.74
C HIS A 1212 28.26 50.87 50.19
N ALA A 1213 27.87 50.95 48.91
CA ALA A 1213 27.02 49.95 48.29
C ALA A 1213 27.69 48.58 48.18
N LEU A 1214 28.99 48.53 47.86
CA LEU A 1214 29.75 47.28 47.86
C LEU A 1214 29.84 46.69 49.26
N VAL A 1215 30.01 47.52 50.30
CA VAL A 1215 29.95 47.07 51.71
C VAL A 1215 28.58 46.51 52.07
N GLU A 1216 27.48 47.11 51.61
CA GLU A 1216 26.13 46.57 51.81
C GLU A 1216 25.90 45.25 51.07
N ILE A 1217 26.43 45.12 49.84
CA ILE A 1217 26.40 43.87 49.08
C ILE A 1217 27.22 42.78 49.81
N ILE A 1218 28.42 43.12 50.30
CA ILE A 1218 29.26 42.22 51.09
C ILE A 1218 28.53 41.82 52.37
N LYS A 1219 27.90 42.76 53.07
CA LYS A 1219 27.16 42.50 54.32
C LYS A 1219 25.95 41.59 54.09
N SER A 1220 25.13 41.88 53.09
CA SER A 1220 23.96 41.07 52.74
C SER A 1220 24.36 39.66 52.29
N ARG A 1221 25.44 39.54 51.51
CA ARG A 1221 25.91 38.27 50.95
C ARG A 1221 26.93 37.52 51.80
N SER A 1222 27.49 38.13 52.85
CA SER A 1222 28.40 37.47 53.81
C SER A 1222 27.74 36.29 54.53
N ARG A 1223 26.40 36.28 54.61
CA ARG A 1223 25.60 35.17 55.15
C ARG A 1223 25.53 33.97 54.21
N GLN A 1224 25.82 34.15 52.92
CA GLN A 1224 25.85 33.07 51.93
C GLN A 1224 27.20 32.34 52.00
N ARG A 1225 27.20 31.00 52.09
CA ARG A 1225 28.44 30.21 52.11
C ARG A 1225 29.19 30.38 50.79
N ASN A 1226 30.45 30.83 50.85
CA ASN A 1226 31.41 30.92 49.74
C ASN A 1226 31.23 32.10 48.75
N PHE A 1227 30.65 33.24 49.14
CA PHE A 1227 30.74 34.48 48.36
C PHE A 1227 32.17 35.05 48.36
N GLN A 1228 32.68 35.44 47.19
CA GLN A 1228 33.99 36.03 46.96
C GLN A 1228 33.91 37.20 45.99
N LEU A 1229 34.14 38.40 46.53
CA LEU A 1229 34.38 39.59 45.74
C LEU A 1229 35.88 39.79 45.59
N LEU A 1230 36.33 40.01 44.37
CA LEU A 1230 37.71 40.40 44.04
C LEU A 1230 37.70 41.82 43.52
N ILE A 1231 38.47 42.70 44.16
CA ILE A 1231 38.62 44.09 43.72
C ILE A 1231 40.07 44.30 43.33
N ILE A 1232 40.30 44.76 42.10
CA ILE A 1232 41.60 45.21 41.62
C ILE A 1232 41.50 46.72 41.43
N THR A 1233 42.40 47.48 42.05
CA THR A 1233 42.40 48.94 41.94
C THR A 1233 43.78 49.54 42.17
N HIS A 1234 44.03 50.74 41.66
CA HIS A 1234 45.16 51.58 42.05
C HIS A 1234 44.76 52.73 42.98
N ASP A 1235 43.48 52.87 43.29
CA ASP A 1235 42.91 53.92 44.14
C ASP A 1235 43.01 53.52 45.62
N GLU A 1236 44.02 54.04 46.32
CA GLU A 1236 44.23 53.74 47.74
C GLU A 1236 43.14 54.37 48.64
N ASP A 1237 42.54 55.50 48.25
CA ASP A 1237 41.45 56.15 48.99
C ASP A 1237 40.20 55.25 48.98
N PHE A 1238 39.89 54.62 47.84
CA PHE A 1238 38.81 53.64 47.73
C PHE A 1238 39.05 52.41 48.60
N VAL A 1239 40.29 51.93 48.70
CA VAL A 1239 40.67 50.80 49.57
C VAL A 1239 40.53 51.19 51.04
N GLU A 1240 40.90 52.41 51.42
CA GLU A 1240 40.70 52.93 52.78
C GLU A 1240 39.21 52.99 53.13
N LEU A 1241 38.36 53.49 52.23
CA LEU A 1241 36.91 53.55 52.40
C LEU A 1241 36.30 52.16 52.61
N LEU A 1242 36.75 51.17 51.86
CA LEU A 1242 36.37 49.77 52.06
C LEU A 1242 36.92 49.20 53.37
N GLY A 1243 38.12 49.61 53.78
CA GLY A 1243 38.82 49.21 55.00
C GLY A 1243 38.20 49.74 56.30
N ARG A 1244 37.44 50.84 56.22
CA ARG A 1244 36.62 51.35 57.34
C ARG A 1244 35.49 50.38 57.74
N SER A 1245 35.21 49.38 56.90
CA SER A 1245 34.30 48.28 57.21
C SER A 1245 35.05 47.12 57.87
N ASN A 1246 34.46 46.45 58.86
CA ASN A 1246 35.06 45.30 59.59
C ASN A 1246 35.27 44.02 58.72
N TYR A 1247 35.24 44.13 57.38
CA TYR A 1247 35.29 42.99 56.45
C TYR A 1247 36.65 42.83 55.76
N ILE A 1248 37.61 43.75 55.96
CA ILE A 1248 38.95 43.71 55.35
C ILE A 1248 40.01 43.96 56.43
N GLU A 1249 40.83 42.96 56.72
CA GLU A 1249 42.00 43.12 57.60
C GLU A 1249 43.30 43.30 56.78
N HIS A 1250 43.34 42.70 55.59
CA HIS A 1250 44.53 42.60 54.76
C HIS A 1250 44.17 42.81 53.28
N PHE A 1251 45.11 43.40 52.54
CA PHE A 1251 45.07 43.49 51.08
C PHE A 1251 46.39 42.98 50.51
N TYR A 1252 46.42 42.66 49.21
CA TYR A 1252 47.67 42.34 48.52
C TYR A 1252 48.14 43.56 47.73
N ARG A 1253 49.38 44.00 48.00
CA ARG A 1253 50.05 45.04 47.22
C ARG A 1253 50.95 44.38 46.18
N VAL A 1254 50.72 44.71 44.91
CA VAL A 1254 51.54 44.30 43.77
C VAL A 1254 52.53 45.42 43.47
N ARG A 1255 53.82 45.14 43.58
CA ARG A 1255 54.90 46.10 43.32
C ARG A 1255 55.97 45.49 42.44
N LYS A 1256 56.90 46.31 41.96
CA LYS A 1256 58.12 45.85 41.29
C LYS A 1256 59.22 45.62 42.32
N ASN A 1257 59.88 44.47 42.27
CA ASN A 1257 61.09 44.21 43.05
C ASN A 1257 62.32 44.86 42.36
N GLN A 1258 63.51 44.65 42.93
CA GLN A 1258 64.76 45.22 42.40
C GLN A 1258 65.07 44.76 40.97
N ASP A 1259 64.65 43.55 40.60
CA ASP A 1259 64.82 42.96 39.28
C ASP A 1259 63.72 43.36 38.28
N GLN A 1260 62.87 44.35 38.62
CA GLN A 1260 61.69 44.76 37.84
C GLN A 1260 60.63 43.65 37.63
N ASN A 1261 60.75 42.56 38.39
CA ASN A 1261 59.74 41.51 38.46
C ASN A 1261 58.62 41.93 39.41
N SER A 1262 57.39 41.50 39.10
CA SER A 1262 56.23 41.74 39.94
C SER A 1262 56.29 40.87 41.19
N GLU A 1263 56.22 41.50 42.36
CA GLU A 1263 56.20 40.88 43.69
C GLU A 1263 54.84 41.16 44.35
N ILE A 1264 54.26 40.13 44.98
CA ILE A 1264 52.99 40.23 45.69
C ILE A 1264 53.23 40.17 47.19
N THR A 1265 52.92 41.26 47.87
CA THR A 1265 53.08 41.39 49.33
C THR A 1265 51.72 41.48 50.02
N LYS A 1266 51.53 40.75 51.11
CA LYS A 1266 50.31 40.87 51.93
C LYS A 1266 50.51 42.00 52.94
N CYS A 1267 49.69 43.03 52.87
CA CYS A 1267 49.75 44.22 53.72
C CYS A 1267 48.52 44.29 54.64
N SER A 1268 48.68 44.86 55.84
CA SER A 1268 47.55 45.16 56.74
C SER A 1268 46.90 46.47 56.34
N ILE A 1269 45.57 46.60 56.45
CA ILE A 1269 44.87 47.86 56.16
C ILE A 1269 45.39 49.04 56.99
N ASN A 1270 45.84 48.78 58.23
CA ASN A 1270 46.43 49.78 59.13
C ASN A 1270 47.73 50.39 58.58
N SER A 1271 48.36 49.77 57.58
CA SER A 1271 49.57 50.28 56.94
C SER A 1271 49.30 51.37 55.88
N LEU A 1272 48.04 51.59 55.50
CA LEU A 1272 47.63 52.72 54.66
C LEU A 1272 47.58 54.02 55.47
N SER A 1273 47.26 53.92 56.77
CA SER A 1273 47.15 55.07 57.70
C SER A 1273 48.50 55.68 58.08
N SER A 1274 49.61 54.96 57.87
CA SER A 1274 50.96 55.35 58.32
C SER A 1274 51.73 56.26 57.35
N TYR A 1275 51.13 56.67 56.23
CA TYR A 1275 51.75 57.58 55.24
C TYR A 1275 51.24 59.03 55.29
N LEU A 1276 50.46 59.38 56.32
CA LEU A 1276 49.90 60.73 56.53
C LEU A 1276 50.35 61.40 57.85
N HIS A 1277 51.56 61.07 58.32
CA HIS A 1277 52.30 61.89 59.28
C HIS A 1277 53.75 62.12 58.84
#